data_AF-V6HCU8-F1
#
_entry.id   AF-V6HCU8-F1
#
_cell.length_a   1.000
_cell.length_b   1.000
_cell.length_c   1.000
_cell.angle_alpha   90.00
_cell.angle_beta   90.00
_cell.angle_gamma   90.00
#
_symmetry.space_group_name_H-M   'P 1'
#
loop_
_entity.id
_entity.type
_entity.pdbx_description
1 polymer ?
#
loop_
_entity_poly.entity_id
_entity_poly.type
_entity_poly.pdbx_seq_one_letter_code
_entity_poly.pdbx_strand_id
1 'polypeptide(L)'
;MEDYSGFVNIYSIQKTLRFELKPVGKTLEHIEKKGFLKKDKIRAEDYKAVKKIIDKYHRAYIEEVFDSVLHQKKKKDKTRFSTQFIKEIKEFSELYYKTEKNIPDKERLEALSEKLRKMLVGAFKGEFSEEVAEKYKNLFSKELIRNEIEKFCETDEERKQVSNFKSFTTYFTGFHSNRQNIYSDEKKSTAIGYRIIHQNLPKFLDNLKIIESIQRRFKDFPWSDLKKNLKKIDKNIKLTEYFSIDGFVNVLNQKGIDAYNTILGGKSEESGEKIQGLNEYINLYRQKNNIDRKNLPNVKILFKQILGDRETKSFIPEAFPDDQSVLNSITEFAKYLKLDKKKKSIIAELKKFLSSFNRYELDGIYLANDNSLASISTFLFDDWSFIKKSVSFKYDESVGDPKKKIKSPLKYEKEKEKWLKQKYYTISFLNDAIESYSKSQDEKRVKIRLEAYFAEFKSKDDAKKQFDLLERIEEAYAIVEPLLGAEYPRDRNLKADKKEVGKIKDFLDSIKSLQFFLKPLLSAEIFDEKDLGFYNQLEGYYEEIDSIGHLYNKVRNYLTGKIYSKEKFKLNFENSTLLKGWDENREVANLCVIFREDQKYYLGVMDKENNTILSDIPKVKPNELFYEKMVYKLIPTPHMQLPRIIFSSDNLSIYNPSKSILKIREAKSFKEGKNFKLKDCHKFIDFYKESISKNEDWSRFDFKFSKTSSYENISEFYREVERQGYNLDFKKVSKFYIDSLVEDGKLYLFQIYNKDFSIFSKGKPNLHTIYFRSLFSKENLKDVCLKLNGEAEMFFRKKSINYDEKKKREGHHPELFEKLKYPILKDKRYSEDKFQFHLPISLNFKSKERLNFNLKVNEFLKRNKDINIIGIDRGERNLLYLVMINQKGEILKQTLLDSMQSGKGRPEINYKEKLQEKEIERDKARKSWGTVENIKELKEGYLSIVIHQISKLMVENNAIVVLEDLNIGFKRGRQKVERQVYQKFEKMLIDKLNFLVFKENKPTEPGGVLKAYQLTDEFQSFEKLSKQTGFLFYVPSWNTSKIDPRTGFIDFLHPAYENIEKAKQWINKFDSIRFNSKMDWFEFTADTRKFSENLMLGKNRVWVICTTNVERYFTSKTANSSIQYNSIQITEKLKELFVDIPFSNGQDLKPEILRKNDAVFFKSLLFYIKTTLSLRQNNGKKGEEEKDFILSPVVDSKGRFFNSLEASDDEPKDADANGAYHIALKGLMNLLVLNETKEENLSRPKWKIKNKDWLEFVWERNR
;
A
#
# COMPACT_ATOMS: atom_id res chain seq x y z
N MET A 1 -19.89 9.31 -36.67
CA MET A 1 -19.22 8.43 -35.71
C MET A 1 -19.38 9.07 -34.34
N GLU A 2 -19.99 8.37 -33.38
CA GLU A 2 -20.06 8.89 -32.01
C GLU A 2 -18.69 8.75 -31.35
N ASP A 3 -18.12 9.88 -30.90
CA ASP A 3 -16.80 9.96 -30.31
C ASP A 3 -16.86 10.47 -28.84
N TYR A 4 -15.70 10.69 -28.23
CA TYR A 4 -15.63 11.18 -26.85
C TYR A 4 -15.95 12.67 -26.66
N SER A 5 -16.34 13.41 -27.69
CA SER A 5 -16.61 14.86 -27.58
C SER A 5 -17.72 15.19 -26.57
N GLY A 6 -18.68 14.28 -26.36
CA GLY A 6 -19.74 14.39 -25.37
C GLY A 6 -19.31 14.17 -23.91
N PHE A 7 -18.05 13.77 -23.67
CA PHE A 7 -17.49 13.43 -22.36
C PHE A 7 -16.53 14.51 -21.84
N VAL A 8 -16.96 15.76 -21.88
CA VAL A 8 -16.25 16.93 -21.35
C VAL A 8 -17.15 17.69 -20.37
N ASN A 9 -16.57 18.41 -19.41
CA ASN A 9 -17.28 19.26 -18.45
C ASN A 9 -18.44 18.55 -17.69
N ILE A 10 -18.25 17.27 -17.32
CA ILE A 10 -19.23 16.45 -16.62
C ILE A 10 -19.21 16.72 -15.11
N TYR A 11 -18.02 16.72 -14.49
CA TYR A 11 -17.87 16.95 -13.04
C TYR A 11 -16.57 17.70 -12.72
N SER A 12 -16.59 18.46 -11.62
CA SER A 12 -15.47 19.29 -11.18
C SER A 12 -14.36 18.49 -10.49
N ILE A 13 -13.11 18.91 -10.64
CA ILE A 13 -11.94 18.27 -10.01
C ILE A 13 -11.03 19.33 -9.42
N GLN A 14 -10.57 19.14 -8.18
CA GLN A 14 -9.57 20.00 -7.57
C GLN A 14 -8.14 19.50 -7.81
N LYS A 15 -7.20 20.42 -8.06
CA LYS A 15 -5.77 20.13 -8.16
C LYS A 15 -4.94 21.21 -7.44
N THR A 16 -3.74 20.86 -6.99
CA THR A 16 -2.77 21.82 -6.44
C THR A 16 -1.58 21.97 -7.38
N LEU A 17 -1.37 23.18 -7.87
CA LEU A 17 -0.19 23.57 -8.63
C LEU A 17 0.95 23.92 -7.66
N ARG A 18 2.20 23.66 -8.06
CA ARG A 18 3.37 23.87 -7.19
C ARG A 18 4.46 24.61 -7.95
N PHE A 19 4.97 25.68 -7.36
CA PHE A 19 5.98 26.57 -7.94
C PHE A 19 7.10 26.85 -6.94
N GLU A 20 8.27 27.22 -7.47
CA GLU A 20 9.28 27.96 -6.71
C GLU A 20 8.84 29.43 -6.61
N LEU A 21 9.14 30.07 -5.48
CA LEU A 21 9.02 31.52 -5.33
C LEU A 21 10.42 32.11 -5.30
N LYS A 22 10.72 33.02 -6.23
CA LYS A 22 12.01 33.73 -6.26
C LYS A 22 11.83 35.14 -5.71
N PRO A 23 12.45 35.51 -4.57
CA PRO A 23 12.35 36.87 -4.05
C PRO A 23 12.90 37.88 -5.07
N VAL A 24 12.25 39.04 -5.17
CA VAL A 24 12.60 40.13 -6.10
C VAL A 24 13.07 41.36 -5.31
N GLY A 25 14.09 42.06 -5.81
CA GLY A 25 14.67 43.24 -5.14
C GLY A 25 15.17 42.94 -3.73
N LYS A 26 14.91 43.85 -2.78
CA LYS A 26 15.27 43.70 -1.35
C LYS A 26 14.36 42.78 -0.53
N THR A 27 13.45 42.04 -1.16
CA THR A 27 12.50 41.16 -0.46
C THR A 27 13.19 40.19 0.50
N LEU A 28 14.27 39.50 0.08
CA LEU A 28 14.95 38.52 0.94
C LEU A 28 15.65 39.20 2.13
N GLU A 29 16.32 40.33 1.89
CA GLU A 29 17.01 41.12 2.92
C GLU A 29 16.03 41.54 4.02
N HIS A 30 14.86 42.06 3.66
CA HIS A 30 13.83 42.47 4.63
C HIS A 30 13.24 41.29 5.40
N ILE A 31 13.07 40.13 4.75
CA ILE A 31 12.59 38.90 5.41
C ILE A 31 13.59 38.42 6.47
N GLU A 32 14.89 38.47 6.14
CA GLU A 32 15.97 38.11 7.05
C GLU A 32 16.07 39.10 8.21
N LYS A 33 16.03 40.42 7.92
CA LYS A 33 16.06 41.50 8.91
C LYS A 33 14.91 41.41 9.91
N LYS A 34 13.69 41.11 9.46
CA LYS A 34 12.51 40.92 10.34
C LYS A 34 12.45 39.55 11.03
N GLY A 35 13.35 38.64 10.68
CA GLY A 35 13.49 37.32 11.32
C GLY A 35 12.30 36.38 11.10
N PHE A 36 11.51 36.57 10.03
CA PHE A 36 10.30 35.76 9.80
C PHE A 36 10.60 34.27 9.69
N LEU A 37 11.69 33.90 9.02
CA LEU A 37 12.08 32.49 8.86
C LEU A 37 12.34 31.80 10.20
N LYS A 38 13.01 32.50 11.14
CA LYS A 38 13.28 31.97 12.49
C LYS A 38 11.98 31.80 13.28
N LYS A 39 11.11 32.81 13.25
CA LYS A 39 9.80 32.79 13.93
C LYS A 39 8.89 31.68 13.40
N ASP A 40 8.78 31.53 12.08
CA ASP A 40 7.95 30.49 11.46
C ASP A 40 8.54 29.08 11.62
N LYS A 41 9.87 28.94 11.71
CA LYS A 41 10.51 27.65 12.04
C LYS A 41 10.14 27.21 13.45
N ILE A 42 10.29 28.10 14.45
CA ILE A 42 9.92 27.83 15.85
C ILE A 42 8.44 27.48 15.92
N ARG A 43 7.57 28.27 15.27
CA ARG A 43 6.13 27.99 15.20
C ARG A 43 5.83 26.62 14.58
N ALA A 44 6.56 26.18 13.56
CA ALA A 44 6.35 24.87 12.97
C ALA A 44 6.82 23.71 13.87
N GLU A 45 7.87 23.92 14.67
CA GLU A 45 8.35 23.00 15.70
C GLU A 45 7.33 22.90 16.85
N ASP A 46 6.92 24.03 17.41
CA ASP A 46 5.88 24.11 18.46
C ASP A 46 4.56 23.50 17.96
N TYR A 47 4.17 23.74 16.71
CA TYR A 47 2.96 23.15 16.14
C TYR A 47 2.99 21.61 16.15
N LYS A 48 4.17 21.00 15.91
CA LYS A 48 4.32 19.54 16.01
C LYS A 48 4.17 19.08 17.45
N ALA A 49 4.74 19.80 18.42
CA ALA A 49 4.64 19.48 19.83
C ALA A 49 3.18 19.62 20.33
N VAL A 50 2.55 20.78 20.09
CA VAL A 50 1.16 21.06 20.51
C VAL A 50 0.16 20.07 19.90
N LYS A 51 0.34 19.61 18.66
CA LYS A 51 -0.49 18.52 18.09
C LYS A 51 -0.38 17.22 18.89
N LYS A 52 0.79 16.87 19.43
CA LYS A 52 0.95 15.69 20.29
C LYS A 52 0.20 15.86 21.60
N ILE A 53 0.24 17.07 22.19
CA ILE A 53 -0.52 17.39 23.41
C ILE A 53 -2.02 17.29 23.14
N ILE A 54 -2.51 17.86 22.04
CA ILE A 54 -3.93 17.74 21.64
C ILE A 54 -4.31 16.27 21.39
N ASP A 55 -3.44 15.47 20.77
CA ASP A 55 -3.69 14.04 20.58
C ASP A 55 -3.74 13.27 21.89
N LYS A 56 -2.88 13.61 22.85
CA LYS A 56 -2.92 13.07 24.22
C LYS A 56 -4.23 13.43 24.91
N TYR A 57 -4.70 14.67 24.77
CA TYR A 57 -6.01 15.11 25.28
C TYR A 57 -7.18 14.35 24.62
N HIS A 58 -7.18 14.21 23.29
CA HIS A 58 -8.21 13.42 22.59
C HIS A 58 -8.23 11.95 23.04
N ARG A 59 -7.07 11.34 23.30
CA ARG A 59 -6.99 9.99 23.84
C ARG A 59 -7.59 9.90 25.23
N ALA A 60 -7.18 10.78 26.15
CA ALA A 60 -7.71 10.83 27.50
C ALA A 60 -9.24 10.98 27.48
N TYR A 61 -9.74 11.87 26.61
CA TYR A 61 -11.17 12.06 26.38
C TYR A 61 -11.87 10.78 25.88
N ILE A 62 -11.31 10.07 24.89
CA ILE A 62 -11.90 8.83 24.36
C ILE A 62 -11.98 7.75 25.45
N GLU A 63 -10.91 7.59 26.24
CA GLU A 63 -10.87 6.63 27.34
C GLU A 63 -11.90 7.00 28.43
N GLU A 64 -11.98 8.28 28.82
CA GLU A 64 -12.98 8.79 29.77
C GLU A 64 -14.42 8.54 29.30
N VAL A 65 -14.71 8.74 28.01
CA VAL A 65 -16.03 8.43 27.44
C VAL A 65 -16.35 6.95 27.56
N PHE A 66 -15.42 6.06 27.18
CA PHE A 66 -15.69 4.62 27.30
C PHE A 66 -15.81 4.18 28.76
N ASP A 67 -14.95 4.65 29.65
CA ASP A 67 -15.04 4.33 31.06
C ASP A 67 -16.36 4.81 31.67
N SER A 68 -16.80 6.03 31.36
CA SER A 68 -18.06 6.59 31.87
C SER A 68 -19.29 5.81 31.38
N VAL A 69 -19.36 5.41 30.11
CA VAL A 69 -20.52 4.65 29.58
C VAL A 69 -20.51 3.17 29.94
N LEU A 70 -19.33 2.58 30.21
CA LEU A 70 -19.19 1.18 30.63
C LEU A 70 -19.43 1.00 32.14
N HIS A 71 -18.94 1.92 32.97
CA HIS A 71 -18.94 1.80 34.44
C HIS A 71 -20.06 2.58 35.16
N GLN A 72 -21.10 3.03 34.45
CA GLN A 72 -22.26 3.72 35.07
C GLN A 72 -22.75 2.95 36.31
N LYS A 73 -22.46 3.48 37.52
CA LYS A 73 -22.94 2.94 38.79
C LYS A 73 -24.46 3.11 38.82
N LYS A 74 -25.16 2.08 39.30
CA LYS A 74 -26.63 1.99 39.45
C LYS A 74 -27.24 3.31 39.95
N LYS A 75 -27.66 4.20 39.04
CA LYS A 75 -28.70 5.20 39.29
C LYS A 75 -29.89 4.86 38.40
N LYS A 76 -31.08 5.09 38.94
CA LYS A 76 -32.40 4.53 38.59
C LYS A 76 -32.96 4.85 37.20
N ASP A 77 -32.14 5.09 36.17
CA ASP A 77 -32.65 5.37 34.81
C ASP A 77 -32.48 4.22 33.82
N LYS A 78 -33.56 3.98 33.08
CA LYS A 78 -33.91 2.74 32.36
C LYS A 78 -33.22 2.52 31.01
N THR A 79 -32.14 3.20 30.65
CA THR A 79 -31.36 2.87 29.43
C THR A 79 -29.86 3.03 29.60
N ARG A 80 -29.21 1.99 30.15
CA ARG A 80 -27.75 1.89 30.22
C ARG A 80 -27.18 1.67 28.81
N PHE A 81 -26.27 2.53 28.36
CA PHE A 81 -25.61 2.42 27.05
C PHE A 81 -25.11 0.99 26.78
N SER A 82 -24.39 0.39 27.74
CA SER A 82 -23.83 -0.96 27.58
C SER A 82 -24.90 -2.03 27.39
N THR A 83 -26.02 -1.98 28.11
CA THR A 83 -27.13 -2.93 27.97
C THR A 83 -27.76 -2.84 26.59
N GLN A 84 -28.06 -1.63 26.13
CA GLN A 84 -28.62 -1.42 24.79
C GLN A 84 -27.62 -1.83 23.72
N PHE A 85 -26.35 -1.43 23.85
CA PHE A 85 -25.30 -1.72 22.88
C PHE A 85 -25.05 -3.23 22.74
N ILE A 86 -25.02 -3.97 23.86
CA ILE A 86 -24.91 -5.44 23.86
C ILE A 86 -26.12 -6.08 23.18
N LYS A 87 -27.34 -5.59 23.43
CA LYS A 87 -28.55 -6.10 22.76
C LYS A 87 -28.44 -5.98 21.23
N GLU A 88 -28.04 -4.81 20.75
CA GLU A 88 -27.87 -4.57 19.31
C GLU A 88 -26.71 -5.40 18.71
N ILE A 89 -25.63 -5.64 19.47
CA ILE A 89 -24.53 -6.52 19.04
C ILE A 89 -25.00 -7.97 18.94
N LYS A 90 -25.84 -8.46 19.87
CA LYS A 90 -26.41 -9.81 19.81
C LYS A 90 -27.23 -9.98 18.54
N GLU A 91 -28.14 -9.06 18.26
CA GLU A 91 -28.94 -9.06 17.01
C GLU A 91 -28.04 -8.99 15.76
N PHE A 92 -27.01 -8.14 15.78
CA PHE A 92 -26.03 -8.07 14.71
C PHE A 92 -25.31 -9.41 14.51
N SER A 93 -24.92 -10.09 15.60
CA SER A 93 -24.18 -11.35 15.56
C SER A 93 -25.01 -12.49 14.97
N GLU A 94 -26.30 -12.57 15.31
CA GLU A 94 -27.24 -13.56 14.77
C GLU A 94 -27.34 -13.44 13.24
N LEU A 95 -27.56 -12.21 12.75
CA LEU A 95 -27.61 -11.94 11.31
C LEU A 95 -26.24 -12.17 10.64
N TYR A 96 -25.16 -11.73 11.27
CA TYR A 96 -23.80 -11.90 10.75
C TYR A 96 -23.46 -13.39 10.57
N TYR A 97 -23.90 -14.25 11.49
CA TYR A 97 -23.61 -15.68 11.46
C TYR A 97 -24.44 -16.50 10.49
N LYS A 98 -25.54 -15.95 9.96
CA LYS A 98 -26.37 -16.60 8.93
C LYS A 98 -25.53 -16.93 7.68
N THR A 99 -25.57 -18.20 7.25
CA THR A 99 -24.79 -18.75 6.13
C THR A 99 -25.21 -18.17 4.78
N GLU A 100 -26.51 -17.99 4.56
CA GLU A 100 -27.08 -17.36 3.37
C GLU A 100 -27.85 -16.09 3.77
N LYS A 101 -27.50 -14.95 3.15
CA LYS A 101 -28.12 -13.65 3.41
C LYS A 101 -28.83 -13.16 2.16
N ASN A 102 -30.14 -12.94 2.26
CA ASN A 102 -30.92 -12.30 1.19
C ASN A 102 -30.71 -10.77 1.21
N ILE A 103 -31.37 -10.04 0.31
CA ILE A 103 -31.26 -8.56 0.24
C ILE A 103 -31.75 -7.91 1.55
N PRO A 104 -32.94 -8.26 2.10
CA PRO A 104 -33.40 -7.74 3.39
C PRO A 104 -32.43 -7.98 4.56
N ASP A 105 -31.80 -9.15 4.64
CA ASP A 105 -30.81 -9.46 5.69
C ASP A 105 -29.60 -8.51 5.61
N LYS A 106 -29.14 -8.20 4.38
CA LYS A 106 -28.02 -7.28 4.16
C LYS A 106 -28.39 -5.83 4.50
N GLU A 107 -29.60 -5.42 4.15
CA GLU A 107 -30.14 -4.09 4.49
C GLU A 107 -30.29 -3.93 6.01
N ARG A 108 -30.83 -4.94 6.70
CA ARG A 108 -30.94 -4.95 8.17
C ARG A 108 -29.56 -4.92 8.84
N LEU A 109 -28.57 -5.66 8.32
CA LEU A 109 -27.21 -5.64 8.83
C LEU A 109 -26.55 -4.26 8.68
N GLU A 110 -26.77 -3.58 7.55
CA GLU A 110 -26.26 -2.22 7.34
C GLU A 110 -26.97 -1.21 8.26
N ALA A 111 -28.30 -1.34 8.44
CA ALA A 111 -29.08 -0.51 9.36
C ALA A 111 -28.63 -0.67 10.82
N LEU A 112 -28.42 -1.91 11.28
CA LEU A 112 -27.86 -2.19 12.61
C LEU A 112 -26.45 -1.63 12.75
N SER A 113 -25.62 -1.78 11.71
CA SER A 113 -24.28 -1.19 11.70
C SER A 113 -24.34 0.34 11.85
N GLU A 114 -25.29 1.00 11.18
CA GLU A 114 -25.50 2.45 11.30
C GLU A 114 -25.98 2.85 12.68
N LYS A 115 -26.96 2.12 13.23
CA LYS A 115 -27.48 2.33 14.59
C LYS A 115 -26.37 2.22 15.64
N LEU A 116 -25.55 1.16 15.58
CA LEU A 116 -24.41 0.97 16.49
C LEU A 116 -23.37 2.11 16.39
N ARG A 117 -23.10 2.63 15.18
CA ARG A 117 -22.22 3.80 15.01
C ARG A 117 -22.81 5.06 15.61
N LYS A 118 -24.11 5.32 15.40
CA LYS A 118 -24.81 6.47 15.98
C LYS A 118 -24.79 6.43 17.51
N MET A 119 -25.02 5.26 18.12
CA MET A 119 -24.91 5.09 19.57
C MET A 119 -23.51 5.46 20.09
N LEU A 120 -22.44 5.00 19.44
CA LEU A 120 -21.06 5.35 19.82
C LEU A 120 -20.79 6.86 19.70
N VAL A 121 -21.29 7.51 18.65
CA VAL A 121 -21.14 8.96 18.47
C VAL A 121 -21.97 9.74 19.49
N GLY A 122 -23.17 9.27 19.82
CA GLY A 122 -23.99 9.83 20.89
C GLY A 122 -23.26 9.82 22.25
N ALA A 123 -22.57 8.72 22.56
CA ALA A 123 -21.71 8.63 23.74
C ALA A 123 -20.60 9.70 23.73
N PHE A 124 -19.89 9.88 22.61
CA PHE A 124 -18.91 10.96 22.48
C PHE A 124 -19.52 12.36 22.53
N LYS A 125 -20.80 12.55 22.19
CA LYS A 125 -21.44 13.87 22.31
C LYS A 125 -21.98 14.14 23.71
N GLY A 126 -21.78 13.21 24.64
CA GLY A 126 -22.24 13.33 26.03
C GLY A 126 -23.73 13.08 26.21
N GLU A 127 -24.38 12.31 25.32
CA GLU A 127 -25.80 11.90 25.50
C GLU A 127 -26.05 11.16 26.83
N PHE A 128 -24.98 10.65 27.47
CA PHE A 128 -25.03 9.90 28.73
C PHE A 128 -24.19 10.54 29.86
N SER A 129 -23.59 11.72 29.65
CA SER A 129 -22.80 12.45 30.65
C SER A 129 -22.66 13.93 30.28
N GLU A 130 -23.13 14.82 31.16
CA GLU A 130 -23.06 16.28 30.95
C GLU A 130 -21.61 16.80 30.91
N GLU A 131 -20.72 16.23 31.72
CA GLU A 131 -19.28 16.57 31.72
C GLU A 131 -18.64 16.27 30.35
N VAL A 132 -19.00 15.12 29.77
CA VAL A 132 -18.54 14.71 28.42
C VAL A 132 -19.08 15.66 27.35
N ALA A 133 -20.35 16.09 27.49
CA ALA A 133 -20.99 16.99 26.54
C ALA A 133 -20.29 18.36 26.51
N GLU A 134 -19.90 18.90 27.67
CA GLU A 134 -19.22 20.19 27.76
C GLU A 134 -17.81 20.13 27.17
N LYS A 135 -17.01 19.11 27.53
CA LYS A 135 -15.69 18.87 26.90
C LYS A 135 -15.81 18.72 25.38
N TYR A 136 -16.85 18.05 24.88
CA TYR A 136 -17.05 17.86 23.44
C TYR A 136 -17.23 19.16 22.67
N LYS A 137 -17.96 20.14 23.22
CA LYS A 137 -18.16 21.46 22.59
C LYS A 137 -16.82 22.18 22.35
N ASN A 138 -15.87 22.00 23.28
CA ASN A 138 -14.58 22.67 23.23
C ASN A 138 -13.55 21.95 22.36
N LEU A 139 -13.67 20.63 22.13
CA LEU A 139 -12.69 19.78 21.41
C LEU A 139 -12.22 20.29 20.04
N PHE A 140 -13.05 21.07 19.32
CA PHE A 140 -12.74 21.54 17.97
C PHE A 140 -12.77 23.07 17.86
N SER A 141 -12.88 23.77 18.98
CA SER A 141 -13.02 25.22 19.03
C SER A 141 -11.70 25.90 19.43
N LYS A 142 -11.66 27.23 19.34
CA LYS A 142 -10.55 28.05 19.83
C LYS A 142 -10.32 27.87 21.35
N GLU A 143 -11.35 27.46 22.09
CA GLU A 143 -11.29 27.27 23.54
C GLU A 143 -10.44 26.06 23.93
N LEU A 144 -10.29 25.06 23.03
CA LEU A 144 -9.36 23.95 23.25
C LEU A 144 -7.95 24.47 23.53
N ILE A 145 -7.43 25.34 22.66
CA ILE A 145 -6.07 25.85 22.76
C ILE A 145 -5.98 26.93 23.85
N ARG A 146 -7.00 27.77 23.99
CA ARG A 146 -6.97 28.92 24.90
C ARG A 146 -7.11 28.52 26.37
N ASN A 147 -7.87 27.46 26.66
CA ASN A 147 -8.26 27.12 28.03
C ASN A 147 -7.97 25.64 28.36
N GLU A 148 -8.49 24.70 27.57
CA GLU A 148 -8.49 23.26 27.94
C GLU A 148 -7.08 22.66 27.95
N ILE A 149 -6.32 22.86 26.87
CA ILE A 149 -5.00 22.24 26.69
C ILE A 149 -3.96 22.84 27.64
N GLU A 150 -4.05 24.14 27.93
CA GLU A 150 -3.13 24.79 28.87
C GLU A 150 -3.24 24.20 30.28
N LYS A 151 -4.47 23.85 30.71
CA LYS A 151 -4.72 23.14 31.98
C LYS A 151 -4.23 21.68 31.96
N PHE A 152 -4.19 21.06 30.77
CA PHE A 152 -3.74 19.68 30.59
C PHE A 152 -2.22 19.53 30.46
N CYS A 153 -1.49 20.63 30.20
CA CYS A 153 -0.02 20.59 30.11
C CYS A 153 0.62 20.19 31.44
N GLU A 154 1.58 19.28 31.39
CA GLU A 154 2.29 18.74 32.56
C GLU A 154 3.54 19.57 32.87
N THR A 155 4.14 20.22 31.86
CA THR A 155 5.39 20.99 32.01
C THR A 155 5.22 22.46 31.60
N ASP A 156 6.08 23.33 32.12
CA ASP A 156 6.08 24.75 31.76
C ASP A 156 6.47 24.99 30.30
N GLU A 157 7.33 24.13 29.74
CA GLU A 157 7.69 24.17 28.33
C GLU A 157 6.48 23.87 27.42
N GLU A 158 5.66 22.88 27.77
CA GLU A 158 4.40 22.61 27.06
C GLU A 158 3.45 23.82 27.14
N ARG A 159 3.28 24.42 28.33
CA ARG A 159 2.45 25.62 28.50
C ARG A 159 2.94 26.78 27.61
N LYS A 160 4.25 27.01 27.57
CA LYS A 160 4.89 28.02 26.73
C LYS A 160 4.62 27.77 25.24
N GLN A 161 4.82 26.55 24.76
CA GLN A 161 4.54 26.18 23.37
C GLN A 161 3.05 26.37 22.99
N VAL A 162 2.12 26.04 23.89
CA VAL A 162 0.69 26.26 23.68
C VAL A 162 0.34 27.75 23.65
N SER A 163 0.94 28.55 24.54
CA SER A 163 0.72 29.99 24.63
C SER A 163 1.04 30.73 23.32
N ASN A 164 2.05 30.25 22.57
CA ASN A 164 2.45 30.77 21.26
C ASN A 164 1.32 30.70 20.20
N PHE A 165 0.27 29.91 20.46
CA PHE A 165 -0.87 29.73 19.56
C PHE A 165 -2.18 30.37 20.03
N LYS A 166 -2.24 31.07 21.17
CA LYS A 166 -3.49 31.71 21.66
C LYS A 166 -4.12 32.70 20.66
N SER A 167 -3.28 33.38 19.87
CA SER A 167 -3.65 34.27 18.77
C SER A 167 -3.62 33.61 17.37
N PHE A 168 -3.22 32.34 17.29
CA PHE A 168 -3.05 31.55 16.06
C PHE A 168 -3.89 30.26 16.05
N THR A 169 -5.02 30.21 16.77
CA THR A 169 -5.85 28.99 16.86
C THR A 169 -6.36 28.49 15.50
N THR A 170 -6.59 29.40 14.54
CA THR A 170 -6.96 29.07 13.16
C THR A 170 -5.90 28.26 12.41
N TYR A 171 -4.66 28.26 12.88
CA TYR A 171 -3.59 27.40 12.35
C TYR A 171 -3.88 25.90 12.55
N PHE A 172 -4.79 25.56 13.47
CA PHE A 172 -5.23 24.19 13.75
C PHE A 172 -6.53 23.80 13.03
N THR A 173 -7.18 24.66 12.25
CA THR A 173 -8.50 24.34 11.65
C THR A 173 -8.50 23.03 10.85
N GLY A 174 -7.54 22.83 9.95
CA GLY A 174 -7.42 21.58 9.20
C GLY A 174 -7.13 20.36 10.11
N PHE A 175 -6.40 20.57 11.21
CA PHE A 175 -6.16 19.53 12.21
C PHE A 175 -7.42 19.19 13.00
N HIS A 176 -8.21 20.18 13.42
CA HIS A 176 -9.51 19.98 14.06
C HIS A 176 -10.49 19.27 13.13
N SER A 177 -10.56 19.62 11.84
CA SER A 177 -11.39 18.88 10.87
C SER A 177 -10.97 17.40 10.76
N ASN A 178 -9.66 17.13 10.75
CA ASN A 178 -9.15 15.76 10.78
C ASN A 178 -9.54 15.02 12.07
N ARG A 179 -9.56 15.70 13.23
CA ARG A 179 -9.99 15.13 14.51
C ARG A 179 -11.51 14.95 14.57
N GLN A 180 -12.29 15.88 14.06
CA GLN A 180 -13.75 15.78 13.99
C GLN A 180 -14.20 14.55 13.19
N ASN A 181 -13.49 14.23 12.09
CA ASN A 181 -13.73 13.02 11.29
C ASN A 181 -13.60 11.71 12.08
N ILE A 182 -12.89 11.72 13.21
CA ILE A 182 -12.72 10.55 14.09
C ILE A 182 -14.02 10.23 14.82
N TYR A 183 -14.84 11.25 15.11
CA TYR A 183 -16.11 11.17 15.84
C TYR A 183 -17.35 11.17 14.91
N SER A 184 -17.16 10.85 13.63
CA SER A 184 -18.25 10.77 12.65
C SER A 184 -19.03 9.45 12.77
N ASP A 185 -20.34 9.51 12.56
CA ASP A 185 -21.25 8.34 12.49
C ASP A 185 -21.33 7.74 11.08
N GLU A 186 -20.78 8.44 10.09
CA GLU A 186 -20.68 7.97 8.72
C GLU A 186 -19.77 6.74 8.60
N LYS A 187 -19.94 5.98 7.51
CA LYS A 187 -19.12 4.81 7.18
C LYS A 187 -17.74 5.22 6.63
N LYS A 188 -16.94 5.93 7.44
CA LYS A 188 -15.61 6.45 7.11
C LYS A 188 -14.52 5.67 7.85
N SER A 189 -13.49 5.20 7.13
CA SER A 189 -12.41 4.38 7.71
C SER A 189 -11.58 5.08 8.79
N THR A 190 -11.65 6.40 8.85
CA THR A 190 -10.97 7.25 9.85
C THR A 190 -11.74 7.38 11.17
N ALA A 191 -13.02 6.97 11.20
CA ALA A 191 -13.89 7.12 12.37
C ALA A 191 -13.75 5.97 13.37
N ILE A 192 -13.86 6.28 14.68
CA ILE A 192 -13.87 5.28 15.77
C ILE A 192 -15.05 4.33 15.60
N GLY A 193 -16.25 4.85 15.32
CA GLY A 193 -17.44 4.04 15.09
C GLY A 193 -17.24 3.01 13.97
N TYR A 194 -16.55 3.39 12.90
CA TYR A 194 -16.21 2.46 11.82
C TYR A 194 -15.17 1.41 12.25
N ARG A 195 -14.09 1.81 12.93
CA ARG A 195 -13.06 0.90 13.46
C ARG A 195 -13.68 -0.17 14.36
N ILE A 196 -14.57 0.24 15.26
CA ILE A 196 -15.25 -0.67 16.18
C ILE A 196 -16.22 -1.59 15.42
N ILE A 197 -17.15 -1.03 14.64
CA ILE A 197 -18.29 -1.80 14.09
C ILE A 197 -17.97 -2.53 12.79
N HIS A 198 -17.24 -1.92 11.86
CA HIS A 198 -16.99 -2.53 10.53
C HIS A 198 -15.72 -3.36 10.49
N GLN A 199 -14.80 -3.20 11.45
CA GLN A 199 -13.51 -3.88 11.42
C GLN A 199 -13.31 -4.79 12.63
N ASN A 200 -13.39 -4.27 13.86
CA ASN A 200 -13.08 -5.05 15.05
C ASN A 200 -14.23 -6.00 15.44
N LEU A 201 -15.50 -5.60 15.34
CA LEU A 201 -16.64 -6.47 15.65
C LEU A 201 -16.68 -7.74 14.78
N PRO A 202 -16.60 -7.68 13.42
CA PRO A 202 -16.56 -8.89 12.61
C PRO A 202 -15.36 -9.79 12.92
N LYS A 203 -14.18 -9.22 13.18
CA LYS A 203 -12.99 -9.99 13.59
C LYS A 203 -13.21 -10.70 14.92
N PHE A 204 -13.79 -10.01 15.88
CA PHE A 204 -14.09 -10.54 17.20
C PHE A 204 -15.09 -11.70 17.10
N LEU A 205 -16.19 -11.52 16.35
CA LEU A 205 -17.19 -12.55 16.10
C LEU A 205 -16.60 -13.78 15.36
N ASP A 206 -15.78 -13.55 14.33
CA ASP A 206 -15.06 -14.64 13.65
C ASP A 206 -14.17 -15.42 14.62
N ASN A 207 -13.49 -14.73 15.54
CA ASN A 207 -12.65 -15.38 16.54
C ASN A 207 -13.47 -16.21 17.53
N LEU A 208 -14.62 -15.72 17.98
CA LEU A 208 -15.53 -16.49 18.85
C LEU A 208 -15.92 -17.80 18.16
N LYS A 209 -16.33 -17.76 16.89
CA LYS A 209 -16.63 -18.99 16.11
C LYS A 209 -15.45 -19.96 16.03
N ILE A 210 -14.22 -19.45 15.87
CA ILE A 210 -13.02 -20.30 15.84
C ILE A 210 -12.77 -20.91 17.22
N ILE A 211 -12.87 -20.12 18.28
CA ILE A 211 -12.66 -20.57 19.68
C ILE A 211 -13.69 -21.62 20.07
N GLU A 212 -14.97 -21.39 19.79
CA GLU A 212 -16.06 -22.35 20.01
C GLU A 212 -15.83 -23.65 19.23
N SER A 213 -15.38 -23.53 17.97
CA SER A 213 -15.01 -24.69 17.14
C SER A 213 -13.86 -25.49 17.76
N ILE A 214 -12.86 -24.81 18.34
CA ILE A 214 -11.75 -25.48 19.03
C ILE A 214 -12.24 -26.20 20.28
N GLN A 215 -13.00 -25.52 21.13
CA GLN A 215 -13.56 -26.10 22.36
C GLN A 215 -14.42 -27.33 22.08
N ARG A 216 -15.18 -27.32 20.97
CA ARG A 216 -16.04 -28.44 20.57
C ARG A 216 -15.29 -29.59 19.91
N ARG A 217 -14.34 -29.31 19.01
CA ARG A 217 -13.70 -30.33 18.14
C ARG A 217 -12.39 -30.88 18.71
N PHE A 218 -11.67 -30.12 19.53
CA PHE A 218 -10.35 -30.46 20.05
C PHE A 218 -10.35 -30.42 21.57
N LYS A 219 -10.95 -31.45 22.20
CA LYS A 219 -11.14 -31.52 23.66
C LYS A 219 -9.83 -31.56 24.45
N ASP A 220 -8.76 -32.06 23.85
CA ASP A 220 -7.40 -32.16 24.40
C ASP A 220 -6.55 -30.90 24.16
N PHE A 221 -7.14 -29.81 23.62
CA PHE A 221 -6.44 -28.54 23.47
C PHE A 221 -6.03 -27.97 24.85
N PRO A 222 -4.77 -27.51 25.04
CA PRO A 222 -4.21 -27.16 26.34
C PRO A 222 -4.67 -25.79 26.88
N TRP A 223 -5.98 -25.66 27.16
CA TRP A 223 -6.58 -24.43 27.68
C TRP A 223 -6.11 -24.05 29.09
N SER A 224 -5.80 -25.04 29.93
CA SER A 224 -5.27 -24.85 31.29
C SER A 224 -3.90 -24.15 31.25
N ASP A 225 -3.03 -24.61 30.35
CA ASP A 225 -1.66 -24.11 30.24
C ASP A 225 -1.64 -22.68 29.71
N LEU A 226 -2.48 -22.40 28.71
CA LEU A 226 -2.71 -21.04 28.23
C LEU A 226 -3.16 -20.12 29.37
N LYS A 227 -4.14 -20.53 30.19
CA LYS A 227 -4.61 -19.74 31.33
C LYS A 227 -3.49 -19.49 32.35
N LYS A 228 -2.69 -20.52 32.67
CA LYS A 228 -1.56 -20.41 33.61
C LYS A 228 -0.49 -19.45 33.08
N ASN A 229 -0.15 -19.53 31.79
CA ASN A 229 0.86 -18.67 31.17
C ASN A 229 0.39 -17.22 31.02
N LEU A 230 -0.88 -16.97 30.68
CA LEU A 230 -1.41 -15.62 30.60
C LEU A 230 -1.48 -14.92 31.98
N LYS A 231 -1.68 -15.67 33.08
CA LYS A 231 -1.60 -15.12 34.44
C LYS A 231 -0.21 -14.61 34.82
N LYS A 232 0.86 -15.06 34.15
CA LYS A 232 2.21 -14.48 34.30
C LYS A 232 2.29 -13.06 33.73
N ILE A 233 1.49 -12.75 32.71
CA ILE A 233 1.44 -11.42 32.08
C ILE A 233 0.63 -10.45 32.92
N ASP A 234 -0.56 -10.87 33.35
CA ASP A 234 -1.44 -10.11 34.21
C ASP A 234 -2.34 -11.08 34.99
N LYS A 235 -2.19 -11.05 36.33
CA LYS A 235 -2.89 -11.95 37.26
C LYS A 235 -4.42 -11.81 37.18
N ASN A 236 -4.93 -10.68 36.69
CA ASN A 236 -6.35 -10.37 36.62
C ASN A 236 -7.01 -10.82 35.30
N ILE A 237 -6.24 -11.34 34.32
CA ILE A 237 -6.82 -11.77 33.04
C ILE A 237 -7.80 -12.95 33.25
N LYS A 238 -9.05 -12.74 32.82
CA LYS A 238 -10.05 -13.80 32.70
C LYS A 238 -10.50 -13.96 31.26
N LEU A 239 -10.21 -15.13 30.66
CA LEU A 239 -10.60 -15.42 29.27
C LEU A 239 -12.11 -15.29 29.03
N THR A 240 -12.93 -15.59 30.04
CA THR A 240 -14.40 -15.49 29.99
C THR A 240 -14.90 -14.07 29.80
N GLU A 241 -14.12 -13.05 30.19
CA GLU A 241 -14.47 -11.63 30.00
C GLU A 241 -14.29 -11.18 28.55
N TYR A 242 -13.55 -11.94 27.73
CA TYR A 242 -13.21 -11.59 26.34
C TYR A 242 -13.75 -12.59 25.32
N PHE A 243 -13.97 -13.85 25.69
CA PHE A 243 -14.41 -14.91 24.77
C PHE A 243 -15.94 -15.13 24.85
N SER A 244 -16.69 -14.02 24.80
CA SER A 244 -18.15 -14.00 24.71
C SER A 244 -18.61 -12.80 23.90
N ILE A 245 -19.83 -12.82 23.36
CA ILE A 245 -20.40 -11.69 22.60
C ILE A 245 -20.43 -10.43 23.49
N ASP A 246 -20.83 -10.58 24.75
CA ASP A 246 -20.91 -9.51 25.75
C ASP A 246 -19.52 -8.91 26.04
N GLY A 247 -18.47 -9.73 25.98
CA GLY A 247 -17.07 -9.32 26.12
C GLY A 247 -16.59 -8.33 25.06
N PHE A 248 -17.34 -8.09 23.98
CA PHE A 248 -16.97 -7.08 22.98
C PHE A 248 -16.88 -5.66 23.55
N VAL A 249 -17.66 -5.35 24.59
CA VAL A 249 -17.61 -4.03 25.24
C VAL A 249 -16.26 -3.75 25.91
N ASN A 250 -15.53 -4.81 26.26
CA ASN A 250 -14.20 -4.73 26.88
C ASN A 250 -13.08 -4.46 25.86
N VAL A 251 -13.39 -4.39 24.55
CA VAL A 251 -12.41 -4.14 23.48
C VAL A 251 -12.76 -2.93 22.62
N LEU A 252 -13.54 -1.98 23.18
CA LEU A 252 -13.89 -0.73 22.50
C LEU A 252 -12.73 0.29 22.53
N ASN A 253 -11.95 0.31 23.60
CA ASN A 253 -10.83 1.22 23.81
C ASN A 253 -9.47 0.55 23.52
N GLN A 254 -8.37 1.32 23.53
CA GLN A 254 -7.06 0.80 23.16
C GLN A 254 -6.53 -0.19 24.21
N LYS A 255 -6.73 0.10 25.50
CA LYS A 255 -6.32 -0.75 26.62
C LYS A 255 -6.93 -2.15 26.53
N GLY A 256 -8.23 -2.23 26.26
CA GLY A 256 -8.95 -3.48 26.06
C GLY A 256 -8.50 -4.27 24.83
N ILE A 257 -8.28 -3.57 23.71
CA ILE A 257 -7.73 -4.17 22.48
C ILE A 257 -6.34 -4.76 22.71
N ASP A 258 -5.47 -4.07 23.44
CA ASP A 258 -4.12 -4.56 23.73
C ASP A 258 -4.14 -5.75 24.68
N ALA A 259 -5.01 -5.75 25.70
CA ALA A 259 -5.24 -6.93 26.54
C ALA A 259 -5.71 -8.14 25.70
N TYR A 260 -6.73 -7.95 24.85
CA TYR A 260 -7.23 -9.00 23.96
C TYR A 260 -6.15 -9.51 23.00
N ASN A 261 -5.43 -8.62 22.33
CA ASN A 261 -4.37 -9.00 21.39
C ASN A 261 -3.18 -9.68 22.09
N THR A 262 -2.88 -9.30 23.33
CA THR A 262 -1.87 -9.98 24.17
C THR A 262 -2.33 -11.39 24.52
N ILE A 263 -3.61 -11.60 24.86
CA ILE A 263 -4.18 -12.95 25.05
C ILE A 263 -3.99 -13.80 23.78
N LEU A 264 -4.16 -13.19 22.60
CA LEU A 264 -4.05 -13.90 21.32
C LEU A 264 -2.61 -14.18 20.86
N GLY A 265 -1.67 -13.26 21.12
CA GLY A 265 -0.31 -13.30 20.54
C GLY A 265 0.85 -13.31 21.54
N GLY A 266 0.55 -13.31 22.84
CA GLY A 266 1.55 -13.37 23.90
C GLY A 266 2.29 -12.05 24.15
N LYS A 267 3.36 -12.13 24.94
CA LYS A 267 4.26 -11.01 25.29
C LYS A 267 5.70 -11.49 25.25
N SER A 268 6.60 -10.69 24.68
CA SER A 268 8.04 -10.86 24.84
C SER A 268 8.54 -9.99 25.99
N GLU A 269 9.38 -10.55 26.85
CA GLU A 269 9.99 -9.88 27.99
C GLU A 269 11.34 -9.25 27.63
N GLU A 270 11.88 -8.42 28.53
CA GLU A 270 13.19 -7.77 28.34
C GLU A 270 14.34 -8.78 28.25
N SER A 271 14.21 -9.91 28.94
CA SER A 271 15.12 -11.07 28.86
C SER A 271 15.09 -11.81 27.51
N GLY A 272 14.20 -11.43 26.59
CA GLY A 272 13.98 -12.12 25.31
C GLY A 272 13.09 -13.36 25.41
N GLU A 273 12.69 -13.81 26.61
CA GLU A 273 11.71 -14.88 26.80
C GLU A 273 10.35 -14.44 26.24
N LYS A 274 9.65 -15.37 25.56
CA LYS A 274 8.32 -15.11 24.99
C LYS A 274 7.25 -15.94 25.69
N ILE A 275 6.39 -15.26 26.44
CA ILE A 275 5.14 -15.83 26.96
C ILE A 275 4.17 -16.00 25.78
N GLN A 276 3.75 -17.24 25.54
CA GLN A 276 2.93 -17.63 24.38
C GLN A 276 1.45 -17.25 24.53
N GLY A 277 0.82 -16.80 23.43
CA GLY A 277 -0.62 -16.55 23.35
C GLY A 277 -1.38 -17.66 22.62
N LEU A 278 -2.70 -17.49 22.49
CA LEU A 278 -3.58 -18.51 21.89
C LEU A 278 -3.15 -18.94 20.47
N ASN A 279 -2.65 -18.02 19.63
CA ASN A 279 -2.23 -18.36 18.27
C ASN A 279 -0.98 -19.24 18.22
N GLU A 280 -0.04 -19.06 19.15
CA GLU A 280 1.10 -19.95 19.31
C GLU A 280 0.64 -21.36 19.70
N TYR A 281 -0.27 -21.47 20.68
CA TYR A 281 -0.85 -22.76 21.07
C TYR A 281 -1.61 -23.43 19.93
N ILE A 282 -2.41 -22.69 19.15
CA ILE A 282 -3.05 -23.20 17.93
C ILE A 282 -2.01 -23.73 16.95
N ASN A 283 -0.92 -23.00 16.72
CA ASN A 283 0.12 -23.42 15.79
C ASN A 283 0.86 -24.68 16.27
N LEU A 284 1.23 -24.74 17.55
CA LEU A 284 1.89 -25.90 18.15
C LEU A 284 0.98 -27.14 18.12
N TYR A 285 -0.28 -26.99 18.50
CA TYR A 285 -1.27 -28.07 18.44
C TYR A 285 -1.47 -28.56 17.00
N ARG A 286 -1.54 -27.63 16.04
CA ARG A 286 -1.66 -27.95 14.61
C ARG A 286 -0.46 -28.75 14.09
N GLN A 287 0.76 -28.34 14.43
CA GLN A 287 2.00 -29.02 14.05
C GLN A 287 2.11 -30.41 14.71
N LYS A 288 1.76 -30.51 15.99
CA LYS A 288 1.78 -31.77 16.74
C LYS A 288 0.83 -32.81 16.15
N ASN A 289 -0.35 -32.39 15.70
CA ASN A 289 -1.41 -33.28 15.22
C ASN A 289 -1.54 -33.36 13.68
N ASN A 290 -0.61 -32.74 12.93
CA ASN A 290 -0.61 -32.68 11.47
C ASN A 290 -1.95 -32.22 10.84
N ILE A 291 -2.56 -31.19 11.42
CA ILE A 291 -3.87 -30.67 11.00
C ILE A 291 -3.68 -29.59 9.93
N ASP A 292 -4.45 -29.63 8.84
CA ASP A 292 -4.42 -28.57 7.84
C ASP A 292 -4.92 -27.22 8.42
N ARG A 293 -4.30 -26.12 8.02
CA ARG A 293 -4.65 -24.76 8.48
C ARG A 293 -6.10 -24.37 8.18
N LYS A 294 -6.73 -24.93 7.15
CA LYS A 294 -8.16 -24.72 6.85
C LYS A 294 -9.05 -25.35 7.93
N ASN A 295 -8.64 -26.47 8.51
CA ASN A 295 -9.40 -27.21 9.52
C ASN A 295 -9.21 -26.64 10.93
N LEU A 296 -8.06 -26.02 11.21
CA LEU A 296 -7.74 -25.30 12.44
C LEU A 296 -7.04 -23.95 12.11
N PRO A 297 -7.82 -22.90 11.82
CA PRO A 297 -7.29 -21.57 11.50
C PRO A 297 -6.83 -20.82 12.75
N ASN A 298 -5.92 -19.86 12.56
CA ASN A 298 -5.52 -18.92 13.62
C ASN A 298 -6.62 -17.88 13.85
N VAL A 299 -6.70 -17.38 15.09
CA VAL A 299 -7.56 -16.23 15.44
C VAL A 299 -6.90 -14.92 15.03
N LYS A 300 -7.73 -13.92 14.70
CA LYS A 300 -7.34 -12.64 14.12
C LYS A 300 -7.14 -11.61 15.24
N ILE A 301 -5.99 -10.92 15.26
CA ILE A 301 -5.84 -9.74 16.13
C ILE A 301 -6.80 -8.62 15.69
N LEU A 302 -7.27 -7.86 16.67
CA LEU A 302 -8.05 -6.64 16.47
C LEU A 302 -7.12 -5.51 16.02
N PHE A 303 -7.65 -4.61 15.18
CA PHE A 303 -6.91 -3.40 14.86
C PHE A 303 -6.87 -2.48 16.08
N LYS A 304 -5.76 -1.75 16.24
CA LYS A 304 -5.64 -0.69 17.26
C LYS A 304 -6.82 0.29 17.16
N GLN A 305 -7.18 0.99 18.21
CA GLN A 305 -8.16 2.07 18.14
C GLN A 305 -7.58 3.28 17.37
N ILE A 306 -8.44 4.14 16.84
CA ILE A 306 -8.03 5.43 16.27
C ILE A 306 -7.42 6.29 17.38
N LEU A 307 -6.29 6.95 17.10
CA LEU A 307 -5.43 7.68 18.06
C LEU A 307 -4.81 6.84 19.19
N GLY A 308 -5.17 5.57 19.35
CA GLY A 308 -4.53 4.68 20.31
C GLY A 308 -3.03 4.59 20.04
N ASP A 309 -2.23 4.99 21.03
CA ASP A 309 -0.82 4.66 21.07
C ASP A 309 -0.71 3.18 21.44
N ARG A 310 0.18 2.47 20.74
CA ARG A 310 0.65 1.22 21.30
C ARG A 310 1.65 1.64 22.36
N GLU A 311 1.31 1.45 23.62
CA GLU A 311 2.34 1.00 24.54
C GLU A 311 2.76 -0.36 24.01
N THR A 312 3.75 -0.39 23.11
CA THR A 312 4.39 -1.66 22.84
C THR A 312 4.98 -2.08 24.16
N LYS A 313 4.36 -3.07 24.81
CA LYS A 313 4.96 -3.79 25.95
C LYS A 313 6.32 -4.40 25.55
N SER A 314 6.61 -4.44 24.25
CA SER A 314 7.93 -4.66 23.67
C SER A 314 8.68 -3.34 23.54
N PHE A 315 9.86 -3.28 24.13
CA PHE A 315 10.79 -2.17 24.08
C PHE A 315 11.14 -1.75 22.64
N ILE A 316 11.09 -0.44 22.35
CA ILE A 316 11.53 0.15 21.08
C ILE A 316 12.65 1.16 21.41
N PRO A 317 13.85 1.02 20.81
CA PRO A 317 14.96 1.95 21.05
C PRO A 317 14.64 3.39 20.59
N GLU A 318 15.05 4.40 21.37
CA GLU A 318 15.05 5.82 20.95
C GLU A 318 15.98 6.09 19.75
N ALA A 319 15.65 7.06 18.89
CA ALA A 319 16.47 7.40 17.73
C ALA A 319 17.63 8.34 18.08
N PHE A 320 18.80 8.15 17.44
CA PHE A 320 19.93 9.09 17.57
C PHE A 320 19.62 10.44 16.89
N PRO A 321 20.03 11.57 17.49
CA PRO A 321 19.79 12.91 16.94
C PRO A 321 20.78 13.31 15.83
N ASP A 322 22.05 12.90 15.93
CA ASP A 322 23.14 13.33 15.03
C ASP A 322 24.25 12.27 14.87
N ASP A 323 25.20 12.55 13.97
CA ASP A 323 26.30 11.65 13.61
C ASP A 323 27.24 11.39 14.80
N GLN A 324 27.50 12.41 15.64
CA GLN A 324 28.42 12.30 16.77
C GLN A 324 27.85 11.41 17.88
N SER A 325 26.54 11.50 18.13
CA SER A 325 25.84 10.65 19.10
C SER A 325 25.95 9.17 18.74
N VAL A 326 25.95 8.84 17.44
CA VAL A 326 26.16 7.46 16.96
C VAL A 326 27.57 6.99 17.30
N LEU A 327 28.58 7.79 16.95
CA LEU A 327 29.99 7.43 17.18
C LEU A 327 30.27 7.28 18.68
N ASN A 328 29.80 8.22 19.51
CA ASN A 328 29.99 8.18 20.96
C ASN A 328 29.42 6.90 21.59
N SER A 329 28.19 6.50 21.23
CA SER A 329 27.60 5.27 21.78
C SER A 329 28.34 4.00 21.33
N ILE A 330 28.93 3.98 20.14
CA ILE A 330 29.78 2.85 19.70
C ILE A 330 31.10 2.85 20.49
N THR A 331 31.70 4.02 20.72
CA THR A 331 32.92 4.18 21.51
C THR A 331 32.73 3.72 22.96
N GLU A 332 31.63 4.12 23.60
CA GLU A 332 31.30 3.69 24.96
C GLU A 332 31.14 2.17 25.06
N PHE A 333 30.45 1.57 24.09
CA PHE A 333 30.27 0.11 24.04
C PHE A 333 31.59 -0.65 23.83
N ALA A 334 32.47 -0.15 22.95
CA ALA A 334 33.79 -0.76 22.74
C ALA A 334 34.67 -0.69 24.00
N LYS A 335 34.61 0.44 24.74
CA LYS A 335 35.30 0.60 26.03
C LYS A 335 34.73 -0.32 27.11
N TYR A 336 33.41 -0.49 27.14
CA TYR A 336 32.73 -1.41 28.05
C TYR A 336 33.26 -2.85 27.89
N LEU A 337 33.42 -3.31 26.63
CA LEU A 337 34.02 -4.60 26.31
C LEU A 337 35.56 -4.67 26.49
N LYS A 338 36.20 -3.56 26.87
CA LYS A 338 37.66 -3.42 27.07
C LYS A 338 38.49 -3.81 25.83
N LEU A 339 38.00 -3.49 24.63
CA LEU A 339 38.68 -3.84 23.37
C LEU A 339 40.00 -3.09 23.18
N ASP A 340 40.16 -1.93 23.81
CA ASP A 340 41.41 -1.17 23.92
C ASP A 340 42.52 -1.96 24.65
N LYS A 341 42.14 -2.90 25.52
CA LYS A 341 43.06 -3.71 26.33
C LYS A 341 43.32 -5.11 25.77
N LYS A 342 43.10 -5.35 24.46
CA LYS A 342 43.39 -6.59 23.69
C LYS A 342 43.34 -7.89 24.52
N LYS A 343 44.48 -8.30 25.09
CA LYS A 343 44.68 -9.54 25.89
C LYS A 343 43.87 -9.63 27.21
N LYS A 344 43.29 -8.51 27.67
CA LYS A 344 42.39 -8.39 28.84
C LYS A 344 40.97 -7.95 28.48
N SER A 345 40.60 -8.06 27.19
CA SER A 345 39.22 -7.82 26.77
C SER A 345 38.31 -8.94 27.27
N ILE A 346 37.03 -8.62 27.46
CA ILE A 346 36.01 -9.60 27.88
C ILE A 346 35.95 -10.76 26.88
N ILE A 347 36.14 -10.47 25.59
CA ILE A 347 36.13 -11.45 24.50
C ILE A 347 37.35 -12.38 24.55
N ALA A 348 38.54 -11.84 24.86
CA ALA A 348 39.74 -12.66 25.03
C ALA A 348 39.66 -13.58 26.25
N GLU A 349 39.01 -13.14 27.32
CA GLU A 349 38.72 -13.96 28.50
C GLU A 349 37.70 -15.06 28.18
N LEU A 350 36.61 -14.73 27.47
CA LEU A 350 35.64 -15.69 26.96
C LEU A 350 36.27 -16.76 26.07
N LYS A 351 37.17 -16.39 25.15
CA LYS A 351 37.91 -17.35 24.31
C LYS A 351 38.75 -18.31 25.15
N LYS A 352 39.45 -17.81 26.17
CA LYS A 352 40.23 -18.66 27.11
C LYS A 352 39.32 -19.62 27.87
N PHE A 353 38.18 -19.13 28.36
CA PHE A 353 37.17 -19.96 29.02
C PHE A 353 36.68 -21.09 28.10
N LEU A 354 36.23 -20.78 26.89
CA LEU A 354 35.75 -21.79 25.94
C LEU A 354 36.87 -22.73 25.46
N SER A 355 38.12 -22.28 25.34
CA SER A 355 39.24 -23.18 25.00
C SER A 355 39.51 -24.27 26.05
N SER A 356 38.92 -24.13 27.25
CA SER A 356 39.06 -25.07 28.36
C SER A 356 37.85 -26.03 28.50
N PHE A 357 37.12 -26.33 27.41
CA PHE A 357 35.96 -27.25 27.39
C PHE A 357 36.24 -28.60 28.08
N ASN A 358 37.48 -29.08 27.99
CA ASN A 358 37.91 -30.35 28.58
C ASN A 358 37.95 -30.38 30.12
N ARG A 359 37.78 -29.23 30.79
CA ARG A 359 37.73 -29.12 32.26
C ARG A 359 36.32 -29.26 32.83
N TYR A 360 35.31 -29.31 31.97
CA TYR A 360 33.89 -29.34 32.33
C TYR A 360 33.26 -30.66 31.89
N GLU A 361 32.18 -31.07 32.55
CA GLU A 361 31.51 -32.32 32.24
C GLU A 361 30.57 -32.14 31.03
N LEU A 362 30.92 -32.74 29.88
CA LEU A 362 30.15 -32.62 28.63
C LEU A 362 28.73 -33.21 28.73
N ASP A 363 28.47 -34.07 29.72
CA ASP A 363 27.14 -34.60 30.01
C ASP A 363 26.26 -33.59 30.76
N GLY A 364 26.87 -32.60 31.42
CA GLY A 364 26.21 -31.48 32.06
C GLY A 364 26.12 -30.21 31.19
N ILE A 365 26.54 -30.26 29.91
CA ILE A 365 26.49 -29.14 28.96
C ILE A 365 25.51 -29.45 27.83
N TYR A 366 24.51 -28.58 27.68
CA TYR A 366 23.38 -28.77 26.78
C TYR A 366 23.41 -27.82 25.58
N LEU A 367 22.95 -28.31 24.43
CA LEU A 367 22.75 -27.55 23.20
C LEU A 367 21.29 -27.56 22.77
N ALA A 368 20.79 -26.40 22.36
CA ALA A 368 19.45 -26.25 21.83
C ALA A 368 19.27 -27.02 20.49
N ASN A 369 18.24 -27.87 20.42
CA ASN A 369 17.79 -28.56 19.20
C ASN A 369 16.94 -27.63 18.32
N ASP A 370 17.59 -26.56 17.82
CA ASP A 370 16.97 -25.59 16.93
C ASP A 370 17.81 -25.38 15.65
N ASN A 371 17.54 -24.30 14.91
CA ASN A 371 18.26 -23.99 13.67
C ASN A 371 19.78 -23.79 13.88
N SER A 372 20.21 -23.52 15.11
CA SER A 372 21.63 -23.37 15.44
C SER A 372 22.36 -24.71 15.34
N LEU A 373 21.72 -25.81 15.73
CA LEU A 373 22.29 -27.15 15.57
C LEU A 373 22.47 -27.53 14.10
N ALA A 374 21.54 -27.12 13.22
CA ALA A 374 21.69 -27.27 11.77
C ALA A 374 22.85 -26.43 11.21
N SER A 375 23.09 -25.25 11.81
CA SER A 375 24.21 -24.37 11.44
C SER A 375 25.55 -24.97 11.86
N ILE A 376 25.65 -25.51 13.08
CA ILE A 376 26.81 -26.26 13.58
C ILE A 376 27.07 -27.49 12.72
N SER A 377 26.01 -28.25 12.37
CA SER A 377 26.07 -29.40 11.48
C SER A 377 26.65 -29.04 10.11
N THR A 378 26.21 -27.91 9.54
CA THR A 378 26.75 -27.41 8.27
C THR A 378 28.21 -26.98 8.40
N PHE A 379 28.60 -26.36 9.52
CA PHE A 379 29.99 -25.95 9.74
C PHE A 379 30.94 -27.16 9.79
N LEU A 380 30.60 -28.17 10.59
CA LEU A 380 31.44 -29.34 10.85
C LEU A 380 31.40 -30.36 9.69
N PHE A 381 30.27 -30.51 8.99
CA PHE A 381 30.04 -31.62 8.04
C PHE A 381 29.62 -31.20 6.61
N ASP A 382 29.42 -29.92 6.33
CA ASP A 382 28.85 -29.36 5.08
C ASP A 382 27.45 -29.96 4.71
N ASP A 383 26.74 -30.50 5.70
CA ASP A 383 25.35 -30.98 5.60
C ASP A 383 24.55 -30.54 6.83
N TRP A 384 23.55 -29.68 6.63
CA TRP A 384 22.67 -29.14 7.68
C TRP A 384 21.90 -30.24 8.45
N SER A 385 21.69 -31.40 7.81
CA SER A 385 20.90 -32.50 8.34
C SER A 385 21.73 -33.60 8.99
N PHE A 386 23.07 -33.53 8.92
CA PHE A 386 23.96 -34.61 9.37
C PHE A 386 23.74 -34.98 10.84
N ILE A 387 23.84 -34.01 11.76
CA ILE A 387 23.63 -34.27 13.20
C ILE A 387 22.23 -34.87 13.45
N LYS A 388 21.20 -34.37 12.75
CA LYS A 388 19.83 -34.90 12.87
C LYS A 388 19.73 -36.36 12.38
N LYS A 389 20.42 -36.70 11.29
CA LYS A 389 20.53 -38.09 10.80
C LYS A 389 21.29 -38.95 11.81
N SER A 390 22.38 -38.44 12.41
CA SER A 390 23.16 -39.16 13.42
C SER A 390 22.33 -39.50 14.66
N VAL A 391 21.58 -38.53 15.18
CA VAL A 391 20.68 -38.75 16.32
C VAL A 391 19.53 -39.70 15.94
N SER A 392 19.00 -39.59 14.73
CA SER A 392 18.01 -40.53 14.19
C SER A 392 18.56 -41.94 14.03
N PHE A 393 19.84 -42.10 13.68
CA PHE A 393 20.50 -43.39 13.56
C PHE A 393 20.75 -43.99 14.95
N LYS A 394 21.21 -43.19 15.91
CA LYS A 394 21.40 -43.63 17.29
C LYS A 394 20.10 -44.10 17.93
N TYR A 395 18.98 -43.44 17.61
CA TYR A 395 17.67 -43.93 18.01
C TYR A 395 17.39 -45.33 17.44
N ASP A 396 17.63 -45.54 16.15
CA ASP A 396 17.36 -46.83 15.51
C ASP A 396 18.27 -47.96 16.01
N GLU A 397 19.49 -47.61 16.43
CA GLU A 397 20.52 -48.55 16.90
C GLU A 397 20.31 -48.97 18.36
N SER A 398 20.10 -48.02 19.27
CA SER A 398 20.22 -48.27 20.71
C SER A 398 19.00 -47.88 21.54
N VAL A 399 17.96 -47.29 20.94
CA VAL A 399 16.79 -46.76 21.67
C VAL A 399 15.46 -47.35 21.18
N GLY A 400 15.31 -47.55 19.88
CA GLY A 400 14.08 -48.03 19.25
C GLY A 400 13.99 -49.56 19.23
N ASP A 401 12.80 -50.10 19.52
CA ASP A 401 12.57 -51.54 19.51
C ASP A 401 12.58 -52.11 18.06
N PRO A 402 13.57 -52.95 17.68
CA PRO A 402 13.67 -53.52 16.33
C PRO A 402 12.44 -54.35 15.93
N LYS A 403 11.78 -55.00 16.91
CA LYS A 403 10.58 -55.82 16.66
C LYS A 403 9.38 -54.94 16.29
N LYS A 404 9.27 -53.73 16.86
CA LYS A 404 8.21 -52.77 16.51
C LYS A 404 8.42 -52.11 15.15
N LYS A 405 9.67 -51.92 14.73
CA LYS A 405 10.02 -51.39 13.39
C LYS A 405 9.44 -52.26 12.27
N ILE A 406 9.39 -53.58 12.49
CA ILE A 406 8.87 -54.58 11.54
C ILE A 406 7.35 -54.77 11.72
N LYS A 407 6.86 -54.97 12.95
CA LYS A 407 5.44 -55.27 13.23
C LYS A 407 4.49 -54.09 13.09
N SER A 408 4.97 -52.87 13.34
CA SER A 408 4.13 -51.66 13.33
C SER A 408 4.93 -50.42 12.89
N PRO A 409 5.33 -50.33 11.60
CA PRO A 409 6.23 -49.28 11.11
C PRO A 409 5.75 -47.85 11.41
N LEU A 410 4.45 -47.60 11.22
CA LEU A 410 3.82 -46.30 11.49
C LEU A 410 3.86 -45.87 12.96
N LYS A 411 3.86 -46.82 13.91
CA LYS A 411 3.92 -46.54 15.35
C LYS A 411 5.36 -46.29 15.78
N TYR A 412 6.30 -47.06 15.24
CA TYR A 412 7.74 -46.87 15.42
C TYR A 412 8.19 -45.49 14.93
N GLU A 413 7.80 -45.10 13.71
CA GLU A 413 8.12 -43.77 13.15
C GLU A 413 7.54 -42.61 13.99
N LYS A 414 6.35 -42.78 14.59
CA LYS A 414 5.78 -41.78 15.52
C LYS A 414 6.54 -41.67 16.84
N GLU A 415 6.96 -42.80 17.42
CA GLU A 415 7.77 -42.83 18.65
C GLU A 415 9.15 -42.19 18.40
N LYS A 416 9.78 -42.52 17.27
CA LYS A 416 11.02 -41.92 16.78
C LYS A 416 10.90 -40.41 16.58
N GLU A 417 9.89 -39.95 15.84
CA GLU A 417 9.66 -38.52 15.64
C GLU A 417 9.45 -37.76 16.95
N LYS A 418 8.78 -38.37 17.93
CA LYS A 418 8.54 -37.74 19.24
C LYS A 418 9.85 -37.58 20.02
N TRP A 419 10.72 -38.60 19.99
CA TRP A 419 12.00 -38.58 20.67
C TRP A 419 13.02 -37.61 20.03
N LEU A 420 13.00 -37.50 18.68
CA LEU A 420 13.83 -36.53 17.94
C LEU A 420 13.42 -35.07 18.13
N LYS A 421 12.27 -34.80 18.79
CA LYS A 421 11.75 -33.45 19.08
C LYS A 421 12.10 -32.96 20.49
N GLN A 422 12.98 -33.63 21.22
CA GLN A 422 13.50 -33.12 22.48
C GLN A 422 14.20 -31.77 22.27
N LYS A 423 14.09 -30.86 23.24
CA LYS A 423 14.50 -29.46 23.06
C LYS A 423 16.00 -29.24 23.17
N TYR A 424 16.69 -30.09 23.91
CA TYR A 424 18.12 -29.99 24.14
C TYR A 424 18.75 -31.37 24.05
N TYR A 425 20.04 -31.39 23.74
CA TYR A 425 20.89 -32.57 23.79
C TYR A 425 22.16 -32.25 24.56
N THR A 426 22.69 -33.19 25.33
CA THR A 426 24.03 -33.04 25.90
C THR A 426 25.08 -33.14 24.79
N ILE A 427 26.19 -32.42 24.94
CA ILE A 427 27.29 -32.51 23.97
C ILE A 427 27.82 -33.94 23.91
N SER A 428 27.94 -34.61 25.06
CA SER A 428 28.33 -36.02 25.17
C SER A 428 27.45 -36.93 24.29
N PHE A 429 26.13 -36.86 24.45
CA PHE A 429 25.20 -37.66 23.65
C PHE A 429 25.30 -37.39 22.14
N LEU A 430 25.44 -36.12 21.74
CA LEU A 430 25.58 -35.77 20.31
C LEU A 430 26.87 -36.33 19.72
N ASN A 431 27.98 -36.27 20.45
CA ASN A 431 29.24 -36.87 20.04
C ASN A 431 29.11 -38.38 19.84
N ASP A 432 28.45 -39.09 20.76
CA ASP A 432 28.22 -40.54 20.63
C ASP A 432 27.36 -40.88 19.41
N ALA A 433 26.30 -40.10 19.15
CA ALA A 433 25.44 -40.27 18.00
C ALA A 433 26.21 -40.03 16.67
N ILE A 434 27.01 -38.97 16.63
CA ILE A 434 27.88 -38.63 15.49
C ILE A 434 28.90 -39.74 15.24
N GLU A 435 29.54 -40.25 16.29
CA GLU A 435 30.54 -41.30 16.20
C GLU A 435 29.92 -42.59 15.65
N SER A 436 28.76 -42.99 16.17
CA SER A 436 28.03 -44.20 15.76
C SER A 436 27.59 -44.12 14.30
N TYR A 437 27.03 -42.98 13.87
CA TYR A 437 26.60 -42.80 12.49
C TYR A 437 27.78 -42.69 11.52
N SER A 438 28.87 -42.02 11.91
CA SER A 438 30.06 -41.87 11.08
C SER A 438 30.75 -43.22 10.83
N LYS A 439 30.82 -44.09 11.85
CA LYS A 439 31.29 -45.48 11.69
C LYS A 439 30.50 -46.27 10.64
N SER A 440 29.22 -45.95 10.44
CA SER A 440 28.35 -46.64 9.45
C SER A 440 28.42 -46.07 8.02
N GLN A 441 29.13 -44.96 7.78
CA GLN A 441 29.15 -44.24 6.50
C GLN A 441 30.56 -43.89 6.00
N ASP A 442 31.42 -43.33 6.87
CA ASP A 442 32.75 -42.78 6.52
C ASP A 442 33.65 -42.67 7.78
N GLU A 443 34.65 -43.56 7.91
CA GLU A 443 35.56 -43.62 9.07
C GLU A 443 36.36 -42.33 9.32
N LYS A 444 36.58 -41.49 8.30
CA LYS A 444 37.36 -40.25 8.46
C LYS A 444 36.65 -39.20 9.32
N ARG A 445 35.33 -39.28 9.45
CA ARG A 445 34.50 -38.32 10.21
C ARG A 445 34.35 -38.68 11.69
N VAL A 446 34.78 -39.88 12.08
CA VAL A 446 34.69 -40.43 13.45
C VAL A 446 35.47 -39.60 14.49
N LYS A 447 36.49 -38.85 14.05
CA LYS A 447 37.35 -38.05 14.95
C LYS A 447 36.82 -36.64 15.24
N ILE A 448 35.73 -36.21 14.60
CA ILE A 448 35.19 -34.85 14.78
C ILE A 448 34.37 -34.80 16.07
N ARG A 449 34.77 -33.92 16.99
CA ARG A 449 34.08 -33.68 18.27
C ARG A 449 33.36 -32.33 18.24
N LEU A 450 32.18 -32.26 18.84
CA LEU A 450 31.29 -31.10 18.72
C LEU A 450 31.79 -29.92 19.55
N GLU A 451 32.33 -30.16 20.75
CA GLU A 451 32.94 -29.13 21.61
C GLU A 451 34.11 -28.39 20.93
N ALA A 452 34.77 -29.02 19.95
CA ALA A 452 35.81 -28.37 19.16
C ALA A 452 35.29 -27.15 18.38
N TYR A 453 34.02 -27.16 17.97
CA TYR A 453 33.37 -26.00 17.34
C TYR A 453 33.46 -24.75 18.23
N PHE A 454 33.21 -24.92 19.53
CA PHE A 454 33.23 -23.82 20.48
C PHE A 454 34.64 -23.52 21.01
N ALA A 455 35.45 -24.56 21.27
CA ALA A 455 36.81 -24.43 21.77
C ALA A 455 37.76 -23.75 20.77
N GLU A 456 37.58 -24.02 19.47
CA GLU A 456 38.38 -23.36 18.43
C GLU A 456 37.99 -21.90 18.21
N PHE A 457 36.80 -21.48 18.66
CA PHE A 457 36.30 -20.10 18.55
C PHE A 457 36.25 -19.59 17.10
N LYS A 458 36.00 -20.49 16.14
CA LYS A 458 35.99 -20.20 14.70
C LYS A 458 34.58 -20.18 14.14
N SER A 459 34.38 -19.35 13.11
CA SER A 459 33.14 -19.28 12.33
C SER A 459 33.45 -19.25 10.82
N LYS A 460 32.41 -19.31 9.98
CA LYS A 460 32.50 -19.21 8.52
C LYS A 460 31.81 -17.94 8.04
N ASP A 461 32.38 -17.31 7.01
CA ASP A 461 31.72 -16.20 6.32
C ASP A 461 30.77 -16.70 5.22
N ASP A 462 30.12 -15.77 4.51
CA ASP A 462 29.23 -16.08 3.39
C ASP A 462 29.95 -16.80 2.22
N ALA A 463 31.28 -16.71 2.14
CA ALA A 463 32.13 -17.42 1.18
C ALA A 463 32.66 -18.75 1.71
N LYS A 464 32.16 -19.22 2.87
CA LYS A 464 32.57 -20.42 3.60
C LYS A 464 34.03 -20.40 4.08
N LYS A 465 34.70 -19.24 4.11
CA LYS A 465 36.06 -19.11 4.64
C LYS A 465 36.01 -19.11 6.16
N GLN A 466 36.86 -19.93 6.78
CA GLN A 466 36.96 -20.04 8.23
C GLN A 466 37.81 -18.90 8.80
N PHE A 467 37.38 -18.32 9.92
CA PHE A 467 38.10 -17.27 10.64
C PHE A 467 37.90 -17.40 12.14
N ASP A 468 38.84 -16.86 12.92
CA ASP A 468 38.74 -16.75 14.37
C ASP A 468 37.87 -15.55 14.76
N LEU A 469 36.91 -15.76 15.67
CA LEU A 469 35.96 -14.71 16.06
C LEU A 469 36.64 -13.55 16.81
N LEU A 470 37.67 -13.83 17.63
CA LEU A 470 38.39 -12.78 18.35
C LEU A 470 39.23 -11.95 17.37
N GLU A 471 39.98 -12.61 16.48
CA GLU A 471 40.77 -11.91 15.45
C GLU A 471 39.88 -11.03 14.57
N ARG A 472 38.72 -11.55 14.13
CA ARG A 472 37.77 -10.79 13.32
C ARG A 472 37.25 -9.53 14.02
N ILE A 473 36.98 -9.62 15.33
CA ILE A 473 36.50 -8.47 16.12
C ILE A 473 37.63 -7.46 16.33
N GLU A 474 38.84 -7.92 16.65
CA GLU A 474 40.02 -7.05 16.82
C GLU A 474 40.38 -6.31 15.53
N GLU A 475 40.35 -7.00 14.39
CA GLU A 475 40.56 -6.39 13.06
C GLU A 475 39.48 -5.35 12.74
N ALA A 476 38.20 -5.70 12.95
CA ALA A 476 37.10 -4.78 12.67
C ALA A 476 37.14 -3.56 13.60
N TYR A 477 37.53 -3.74 14.87
CA TYR A 477 37.72 -2.65 15.81
C TYR A 477 38.87 -1.73 15.40
N ALA A 478 40.04 -2.27 15.06
CA ALA A 478 41.19 -1.49 14.62
C ALA A 478 40.89 -0.64 13.37
N ILE A 479 40.02 -1.11 12.48
CA ILE A 479 39.60 -0.39 11.28
C ILE A 479 38.66 0.79 11.62
N VAL A 480 37.76 0.63 12.60
CA VAL A 480 36.77 1.66 12.97
C VAL A 480 37.27 2.61 14.05
N GLU A 481 38.24 2.21 14.87
CA GLU A 481 38.80 2.99 15.98
C GLU A 481 39.21 4.43 15.60
N PRO A 482 39.89 4.69 14.45
CA PRO A 482 40.23 6.06 14.04
C PRO A 482 39.01 6.96 13.83
N LEU A 483 37.86 6.39 13.43
CA LEU A 483 36.60 7.11 13.27
C LEU A 483 35.93 7.40 14.61
N LEU A 484 36.06 6.49 15.58
CA LEU A 484 35.46 6.57 16.91
C LEU A 484 36.16 7.57 17.85
N GLY A 485 37.44 7.84 17.60
CA GLY A 485 38.27 8.73 18.42
C GLY A 485 38.29 10.20 18.00
N ALA A 486 37.61 10.59 16.91
CA ALA A 486 37.65 11.93 16.34
C ALA A 486 36.26 12.62 16.29
N GLU A 487 36.23 13.95 16.35
CA GLU A 487 35.01 14.72 16.07
C GLU A 487 34.68 14.62 14.57
N TYR A 488 33.46 14.21 14.23
CA TYR A 488 33.09 14.04 12.83
C TYR A 488 32.89 15.41 12.14
N PRO A 489 33.47 15.66 10.96
CA PRO A 489 33.43 16.98 10.32
C PRO A 489 32.00 17.47 10.04
N ARG A 490 31.67 18.70 10.46
CA ARG A 490 30.32 19.30 10.30
C ARG A 490 29.88 19.52 8.85
N ASP A 491 30.84 19.55 7.93
CA ASP A 491 30.63 19.68 6.49
C ASP A 491 30.43 18.32 5.78
N ARG A 492 30.69 17.20 6.48
CA ARG A 492 30.44 15.85 6.02
C ARG A 492 29.16 15.28 6.63
N ASN A 493 28.69 14.18 6.06
CA ASN A 493 27.49 13.48 6.52
C ASN A 493 27.79 11.98 6.59
N LEU A 494 27.76 11.41 7.79
CA LEU A 494 28.13 10.02 8.02
C LEU A 494 27.26 9.06 7.20
N LYS A 495 25.98 9.39 6.98
CA LYS A 495 25.03 8.58 6.17
C LYS A 495 25.39 8.55 4.69
N ALA A 496 26.12 9.54 4.21
CA ALA A 496 26.59 9.62 2.83
C ALA A 496 27.94 8.92 2.61
N ASP A 497 28.70 8.68 3.69
CA ASP A 497 30.01 8.05 3.63
C ASP A 497 29.91 6.52 3.71
N LYS A 498 29.71 5.90 2.55
CA LYS A 498 29.56 4.43 2.44
C LYS A 498 30.75 3.66 3.01
N LYS A 499 31.96 4.24 2.97
CA LYS A 499 33.16 3.57 3.49
C LYS A 499 33.08 3.53 5.01
N GLU A 500 32.84 4.67 5.66
CA GLU A 500 32.75 4.74 7.12
C GLU A 500 31.55 3.96 7.67
N VAL A 501 30.38 4.00 7.01
CA VAL A 501 29.22 3.16 7.36
C VAL A 501 29.56 1.66 7.27
N GLY A 502 30.31 1.26 6.25
CA GLY A 502 30.78 -0.12 6.09
C GLY A 502 31.63 -0.56 7.28
N LYS A 503 32.61 0.26 7.69
CA LYS A 503 33.46 -0.02 8.86
C LYS A 503 32.65 -0.19 10.16
N ILE A 504 31.72 0.74 10.42
CA ILE A 504 30.83 0.68 11.59
C ILE A 504 30.02 -0.62 11.59
N LYS A 505 29.41 -0.94 10.45
CA LYS A 505 28.59 -2.14 10.30
C LYS A 505 29.41 -3.41 10.51
N ASP A 506 30.57 -3.51 9.87
CA ASP A 506 31.43 -4.70 9.96
C ASP A 506 31.87 -4.95 11.40
N PHE A 507 32.20 -3.90 12.15
CA PHE A 507 32.47 -4.00 13.59
C PHE A 507 31.25 -4.53 14.37
N LEU A 508 30.08 -3.90 14.21
CA LEU A 508 28.87 -4.32 14.93
C LEU A 508 28.39 -5.74 14.53
N ASP A 509 28.55 -6.13 13.27
CA ASP A 509 28.27 -7.47 12.77
C ASP A 509 29.21 -8.51 13.36
N SER A 510 30.50 -8.19 13.53
CA SER A 510 31.47 -9.12 14.12
C SER A 510 31.09 -9.52 15.55
N ILE A 511 30.64 -8.56 16.38
CA ILE A 511 30.14 -8.81 17.73
C ILE A 511 28.80 -9.54 17.71
N LYS A 512 27.91 -9.24 16.75
CA LYS A 512 26.67 -9.99 16.57
C LYS A 512 26.90 -11.46 16.19
N SER A 513 27.90 -11.74 15.36
CA SER A 513 28.31 -13.11 15.04
C SER A 513 28.77 -13.85 16.29
N LEU A 514 29.52 -13.21 17.19
CA LEU A 514 29.87 -13.79 18.48
C LEU A 514 28.63 -14.07 19.35
N GLN A 515 27.69 -13.13 19.44
CA GLN A 515 26.43 -13.35 20.17
C GLN A 515 25.67 -14.57 19.63
N PHE A 516 25.55 -14.71 18.31
CA PHE A 516 24.91 -15.87 17.68
C PHE A 516 25.67 -17.17 17.88
N PHE A 517 27.01 -17.11 17.93
CA PHE A 517 27.87 -18.27 18.18
C PHE A 517 27.68 -18.83 19.59
N LEU A 518 27.51 -17.98 20.60
CA LEU A 518 27.32 -18.40 22.00
C LEU A 518 25.91 -18.89 22.30
N LYS A 519 24.91 -18.33 21.62
CA LYS A 519 23.49 -18.60 21.86
C LYS A 519 23.10 -20.09 22.00
N PRO A 520 23.65 -21.04 21.21
CA PRO A 520 23.24 -22.45 21.28
C PRO A 520 23.63 -23.13 22.60
N LEU A 521 24.66 -22.60 23.29
CA LEU A 521 25.12 -23.09 24.60
C LEU A 521 24.25 -22.60 25.76
N LEU A 522 23.41 -21.58 25.55
CA LEU A 522 22.52 -21.06 26.59
C LEU A 522 21.29 -21.96 26.73
N SER A 523 20.98 -22.34 27.96
CA SER A 523 19.76 -23.08 28.28
C SER A 523 18.69 -22.15 28.84
N ALA A 524 17.47 -22.26 28.32
CA ALA A 524 16.28 -21.68 28.95
C ALA A 524 15.52 -22.67 29.86
N GLU A 525 16.01 -23.91 30.01
CA GLU A 525 15.39 -24.96 30.85
C GLU A 525 16.22 -25.25 32.10
N ILE A 526 15.51 -25.63 33.16
CA ILE A 526 16.10 -26.10 34.42
C ILE A 526 16.45 -27.58 34.22
N PHE A 527 17.72 -27.92 34.36
CA PHE A 527 18.22 -29.30 34.35
C PHE A 527 18.69 -29.65 35.77
N ASP A 528 18.39 -30.89 36.19
CA ASP A 528 18.81 -31.40 37.51
C ASP A 528 20.33 -31.69 37.55
N GLU A 529 20.94 -32.01 36.40
CA GLU A 529 22.34 -32.40 36.26
C GLU A 529 23.06 -31.51 35.22
N LYS A 530 23.23 -30.21 35.53
CA LYS A 530 24.02 -29.28 34.69
C LYS A 530 25.35 -28.88 35.32
N ASP A 531 26.35 -28.58 34.50
CA ASP A 531 27.63 -28.06 34.95
C ASP A 531 27.49 -26.58 35.39
N LEU A 532 27.29 -26.36 36.68
CA LEU A 532 27.08 -25.03 37.26
C LEU A 532 28.28 -24.11 37.07
N GLY A 533 29.51 -24.66 37.05
CA GLY A 533 30.73 -23.90 36.86
C GLY A 533 30.83 -23.30 35.47
N PHE A 534 30.47 -24.08 34.45
CA PHE A 534 30.42 -23.66 33.06
C PHE A 534 29.34 -22.59 32.82
N TYR A 535 28.10 -22.87 33.24
CA TYR A 535 26.96 -21.98 32.97
C TYR A 535 27.07 -20.63 33.69
N ASN A 536 27.51 -20.59 34.96
CA ASN A 536 27.68 -19.32 35.69
C ASN A 536 28.69 -18.40 35.00
N GLN A 537 29.78 -18.95 34.46
CA GLN A 537 30.79 -18.18 33.75
C GLN A 537 30.29 -17.74 32.36
N LEU A 538 29.65 -18.64 31.61
CA LEU A 538 29.10 -18.35 30.28
C LEU A 538 28.02 -17.26 30.33
N GLU A 539 27.08 -17.35 31.28
CA GLU A 539 26.00 -16.37 31.45
C GLU A 539 26.55 -14.98 31.76
N GLY A 540 27.54 -14.88 32.67
CA GLY A 540 28.20 -13.61 32.98
C GLY A 540 28.88 -12.97 31.76
N TYR A 541 29.54 -13.76 30.89
CA TYR A 541 30.09 -13.22 29.65
C TYR A 541 29.02 -12.86 28.62
N TYR A 542 27.92 -13.60 28.57
CA TYR A 542 26.85 -13.36 27.59
C TYR A 542 26.05 -12.09 27.91
N GLU A 543 25.74 -11.82 29.18
CA GLU A 543 25.04 -10.60 29.62
C GLU A 543 25.76 -9.32 29.15
N GLU A 544 27.08 -9.29 29.27
CA GLU A 544 27.93 -8.19 28.83
C GLU A 544 27.82 -7.95 27.30
N ILE A 545 27.73 -9.04 26.52
CA ILE A 545 27.65 -9.00 25.05
C ILE A 545 26.24 -8.66 24.57
N ASP A 546 25.18 -9.10 25.27
CA ASP A 546 23.79 -9.08 24.76
C ASP A 546 23.27 -7.67 24.44
N SER A 547 23.78 -6.66 25.16
CA SER A 547 23.49 -5.24 24.97
C SER A 547 23.74 -4.71 23.54
N ILE A 548 24.58 -5.40 22.74
CA ILE A 548 24.78 -5.14 21.30
C ILE A 548 23.47 -5.11 20.50
N GLY A 549 22.44 -5.87 20.90
CA GLY A 549 21.16 -5.91 20.20
C GLY A 549 20.46 -4.55 20.13
N HIS A 550 20.52 -3.79 21.20
CA HIS A 550 19.92 -2.47 21.25
C HIS A 550 20.72 -1.45 20.42
N LEU A 551 22.03 -1.41 20.64
CA LEU A 551 22.95 -0.51 19.92
C LEU A 551 22.89 -0.73 18.41
N TYR A 552 23.00 -1.99 17.96
CA TYR A 552 22.94 -2.38 16.55
C TYR A 552 21.70 -1.81 15.85
N ASN A 553 20.54 -1.94 16.50
CA ASN A 553 19.28 -1.46 15.94
C ASN A 553 19.23 0.08 15.89
N LYS A 554 19.67 0.80 16.93
CA LYS A 554 19.71 2.27 16.93
C LYS A 554 20.63 2.81 15.84
N VAL A 555 21.85 2.27 15.73
CA VAL A 555 22.85 2.68 14.74
C VAL A 555 22.33 2.45 13.32
N ARG A 556 21.83 1.24 13.02
CA ARG A 556 21.23 0.91 11.71
C ARG A 556 20.11 1.87 11.34
N ASN A 557 19.19 2.14 12.27
CA ASN A 557 18.03 2.99 12.00
C ASN A 557 18.43 4.43 11.65
N TYR A 558 19.50 4.95 12.27
CA TYR A 558 20.03 6.28 11.97
C TYR A 558 20.77 6.32 10.62
N LEU A 559 21.72 5.41 10.40
CA LEU A 559 22.62 5.41 9.23
C LEU A 559 21.88 5.10 7.91
N THR A 560 20.80 4.33 7.95
CA THR A 560 19.99 3.99 6.76
C THR A 560 19.03 5.11 6.32
N GLY A 561 19.04 6.26 6.99
CA GLY A 561 18.23 7.44 6.66
C GLY A 561 18.58 8.09 5.30
N LYS A 562 17.70 8.97 4.79
CA LYS A 562 17.95 9.71 3.55
C LYS A 562 18.98 10.83 3.76
N ILE A 563 19.88 11.01 2.79
CA ILE A 563 20.93 12.04 2.80
C ILE A 563 20.36 13.46 2.67
N TYR A 564 19.34 13.64 1.83
CA TYR A 564 18.71 14.94 1.61
C TYR A 564 17.34 15.03 2.30
N SER A 565 17.02 16.22 2.80
CA SER A 565 15.75 16.52 3.42
C SER A 565 14.81 17.24 2.45
N LYS A 566 13.57 16.72 2.36
CA LYS A 566 12.43 17.42 1.74
C LYS A 566 11.62 18.21 2.77
N GLU A 567 12.03 18.21 4.04
CA GLU A 567 11.33 18.92 5.09
C GLU A 567 11.32 20.42 4.80
N LYS A 568 10.16 21.01 5.01
CA LYS A 568 9.87 22.42 4.83
C LYS A 568 8.88 22.82 5.90
N PHE A 569 8.91 24.09 6.27
CA PHE A 569 7.94 24.65 7.20
C PHE A 569 7.09 25.71 6.49
N LYS A 570 5.83 25.83 6.93
CA LYS A 570 4.88 26.81 6.40
C LYS A 570 5.28 28.21 6.85
N LEU A 571 5.22 29.16 5.93
CA LEU A 571 5.44 30.57 6.22
C LEU A 571 4.09 31.27 6.46
N ASN A 572 4.04 32.14 7.45
CA ASN A 572 2.83 32.86 7.87
C ASN A 572 3.02 34.37 7.89
N PHE A 573 4.26 34.88 7.91
CA PHE A 573 4.53 36.33 7.97
C PHE A 573 3.73 37.01 9.10
N GLU A 574 3.66 36.33 10.26
CA GLU A 574 2.93 36.77 11.45
C GLU A 574 1.41 37.00 11.26
N ASN A 575 0.84 36.40 10.21
CA ASN A 575 -0.60 36.41 9.92
C ASN A 575 -1.16 34.98 9.85
N SER A 576 -2.16 34.68 10.69
CA SER A 576 -2.82 33.38 10.72
C SER A 576 -3.76 33.12 9.53
N THR A 577 -4.08 34.16 8.76
CA THR A 577 -4.94 34.11 7.57
C THR A 577 -4.21 34.41 6.25
N LEU A 578 -2.88 34.41 6.26
CA LEU A 578 -2.07 34.58 5.05
C LEU A 578 -2.52 33.61 3.95
N LEU A 579 -2.75 34.12 2.73
CA LEU A 579 -3.14 33.33 1.55
C LEU A 579 -4.47 32.55 1.67
N LYS A 580 -5.31 32.87 2.65
CA LYS A 580 -6.59 32.18 2.87
C LYS A 580 -7.59 32.38 1.73
N GLY A 581 -7.50 33.49 1.00
CA GLY A 581 -8.33 33.77 -0.16
C GLY A 581 -7.86 35.00 -0.92
N TRP A 582 -8.34 35.14 -2.15
CA TRP A 582 -7.92 36.18 -3.09
C TRP A 582 -8.89 37.35 -3.23
N ASP A 583 -10.04 37.30 -2.54
CA ASP A 583 -11.07 38.33 -2.66
C ASP A 583 -10.51 39.72 -2.34
N GLU A 584 -10.78 40.70 -3.21
CA GLU A 584 -10.31 42.08 -3.09
C GLU A 584 -10.65 42.66 -1.71
N ASN A 585 -11.84 42.37 -1.18
CA ASN A 585 -12.28 42.86 0.13
C ASN A 585 -11.54 42.20 1.31
N ARG A 586 -10.72 41.18 1.03
CA ARG A 586 -9.97 40.40 2.01
C ARG A 586 -8.46 40.52 1.81
N GLU A 587 -7.98 41.32 0.86
CA GLU A 587 -6.54 41.55 0.64
C GLU A 587 -5.84 42.04 1.91
N VAL A 588 -6.41 43.03 2.62
CA VAL A 588 -5.88 43.57 3.87
C VAL A 588 -5.81 42.50 4.98
N ALA A 589 -6.77 41.58 5.02
CA ALA A 589 -6.81 40.51 6.02
C ALA A 589 -5.84 39.36 5.67
N ASN A 590 -5.79 38.97 4.40
CA ASN A 590 -5.01 37.81 3.92
C ASN A 590 -3.59 38.18 3.47
N LEU A 591 -3.26 39.47 3.41
CA LEU A 591 -1.96 40.06 3.07
C LEU A 591 -1.38 39.58 1.74
N CYS A 592 -2.19 39.23 0.75
CA CYS A 592 -1.69 38.64 -0.49
C CYS A 592 -2.41 39.13 -1.74
N VAL A 593 -1.66 39.24 -2.83
CA VAL A 593 -2.16 39.59 -4.16
C VAL A 593 -1.29 38.96 -5.25
N ILE A 594 -1.86 38.72 -6.43
CA ILE A 594 -1.09 38.26 -7.61
C ILE A 594 -0.93 39.42 -8.58
N PHE A 595 0.29 39.58 -9.10
CA PHE A 595 0.60 40.50 -10.19
C PHE A 595 1.01 39.74 -11.45
N ARG A 596 0.80 40.37 -12.60
CA ARG A 596 1.30 39.91 -13.91
C ARG A 596 2.07 41.05 -14.59
N GLU A 597 3.17 40.68 -15.25
CA GLU A 597 3.97 41.55 -16.13
C GLU A 597 4.36 40.70 -17.34
N ASP A 598 3.84 41.04 -18.52
CA ASP A 598 3.96 40.23 -19.73
C ASP A 598 3.58 38.75 -19.49
N GLN A 599 4.54 37.83 -19.62
CA GLN A 599 4.37 36.39 -19.40
C GLN A 599 4.85 35.92 -18.01
N LYS A 600 5.21 36.85 -17.12
CA LYS A 600 5.67 36.57 -15.75
C LYS A 600 4.56 36.87 -14.75
N TYR A 601 4.59 36.12 -13.65
CA TYR A 601 3.61 36.22 -12.58
C TYR A 601 4.34 36.37 -11.25
N TYR A 602 3.76 37.16 -10.36
CA TYR A 602 4.35 37.46 -9.06
C TYR A 602 3.33 37.33 -7.95
N LEU A 603 3.78 36.88 -6.80
CA LEU A 603 3.04 36.90 -5.54
C LEU A 603 3.55 38.07 -4.70
N GLY A 604 2.68 39.02 -4.40
CA GLY A 604 2.94 40.06 -3.41
C GLY A 604 2.41 39.64 -2.04
N VAL A 605 3.24 39.76 -1.01
CA VAL A 605 2.85 39.59 0.39
C VAL A 605 3.02 40.93 1.09
N MET A 606 1.93 41.54 1.57
CA MET A 606 1.97 42.82 2.25
C MET A 606 2.52 42.65 3.67
N ASP A 607 3.29 43.63 4.11
CA ASP A 607 3.70 43.70 5.51
C ASP A 607 2.47 43.98 6.41
N LYS A 608 2.46 43.37 7.60
CA LYS A 608 1.29 43.39 8.48
C LYS A 608 0.94 44.80 8.97
N GLU A 609 1.95 45.64 9.19
CA GLU A 609 1.77 47.02 9.63
C GLU A 609 1.40 47.96 8.48
N ASN A 610 1.64 47.52 7.24
CA ASN A 610 1.42 48.29 6.00
C ASN A 610 0.42 47.57 5.09
N ASN A 611 -0.64 47.00 5.65
CA ASN A 611 -1.56 46.10 4.96
C ASN A 611 -2.59 46.81 4.05
N THR A 612 -2.62 48.14 4.05
CA THR A 612 -3.53 48.98 3.24
C THR A 612 -2.84 49.65 2.05
N ILE A 613 -1.56 49.36 1.79
CA ILE A 613 -0.76 49.97 0.70
C ILE A 613 -1.31 49.75 -0.71
N LEU A 614 -2.26 48.83 -0.87
CA LEU A 614 -2.94 48.54 -2.15
C LEU A 614 -4.41 48.97 -2.19
N SER A 615 -4.90 49.63 -1.13
CA SER A 615 -6.26 50.20 -1.09
C SER A 615 -6.37 51.45 -1.96
N ASP A 616 -5.41 52.39 -1.82
CA ASP A 616 -5.33 53.64 -2.60
C ASP A 616 -4.11 53.64 -3.52
N ILE A 617 -4.29 53.05 -4.70
CA ILE A 617 -3.22 52.91 -5.69
C ILE A 617 -3.15 54.16 -6.59
N PRO A 618 -1.96 54.79 -6.75
CA PRO A 618 -1.77 55.90 -7.68
C PRO A 618 -2.20 55.55 -9.11
N LYS A 619 -2.81 56.51 -9.82
CA LYS A 619 -3.13 56.33 -11.24
C LYS A 619 -1.84 56.21 -12.06
N VAL A 620 -1.78 55.21 -12.94
CA VAL A 620 -0.66 55.00 -13.86
C VAL A 620 -0.61 56.13 -14.88
N LYS A 621 0.55 56.77 -15.05
CA LYS A 621 0.75 57.83 -16.05
C LYS A 621 0.82 57.23 -17.46
N PRO A 622 0.49 58.01 -18.52
CA PRO A 622 0.69 57.55 -19.90
C PRO A 622 2.15 57.12 -20.16
N ASN A 623 2.35 55.99 -20.85
CA ASN A 623 3.66 55.38 -21.17
C ASN A 623 4.50 54.90 -19.96
N GLU A 624 3.96 54.91 -18.74
CA GLU A 624 4.65 54.37 -17.57
C GLU A 624 4.61 52.84 -17.56
N LEU A 625 5.70 52.19 -17.14
CA LEU A 625 5.74 50.75 -16.92
C LEU A 625 4.78 50.36 -15.78
N PHE A 626 4.06 49.26 -15.95
CA PHE A 626 3.04 48.84 -14.99
C PHE A 626 3.06 47.33 -14.75
N TYR A 627 2.62 46.95 -13.55
CA TYR A 627 2.12 45.60 -13.28
C TYR A 627 0.60 45.58 -13.47
N GLU A 628 0.08 44.42 -13.82
CA GLU A 628 -1.35 44.12 -13.77
C GLU A 628 -1.66 43.43 -12.43
N LYS A 629 -2.31 44.15 -11.51
CA LYS A 629 -2.79 43.61 -10.23
C LYS A 629 -4.08 42.82 -10.46
N MET A 630 -4.13 41.58 -10.01
CA MET A 630 -5.34 40.77 -10.04
C MET A 630 -6.41 41.38 -9.13
N VAL A 631 -7.63 41.53 -9.65
CA VAL A 631 -8.84 41.86 -8.91
C VAL A 631 -9.72 40.61 -8.94
N TYR A 632 -9.94 40.00 -7.78
CA TYR A 632 -10.66 38.73 -7.65
C TYR A 632 -11.88 38.93 -6.76
N LYS A 633 -13.04 38.42 -7.20
CA LYS A 633 -14.29 38.44 -6.42
C LYS A 633 -14.91 37.04 -6.40
N LEU A 634 -15.38 36.62 -5.23
CA LEU A 634 -16.04 35.33 -5.05
C LEU A 634 -17.16 35.41 -4.02
N ILE A 635 -18.31 34.81 -4.34
CA ILE A 635 -19.32 34.43 -3.35
C ILE A 635 -19.10 32.95 -2.99
N PRO A 636 -18.31 32.63 -1.95
CA PRO A 636 -18.11 31.25 -1.55
C PRO A 636 -19.41 30.72 -0.93
N THR A 637 -19.74 29.44 -1.15
CA THR A 637 -20.86 28.75 -0.46
C THR A 637 -22.14 29.61 -0.30
N PRO A 638 -22.87 29.91 -1.40
CA PRO A 638 -24.00 30.85 -1.38
C PRO A 638 -25.06 30.56 -0.31
N HIS A 639 -25.36 29.28 -0.07
CA HIS A 639 -26.31 28.84 0.96
C HIS A 639 -25.94 29.26 2.40
N MET A 640 -24.67 29.60 2.66
CA MET A 640 -24.21 30.16 3.94
C MET A 640 -24.02 31.68 3.87
N GLN A 641 -23.44 32.19 2.78
CA GLN A 641 -23.10 33.62 2.68
C GLN A 641 -24.32 34.51 2.46
N LEU A 642 -25.26 34.11 1.59
CA LEU A 642 -26.45 34.90 1.33
C LEU A 642 -27.25 35.14 2.62
N PRO A 643 -27.61 34.10 3.42
CA PRO A 643 -28.31 34.37 4.68
C PRO A 643 -27.50 35.18 5.68
N ARG A 644 -26.18 34.95 5.76
CA ARG A 644 -25.30 35.63 6.72
C ARG A 644 -25.21 37.13 6.46
N ILE A 645 -25.19 37.53 5.20
CA ILE A 645 -25.04 38.94 4.78
C ILE A 645 -26.41 39.62 4.74
N ILE A 646 -27.42 38.99 4.16
CA ILE A 646 -28.73 39.62 3.92
C ILE A 646 -29.51 39.79 5.23
N PHE A 647 -29.39 38.83 6.15
CA PHE A 647 -30.12 38.87 7.42
C PHE A 647 -29.23 39.21 8.63
N SER A 648 -28.05 39.80 8.43
CA SER A 648 -27.28 40.36 9.56
C SER A 648 -27.98 41.60 10.11
N SER A 649 -27.88 41.83 11.42
CA SER A 649 -28.43 43.01 12.10
C SER A 649 -28.15 44.30 11.33
N ASP A 650 -26.91 44.44 10.88
CA ASP A 650 -26.37 45.66 10.27
C ASP A 650 -26.93 45.92 8.86
N ASN A 651 -27.50 44.90 8.21
CA ASN A 651 -27.99 44.98 6.83
C ASN A 651 -29.51 44.80 6.70
N LEU A 652 -30.23 44.56 7.81
CA LEU A 652 -31.69 44.35 7.76
C LEU A 652 -32.42 45.58 7.21
N SER A 653 -31.92 46.79 7.48
CA SER A 653 -32.46 48.04 6.93
C SER A 653 -32.24 48.18 5.42
N ILE A 654 -31.12 47.65 4.90
CA ILE A 654 -30.74 47.70 3.48
C ILE A 654 -31.62 46.75 2.66
N TYR A 655 -31.75 45.50 3.10
CA TYR A 655 -32.46 44.47 2.33
C TYR A 655 -33.96 44.37 2.67
N ASN A 656 -34.37 44.89 3.83
CA ASN A 656 -35.76 45.02 4.30
C ASN A 656 -36.65 43.78 4.06
N PRO A 657 -36.32 42.61 4.67
CA PRO A 657 -37.10 41.39 4.49
C PRO A 657 -38.52 41.55 5.05
N SER A 658 -39.53 41.21 4.26
CA SER A 658 -40.93 41.28 4.71
C SER A 658 -41.24 40.29 5.84
N LYS A 659 -42.30 40.55 6.62
CA LYS A 659 -42.78 39.62 7.67
C LYS A 659 -43.05 38.21 7.14
N SER A 660 -43.46 38.08 5.87
CA SER A 660 -43.71 36.76 5.26
C SER A 660 -42.40 36.00 4.98
N ILE A 661 -41.34 36.68 4.52
CA ILE A 661 -40.00 36.09 4.33
C ILE A 661 -39.39 35.63 5.65
N LEU A 662 -39.54 36.43 6.72
CA LEU A 662 -39.06 36.06 8.05
C LEU A 662 -39.77 34.80 8.59
N LYS A 663 -41.10 34.70 8.42
CA LYS A 663 -41.87 33.49 8.77
C LYS A 663 -41.42 32.27 7.97
N ILE A 664 -41.22 32.41 6.66
CA ILE A 664 -40.71 31.33 5.79
C ILE A 664 -39.34 30.84 6.28
N ARG A 665 -38.46 31.78 6.65
CA ARG A 665 -37.11 31.47 7.15
C ARG A 665 -37.15 30.70 8.47
N GLU A 666 -37.95 31.18 9.42
CA GLU A 666 -38.10 30.58 10.75
C GLU A 666 -38.69 29.17 10.67
N ALA A 667 -39.77 28.99 9.89
CA ALA A 667 -40.40 27.70 9.65
C ALA A 667 -39.54 26.76 8.77
N LYS A 668 -38.51 27.29 8.10
CA LYS A 668 -37.67 26.60 7.11
C LYS A 668 -38.47 25.96 5.97
N SER A 669 -39.63 26.52 5.62
CA SER A 669 -40.54 25.96 4.60
C SER A 669 -40.00 26.09 3.16
N PHE A 670 -39.01 26.96 2.94
CA PHE A 670 -38.28 27.07 1.66
C PHE A 670 -37.24 25.96 1.44
N LYS A 671 -36.86 25.23 2.49
CA LYS A 671 -35.83 24.19 2.43
C LYS A 671 -36.49 22.81 2.34
N GLU A 672 -35.92 21.93 1.51
CA GLU A 672 -36.39 20.55 1.41
C GLU A 672 -36.43 19.85 2.78
N GLY A 673 -37.53 19.17 3.07
CA GLY A 673 -37.81 18.54 4.34
C GLY A 673 -39.32 18.38 4.58
N LYS A 674 -39.71 17.93 5.79
CA LYS A 674 -41.12 17.67 6.15
C LYS A 674 -42.05 18.89 5.96
N ASN A 675 -41.51 20.11 6.08
CA ASN A 675 -42.26 21.36 6.00
C ASN A 675 -42.11 22.09 4.65
N PHE A 676 -41.53 21.43 3.63
CA PHE A 676 -41.22 22.06 2.36
C PHE A 676 -42.48 22.52 1.61
N LYS A 677 -42.47 23.76 1.13
CA LYS A 677 -43.52 24.35 0.30
C LYS A 677 -42.88 25.05 -0.89
N LEU A 678 -43.15 24.56 -2.10
CA LEU A 678 -42.55 25.10 -3.33
C LEU A 678 -42.84 26.60 -3.53
N LYS A 679 -44.06 27.06 -3.22
CA LYS A 679 -44.43 28.49 -3.28
C LYS A 679 -43.61 29.35 -2.33
N ASP A 680 -43.31 28.86 -1.13
CA ASP A 680 -42.47 29.58 -0.16
C ASP A 680 -41.03 29.61 -0.65
N CYS A 681 -40.54 28.52 -1.24
CA CYS A 681 -39.23 28.46 -1.89
C CYS A 681 -39.09 29.50 -3.01
N HIS A 682 -40.06 29.58 -3.92
CA HIS A 682 -40.07 30.57 -5.01
C HIS A 682 -40.06 32.00 -4.48
N LYS A 683 -40.93 32.33 -3.50
CA LYS A 683 -40.93 33.65 -2.85
C LYS A 683 -39.57 33.98 -2.21
N PHE A 684 -38.93 32.99 -1.60
CA PHE A 684 -37.62 33.16 -0.96
C PHE A 684 -36.50 33.38 -1.99
N ILE A 685 -36.57 32.70 -3.15
CA ILE A 685 -35.66 32.90 -4.28
C ILE A 685 -35.82 34.31 -4.86
N ASP A 686 -37.05 34.78 -5.07
CA ASP A 686 -37.31 36.12 -5.59
C ASP A 686 -36.75 37.19 -4.66
N PHE A 687 -36.95 37.04 -3.35
CA PHE A 687 -36.33 37.92 -2.35
C PHE A 687 -34.79 37.90 -2.42
N TYR A 688 -34.17 36.73 -2.63
CA TYR A 688 -32.72 36.67 -2.82
C TYR A 688 -32.25 37.33 -4.11
N LYS A 689 -32.97 37.18 -5.22
CA LYS A 689 -32.64 37.87 -6.48
C LYS A 689 -32.69 39.39 -6.32
N GLU A 690 -33.75 39.89 -5.68
CA GLU A 690 -33.88 41.30 -5.35
C GLU A 690 -32.74 41.78 -4.44
N SER A 691 -32.46 41.04 -3.38
CA SER A 691 -31.36 41.36 -2.46
C SER A 691 -30.01 41.36 -3.16
N ILE A 692 -29.79 40.43 -4.11
CA ILE A 692 -28.55 40.39 -4.88
C ILE A 692 -28.38 41.62 -5.76
N SER A 693 -29.46 42.09 -6.38
CA SER A 693 -29.44 43.30 -7.23
C SER A 693 -29.15 44.59 -6.44
N LYS A 694 -29.46 44.63 -5.14
CA LYS A 694 -29.19 45.77 -4.25
C LYS A 694 -27.73 45.82 -3.75
N ASN A 695 -26.98 44.73 -3.88
CA ASN A 695 -25.61 44.65 -3.36
C ASN A 695 -24.60 45.16 -4.39
N GLU A 696 -23.96 46.29 -4.11
CA GLU A 696 -22.99 46.92 -5.02
C GLU A 696 -21.80 46.01 -5.38
N ASP A 697 -21.29 45.23 -4.43
CA ASP A 697 -20.18 44.29 -4.66
C ASP A 697 -20.58 43.14 -5.58
N TRP A 698 -21.83 42.66 -5.48
CA TRP A 698 -22.32 41.54 -6.27
C TRP A 698 -22.79 41.93 -7.67
N SER A 699 -23.00 43.23 -7.92
CA SER A 699 -23.30 43.74 -9.27
C SER A 699 -22.21 43.38 -10.30
N ARG A 700 -20.96 43.20 -9.85
CA ARG A 700 -19.79 42.82 -10.69
C ARG A 700 -19.89 41.44 -11.34
N PHE A 701 -20.80 40.56 -10.89
CA PHE A 701 -20.94 39.21 -11.43
C PHE A 701 -21.87 39.10 -12.66
N ASP A 702 -22.64 40.14 -12.99
CA ASP A 702 -23.64 40.14 -14.08
C ASP A 702 -24.55 38.89 -14.04
N PHE A 703 -25.24 38.67 -12.91
CA PHE A 703 -26.07 37.48 -12.70
C PHE A 703 -27.22 37.36 -13.71
N LYS A 704 -27.29 36.21 -14.37
CA LYS A 704 -28.36 35.80 -15.29
C LYS A 704 -29.07 34.61 -14.69
N PHE A 705 -30.14 34.85 -13.93
CA PHE A 705 -30.90 33.79 -13.27
C PHE A 705 -31.99 33.21 -14.18
N SER A 706 -32.18 31.90 -14.07
CA SER A 706 -33.34 31.19 -14.61
C SER A 706 -34.65 31.74 -14.03
N LYS A 707 -35.77 31.56 -14.75
CA LYS A 707 -37.10 31.99 -14.28
C LYS A 707 -37.41 31.29 -12.95
N THR A 708 -37.86 32.01 -11.93
CA THR A 708 -38.03 31.44 -10.58
C THR A 708 -38.94 30.21 -10.56
N SER A 709 -39.94 30.17 -11.45
CA SER A 709 -40.85 29.03 -11.60
C SER A 709 -40.18 27.73 -12.07
N SER A 710 -38.97 27.78 -12.62
CA SER A 710 -38.24 26.58 -13.07
C SER A 710 -37.45 25.89 -11.96
N TYR A 711 -37.31 26.52 -10.79
CA TYR A 711 -36.59 25.90 -9.68
C TYR A 711 -37.48 24.93 -8.94
N GLU A 712 -37.03 23.69 -8.78
CA GLU A 712 -37.72 22.69 -7.98
C GLU A 712 -37.41 22.83 -6.49
N ASN A 713 -36.24 23.40 -6.16
CA ASN A 713 -35.79 23.64 -4.80
C ASN A 713 -34.79 24.82 -4.73
N ILE A 714 -34.49 25.26 -3.50
CA ILE A 714 -33.55 26.36 -3.25
C ILE A 714 -32.10 26.01 -3.63
N SER A 715 -31.74 24.71 -3.64
CA SER A 715 -30.38 24.25 -3.94
C SER A 715 -29.99 24.53 -5.39
N GLU A 716 -30.95 24.42 -6.33
CA GLU A 716 -30.74 24.79 -7.73
C GLU A 716 -30.36 26.27 -7.89
N PHE A 717 -31.08 27.15 -7.22
CA PHE A 717 -30.77 28.58 -7.20
C PHE A 717 -29.37 28.83 -6.62
N TYR A 718 -29.03 28.22 -5.48
CA TYR A 718 -27.69 28.39 -4.89
C TYR A 718 -26.56 27.90 -5.81
N ARG A 719 -26.77 26.83 -6.59
CA ARG A 719 -25.79 26.37 -7.58
C ARG A 719 -25.61 27.38 -8.72
N GLU A 720 -26.70 27.98 -9.17
CA GLU A 720 -26.64 29.02 -10.20
C GLU A 720 -25.90 30.26 -9.70
N VAL A 721 -26.15 30.69 -8.46
CA VAL A 721 -25.36 31.73 -7.79
C VAL A 721 -23.89 31.32 -7.69
N GLU A 722 -23.57 30.09 -7.30
CA GLU A 722 -22.18 29.64 -7.17
C GLU A 722 -21.42 29.67 -8.50
N ARG A 723 -22.06 29.23 -9.60
CA ARG A 723 -21.43 29.20 -10.93
C ARG A 723 -21.15 30.58 -11.52
N GLN A 724 -21.93 31.58 -11.12
CA GLN A 724 -21.85 32.95 -11.63
C GLN A 724 -21.13 33.89 -10.65
N GLY A 725 -21.12 33.58 -9.36
CA GLY A 725 -20.49 34.34 -8.27
C GLY A 725 -18.98 34.24 -8.22
N TYR A 726 -18.31 34.20 -9.38
CA TYR A 726 -16.85 34.23 -9.52
C TYR A 726 -16.46 35.16 -10.66
N ASN A 727 -15.61 36.15 -10.36
CA ASN A 727 -15.10 37.10 -11.34
C ASN A 727 -13.60 37.36 -11.07
N LEU A 728 -12.83 37.51 -12.15
CA LEU A 728 -11.40 37.81 -12.11
C LEU A 728 -11.08 38.80 -13.23
N ASP A 729 -10.48 39.92 -12.85
CA ASP A 729 -10.01 40.97 -13.76
C ASP A 729 -8.62 41.48 -13.34
N PHE A 730 -8.07 42.46 -14.07
CA PHE A 730 -6.79 43.08 -13.78
C PHE A 730 -6.86 44.61 -13.81
N LYS A 731 -6.28 45.24 -12.80
CA LYS A 731 -6.07 46.69 -12.74
C LYS A 731 -4.59 47.03 -12.94
N LYS A 732 -4.29 48.04 -13.75
CA LYS A 732 -2.92 48.53 -13.94
C LYS A 732 -2.42 49.26 -12.69
N VAL A 733 -1.18 49.00 -12.31
CA VAL A 733 -0.49 49.63 -11.16
C VAL A 733 0.93 50.00 -11.56
N SER A 734 1.39 51.19 -11.19
CA SER A 734 2.74 51.67 -11.54
C SER A 734 3.81 50.68 -11.04
N LYS A 735 4.74 50.33 -11.94
CA LYS A 735 5.89 49.48 -11.60
C LYS A 735 6.78 50.16 -10.56
N PHE A 736 7.04 51.46 -10.73
CA PHE A 736 7.84 52.25 -9.79
C PHE A 736 7.24 52.24 -8.39
N TYR A 737 5.92 52.38 -8.27
CA TYR A 737 5.24 52.31 -6.97
C TYR A 737 5.41 50.94 -6.29
N ILE A 738 5.22 49.85 -7.03
CA ILE A 738 5.40 48.50 -6.47
C ILE A 738 6.86 48.25 -6.09
N ASP A 739 7.81 48.62 -6.95
CA ASP A 739 9.22 48.42 -6.71
C ASP A 739 9.71 49.28 -5.51
N SER A 740 9.16 50.49 -5.30
CA SER A 740 9.46 51.29 -4.09
C SER A 740 8.90 50.66 -2.81
N LEU A 741 7.71 50.05 -2.86
CA LEU A 741 7.17 49.33 -1.70
C LEU A 741 8.02 48.11 -1.33
N VAL A 742 8.64 47.46 -2.32
CA VAL A 742 9.59 46.36 -2.12
C VAL A 742 10.89 46.86 -1.50
N GLU A 743 11.40 47.98 -2.00
CA GLU A 743 12.60 48.63 -1.49
C GLU A 743 12.45 49.05 -0.03
N ASP A 744 11.27 49.58 0.34
CA ASP A 744 10.91 50.00 1.70
C ASP A 744 10.60 48.83 2.66
N GLY A 745 10.47 47.59 2.16
CA GLY A 745 10.08 46.44 2.97
C GLY A 745 8.61 46.45 3.42
N LYS A 746 7.75 47.21 2.71
CA LYS A 746 6.30 47.26 2.89
C LYS A 746 5.59 46.16 2.08
N LEU A 747 6.21 45.69 1.00
CA LEU A 747 5.73 44.59 0.16
C LEU A 747 6.86 43.58 -0.10
N TYR A 748 6.59 42.29 0.13
CA TYR A 748 7.51 41.20 -0.23
C TYR A 748 7.06 40.61 -1.56
N LEU A 749 7.86 40.80 -2.62
CA LEU A 749 7.49 40.38 -3.97
C LEU A 749 8.28 39.13 -4.38
N PHE A 750 7.56 38.12 -4.85
CA PHE A 750 8.14 36.87 -5.32
C PHE A 750 7.71 36.54 -6.74
N GLN A 751 8.64 36.24 -7.64
CA GLN A 751 8.30 35.65 -8.93
C GLN A 751 7.80 34.21 -8.74
N ILE A 752 6.61 33.91 -9.24
CA ILE A 752 6.06 32.55 -9.32
C ILE A 752 6.76 31.84 -10.48
N TYR A 753 7.60 30.85 -10.15
CA TYR A 753 8.55 30.29 -11.10
C TYR A 753 8.49 28.76 -11.19
N ASN A 754 8.68 28.26 -12.41
CA ASN A 754 9.14 26.92 -12.71
C ASN A 754 10.01 26.98 -13.98
N LYS A 755 10.60 25.86 -14.39
CA LYS A 755 11.53 25.84 -15.54
C LYS A 755 10.93 26.39 -16.84
N ASP A 756 9.61 26.32 -17.03
CA ASP A 756 8.94 26.75 -18.26
C ASP A 756 8.85 28.28 -18.38
N PHE A 757 9.11 29.01 -17.28
CA PHE A 757 9.23 30.48 -17.26
C PHE A 757 10.69 30.96 -17.45
N SER A 758 11.63 30.04 -17.67
CA SER A 758 12.99 30.41 -18.05
C SER A 758 13.00 31.02 -19.45
N ILE A 759 13.80 32.06 -19.67
CA ILE A 759 14.07 32.61 -21.01
C ILE A 759 14.68 31.57 -21.98
N PHE A 760 15.29 30.51 -21.44
CA PHE A 760 15.88 29.42 -22.23
C PHE A 760 14.88 28.28 -22.53
N SER A 761 13.65 28.36 -22.03
CA SER A 761 12.65 27.31 -22.22
C SER A 761 12.04 27.39 -23.62
N LYS A 762 12.39 26.41 -24.49
CA LYS A 762 11.85 26.29 -25.86
C LYS A 762 10.88 25.12 -26.05
N GLY A 763 10.79 24.23 -25.06
CA GLY A 763 9.98 23.01 -25.14
C GLY A 763 8.52 23.23 -24.78
N LYS A 764 7.69 22.20 -25.02
CA LYS A 764 6.29 22.20 -24.60
C LYS A 764 6.17 22.32 -23.08
N PRO A 765 5.32 23.23 -22.57
CA PRO A 765 5.21 23.46 -21.13
C PRO A 765 4.69 22.22 -20.38
N ASN A 766 4.95 22.20 -19.08
CA ASN A 766 4.31 21.24 -18.19
C ASN A 766 2.80 21.48 -18.17
N LEU A 767 2.02 20.41 -17.99
CA LEU A 767 0.56 20.52 -17.97
C LEU A 767 0.06 21.47 -16.87
N HIS A 768 0.75 21.51 -15.72
CA HIS A 768 0.46 22.44 -14.64
C HIS A 768 0.73 23.91 -14.99
N THR A 769 1.70 24.18 -15.87
CA THR A 769 1.96 25.52 -16.40
C THR A 769 0.84 25.94 -17.36
N ILE A 770 0.36 25.01 -18.19
CA ILE A 770 -0.82 25.24 -19.05
C ILE A 770 -2.04 25.56 -18.18
N TYR A 771 -2.31 24.80 -17.12
CA TYR A 771 -3.40 25.09 -16.18
C TYR A 771 -3.28 26.48 -15.56
N PHE A 772 -2.10 26.82 -15.05
CA PHE A 772 -1.87 28.12 -14.42
C PHE A 772 -2.07 29.29 -15.38
N ARG A 773 -1.51 29.23 -16.60
CA ARG A 773 -1.71 30.27 -17.61
C ARG A 773 -3.18 30.38 -18.03
N SER A 774 -3.87 29.24 -18.13
CA SER A 774 -5.28 29.18 -18.55
C SER A 774 -6.23 29.84 -17.55
N LEU A 775 -5.90 29.87 -16.24
CA LEU A 775 -6.68 30.59 -15.24
C LEU A 775 -6.94 32.05 -15.64
N PHE A 776 -5.93 32.70 -16.24
CA PHE A 776 -5.91 34.11 -16.57
C PHE A 776 -6.12 34.39 -18.07
N SER A 777 -6.45 33.34 -18.85
CA SER A 777 -6.68 33.46 -20.30
C SER A 777 -8.03 34.07 -20.61
N LYS A 778 -8.13 34.85 -21.69
CA LYS A 778 -9.39 35.49 -22.11
C LYS A 778 -10.47 34.44 -22.40
N GLU A 779 -10.07 33.31 -22.98
CA GLU A 779 -10.95 32.19 -23.32
C GLU A 779 -11.59 31.59 -22.07
N ASN A 780 -10.81 31.39 -20.99
CA ASN A 780 -11.35 30.90 -19.73
C ASN A 780 -12.21 31.95 -19.02
N LEU A 781 -11.81 33.22 -19.01
CA LEU A 781 -12.56 34.26 -18.30
C LEU A 781 -13.93 34.55 -18.95
N LYS A 782 -14.10 34.29 -20.25
CA LYS A 782 -15.40 34.39 -20.94
C LYS A 782 -16.39 33.33 -20.45
N ASP A 783 -15.94 32.09 -20.25
CA ASP A 783 -16.74 31.01 -19.66
C ASP A 783 -15.88 30.13 -18.77
N VAL A 784 -15.89 30.45 -17.47
CA VAL A 784 -14.94 29.91 -16.49
C VAL A 784 -15.06 28.39 -16.35
N CYS A 785 -14.05 27.71 -16.87
CA CYS A 785 -13.84 26.27 -16.70
C CYS A 785 -12.81 26.01 -15.58
N LEU A 786 -11.72 26.79 -15.54
CA LEU A 786 -10.71 26.73 -14.51
C LEU A 786 -10.85 27.91 -13.56
N LYS A 787 -11.03 27.60 -12.27
CA LYS A 787 -11.15 28.59 -11.20
C LYS A 787 -9.93 28.54 -10.28
N LEU A 788 -9.40 29.71 -9.95
CA LEU A 788 -8.39 29.87 -8.90
C LEU A 788 -9.06 29.73 -7.53
N ASN A 789 -8.53 28.89 -6.64
CA ASN A 789 -9.06 28.72 -5.29
C ASN A 789 -8.22 29.48 -4.25
N GLY A 790 -8.84 29.85 -3.12
CA GLY A 790 -8.16 30.33 -1.92
C GLY A 790 -7.40 29.20 -1.20
N GLU A 791 -6.99 29.45 0.05
CA GLU A 791 -6.21 28.50 0.87
C GLU A 791 -4.90 28.06 0.22
N ALA A 792 -4.22 28.99 -0.46
CA ALA A 792 -2.87 28.74 -0.94
C ALA A 792 -1.88 28.71 0.22
N GLU A 793 -0.74 28.06 0.02
CA GLU A 793 0.28 27.93 1.07
C GLU A 793 1.67 28.23 0.53
N MET A 794 2.46 28.90 1.36
CA MET A 794 3.87 29.16 1.11
C MET A 794 4.74 28.40 2.12
N PHE A 795 5.87 27.87 1.65
CA PHE A 795 6.81 27.11 2.46
C PHE A 795 8.24 27.55 2.24
N PHE A 796 9.07 27.39 3.28
CA PHE A 796 10.51 27.50 3.18
C PHE A 796 11.16 26.13 3.36
N ARG A 797 12.04 25.76 2.42
CA ARG A 797 12.82 24.53 2.47
C ARG A 797 14.31 24.91 2.55
N LYS A 798 14.92 24.66 3.71
CA LYS A 798 16.36 24.85 3.91
C LYS A 798 17.16 23.87 3.03
N LYS A 799 18.34 24.29 2.58
CA LYS A 799 19.32 23.42 1.91
C LYS A 799 19.64 22.24 2.80
N SER A 800 19.79 21.08 2.18
CA SER A 800 20.10 19.81 2.86
C SER A 800 21.28 19.09 2.24
N ILE A 801 21.86 19.64 1.18
CA ILE A 801 23.09 19.17 0.56
C ILE A 801 24.09 20.32 0.57
N ASN A 802 25.33 20.04 0.96
CA ASN A 802 26.44 20.98 0.81
C ASN A 802 27.46 20.36 -0.14
N TYR A 803 27.86 21.11 -1.17
CA TYR A 803 28.92 20.70 -2.10
C TYR A 803 30.18 21.48 -1.77
N ASP A 804 31.34 20.81 -1.82
CA ASP A 804 32.63 21.49 -1.75
C ASP A 804 32.83 22.42 -2.96
N GLU A 805 33.79 23.35 -2.83
CA GLU A 805 34.07 24.36 -3.86
C GLU A 805 34.51 23.75 -5.20
N LYS A 806 35.25 22.64 -5.16
CA LYS A 806 35.68 21.92 -6.37
C LYS A 806 34.47 21.40 -7.15
N LYS A 807 33.53 20.74 -6.46
CA LYS A 807 32.29 20.22 -7.05
C LYS A 807 31.36 21.31 -7.55
N LYS A 808 31.32 22.47 -6.90
CA LYS A 808 30.58 23.63 -7.42
C LYS A 808 31.15 24.14 -8.75
N ARG A 809 32.48 24.15 -8.90
CA ARG A 809 33.17 24.61 -10.12
C ARG A 809 33.08 23.59 -11.26
N GLU A 810 33.42 22.33 -11.00
CA GLU A 810 33.54 21.28 -12.02
C GLU A 810 32.22 20.55 -12.32
N GLY A 811 31.30 20.51 -11.36
CA GLY A 811 30.07 19.74 -11.46
C GLY A 811 30.22 18.24 -11.14
N HIS A 812 29.12 17.49 -11.32
CA HIS A 812 29.10 16.03 -11.16
C HIS A 812 29.42 15.28 -12.45
N HIS A 813 29.43 16.00 -13.58
CA HIS A 813 29.75 15.49 -14.91
C HIS A 813 30.77 16.42 -15.57
N PRO A 814 32.04 16.42 -15.11
CA PRO A 814 33.10 17.28 -15.65
C PRO A 814 33.26 17.09 -17.17
N GLU A 815 33.02 15.89 -17.67
CA GLU A 815 33.06 15.54 -19.10
C GLU A 815 32.04 16.30 -19.96
N LEU A 816 31.01 16.88 -19.34
CA LEU A 816 30.00 17.70 -20.03
C LEU A 816 30.32 19.20 -19.97
N PHE A 817 31.28 19.62 -19.16
CA PHE A 817 31.58 21.03 -18.92
C PHE A 817 32.04 21.74 -20.20
N GLU A 818 32.92 21.11 -20.97
CA GLU A 818 33.41 21.63 -22.26
C GLU A 818 32.29 21.84 -23.28
N LYS A 819 31.25 21.00 -23.24
CA LYS A 819 30.11 21.07 -24.16
C LYS A 819 29.05 22.08 -23.75
N LEU A 820 28.86 22.30 -22.43
CA LEU A 820 27.74 23.09 -21.90
C LEU A 820 28.14 24.49 -21.43
N LYS A 821 29.44 24.75 -21.21
CA LYS A 821 29.97 26.03 -20.69
C LYS A 821 29.42 26.41 -19.30
N TYR A 822 28.88 25.45 -18.55
CA TYR A 822 28.45 25.60 -17.15
C TYR A 822 28.41 24.23 -16.43
N PRO A 823 28.57 24.18 -15.10
CA PRO A 823 28.60 22.91 -14.38
C PRO A 823 27.20 22.34 -14.16
N ILE A 824 27.07 21.02 -14.30
CA ILE A 824 25.86 20.28 -13.90
C ILE A 824 26.04 19.77 -12.47
N LEU A 825 25.25 20.34 -11.57
CA LEU A 825 25.17 19.88 -10.19
C LEU A 825 24.00 18.91 -10.03
N LYS A 826 24.30 17.65 -9.67
CA LYS A 826 23.28 16.69 -9.24
C LYS A 826 22.48 17.33 -8.12
N ASP A 827 21.15 17.16 -8.14
CA ASP A 827 20.28 17.63 -7.05
C ASP A 827 20.45 19.09 -6.58
N LYS A 828 20.97 19.99 -7.44
CA LYS A 828 21.18 21.43 -7.17
C LYS A 828 20.05 22.11 -6.40
N ARG A 829 18.81 21.76 -6.73
CA ARG A 829 17.61 22.31 -6.07
C ARG A 829 17.57 22.07 -4.56
N TYR A 830 18.39 21.17 -4.00
CA TYR A 830 18.52 20.89 -2.56
C TYR A 830 19.79 21.47 -1.93
N SER A 831 20.72 22.02 -2.73
CA SER A 831 21.92 22.71 -2.23
C SER A 831 21.70 24.20 -1.94
N GLU A 832 20.50 24.70 -2.25
CA GLU A 832 20.06 26.07 -2.03
C GLU A 832 18.81 26.08 -1.16
N ASP A 833 18.63 27.16 -0.39
CA ASP A 833 17.38 27.47 0.29
C ASP A 833 16.32 27.84 -0.75
N LYS A 834 15.07 27.39 -0.56
CA LYS A 834 13.99 27.59 -1.54
C LYS A 834 12.68 27.96 -0.88
N PHE A 835 12.02 29.01 -1.40
CA PHE A 835 10.62 29.29 -1.15
C PHE A 835 9.77 28.51 -2.15
N GLN A 836 8.64 27.97 -1.69
CA GLN A 836 7.72 27.15 -2.49
C GLN A 836 6.30 27.64 -2.33
N PHE A 837 5.53 27.61 -3.40
CA PHE A 837 4.14 28.01 -3.45
C PHE A 837 3.25 26.85 -3.88
N HIS A 838 2.21 26.59 -3.10
CA HIS A 838 1.18 25.59 -3.37
C HIS A 838 -0.15 26.31 -3.63
N LEU A 839 -0.66 26.19 -4.85
CA LEU A 839 -1.82 26.94 -5.33
C LEU A 839 -2.95 25.98 -5.75
N PRO A 840 -4.04 25.87 -4.98
CA PRO A 840 -5.19 25.05 -5.36
C PRO A 840 -6.02 25.71 -6.48
N ILE A 841 -6.58 24.88 -7.36
CA ILE A 841 -7.46 25.26 -8.46
C ILE A 841 -8.62 24.25 -8.59
N SER A 842 -9.74 24.70 -9.15
CA SER A 842 -10.85 23.83 -9.56
C SER A 842 -10.92 23.79 -11.08
N LEU A 843 -10.99 22.57 -11.64
CA LEU A 843 -11.18 22.29 -13.06
C LEU A 843 -12.65 21.91 -13.30
N ASN A 844 -13.20 22.27 -14.46
CA ASN A 844 -14.63 22.14 -14.77
C ASN A 844 -15.53 22.79 -13.69
N PHE A 845 -15.17 24.00 -13.26
CA PHE A 845 -15.82 24.71 -12.15
C PHE A 845 -17.36 24.80 -12.29
N LYS A 846 -17.86 25.04 -13.50
CA LYS A 846 -19.29 25.19 -13.79
C LYS A 846 -20.04 23.88 -14.07
N SER A 847 -19.40 22.72 -13.93
CA SER A 847 -20.03 21.42 -14.26
C SER A 847 -21.37 21.21 -13.55
N LYS A 848 -22.29 20.47 -14.20
CA LYS A 848 -23.61 20.16 -13.64
C LYS A 848 -23.56 19.13 -12.52
N GLU A 849 -24.69 18.91 -11.85
CA GLU A 849 -24.81 17.89 -10.80
C GLU A 849 -24.50 16.50 -11.35
N ARG A 850 -24.10 15.61 -10.45
CA ARG A 850 -23.51 14.30 -10.75
C ARG A 850 -24.55 13.39 -11.42
N LEU A 851 -24.66 13.45 -12.75
CA LEU A 851 -25.30 12.39 -13.53
C LEU A 851 -24.61 11.06 -13.19
N ASN A 852 -25.35 9.95 -13.23
CA ASN A 852 -24.75 8.63 -13.11
C ASN A 852 -23.77 8.46 -14.29
N PHE A 853 -22.47 8.65 -14.03
CA PHE A 853 -21.44 8.69 -15.06
C PHE A 853 -21.43 7.40 -15.89
N ASN A 854 -21.54 6.26 -15.21
CA ASN A 854 -21.61 4.96 -15.86
C ASN A 854 -22.87 4.81 -16.71
N LEU A 855 -24.02 5.36 -16.30
CA LEU A 855 -25.23 5.35 -17.11
C LEU A 855 -24.99 6.07 -18.45
N LYS A 856 -24.43 7.28 -18.42
CA LYS A 856 -24.10 8.04 -19.64
C LYS A 856 -23.12 7.29 -20.55
N VAL A 857 -22.12 6.63 -19.96
CA VAL A 857 -21.21 5.77 -20.74
C VAL A 857 -21.92 4.56 -21.32
N ASN A 858 -22.79 3.91 -20.56
CA ASN A 858 -23.54 2.73 -21.02
C ASN A 858 -24.53 3.07 -22.14
N GLU A 859 -25.15 4.25 -22.10
CA GLU A 859 -25.98 4.79 -23.18
C GLU A 859 -25.15 4.99 -24.45
N PHE A 860 -23.95 5.57 -24.35
CA PHE A 860 -23.02 5.73 -25.47
C PHE A 860 -22.49 4.40 -26.05
N LEU A 861 -22.25 3.41 -25.20
CA LEU A 861 -21.70 2.11 -25.63
C LEU A 861 -22.77 1.20 -26.24
N LYS A 862 -24.02 1.33 -25.81
CA LYS A 862 -25.12 0.45 -26.24
C LYS A 862 -25.34 0.59 -27.75
N ARG A 863 -25.16 -0.51 -28.47
CA ARG A 863 -25.32 -0.65 -29.93
C ARG A 863 -24.36 0.20 -30.78
N ASN A 864 -23.35 0.81 -30.17
CA ASN A 864 -22.31 1.53 -30.90
C ASN A 864 -21.30 0.52 -31.49
N LYS A 865 -21.27 0.38 -32.82
CA LYS A 865 -20.46 -0.61 -33.54
C LYS A 865 -18.99 -0.19 -33.71
N ASP A 866 -18.68 1.08 -33.47
CA ASP A 866 -17.36 1.68 -33.71
C ASP A 866 -16.43 1.58 -32.49
N ILE A 867 -16.87 0.87 -31.43
CA ILE A 867 -16.10 0.72 -30.19
C ILE A 867 -15.07 -0.40 -30.31
N ASN A 868 -13.80 -0.04 -30.16
CA ASN A 868 -12.71 -1.00 -29.98
C ASN A 868 -12.50 -1.33 -28.49
N ILE A 869 -11.74 -2.38 -28.22
CA ILE A 869 -11.53 -2.91 -26.87
C ILE A 869 -10.06 -3.16 -26.64
N ILE A 870 -9.49 -2.47 -25.65
CA ILE A 870 -8.10 -2.65 -25.21
C ILE A 870 -8.10 -3.53 -23.96
N GLY A 871 -7.67 -4.78 -24.10
CA GLY A 871 -7.34 -5.65 -22.98
C GLY A 871 -5.91 -5.42 -22.49
N ILE A 872 -5.74 -5.31 -21.18
CA ILE A 872 -4.42 -5.17 -20.56
C ILE A 872 -4.19 -6.29 -19.56
N ASP A 873 -3.25 -7.17 -19.88
CA ASP A 873 -2.74 -8.18 -18.95
C ASP A 873 -1.56 -7.63 -18.16
N ARG A 874 -1.38 -8.14 -16.94
CA ARG A 874 -0.39 -7.63 -15.99
C ARG A 874 0.33 -8.81 -15.36
N GLY A 875 1.64 -8.80 -15.40
CA GLY A 875 2.46 -9.91 -14.93
C GLY A 875 3.69 -9.49 -14.12
N GLU A 876 4.38 -10.50 -13.59
CA GLU A 876 5.71 -10.35 -12.97
C GLU A 876 6.85 -10.63 -13.96
N ARG A 877 6.54 -11.36 -15.05
CA ARG A 877 7.42 -11.64 -16.18
C ARG A 877 7.43 -10.45 -17.13
N ASN A 878 6.27 -10.04 -17.61
CA ASN A 878 6.06 -8.80 -18.36
C ASN A 878 5.24 -7.85 -17.49
N LEU A 879 5.65 -6.58 -17.37
CA LEU A 879 5.00 -5.61 -16.48
C LEU A 879 3.56 -5.37 -16.89
N LEU A 880 3.34 -5.11 -18.18
CA LEU A 880 2.04 -4.86 -18.80
C LEU A 880 2.09 -5.32 -20.27
N TYR A 881 1.04 -6.02 -20.72
CA TYR A 881 0.84 -6.39 -22.11
C TYR A 881 -0.49 -5.84 -22.60
N LEU A 882 -0.51 -5.22 -23.78
CA LEU A 882 -1.70 -4.62 -24.36
C LEU A 882 -2.11 -5.36 -25.63
N VAL A 883 -3.39 -5.71 -25.73
CA VAL A 883 -4.02 -6.19 -26.98
C VAL A 883 -5.27 -5.36 -27.24
N MET A 884 -5.40 -4.81 -28.45
CA MET A 884 -6.57 -4.09 -28.92
C MET A 884 -7.30 -4.93 -29.96
N ILE A 885 -8.60 -5.11 -29.77
CA ILE A 885 -9.47 -5.83 -30.69
C ILE A 885 -10.65 -4.96 -31.15
N ASN A 886 -11.24 -5.30 -32.28
CA ASN A 886 -12.54 -4.78 -32.68
C ASN A 886 -13.70 -5.63 -32.09
N GLN A 887 -14.97 -5.32 -32.42
CA GLN A 887 -16.11 -6.09 -31.93
C GLN A 887 -16.28 -7.47 -32.58
N LYS A 888 -15.60 -7.73 -33.70
CA LYS A 888 -15.44 -9.10 -34.22
C LYS A 888 -14.37 -9.87 -33.45
N GLY A 889 -13.63 -9.20 -32.57
CA GLY A 889 -12.51 -9.70 -31.79
C GLY A 889 -11.27 -10.03 -32.63
N GLU A 890 -11.13 -9.40 -33.78
CA GLU A 890 -9.88 -9.43 -34.57
C GLU A 890 -8.84 -8.55 -33.88
N ILE A 891 -7.59 -9.01 -33.78
CA ILE A 891 -6.50 -8.24 -33.18
C ILE A 891 -6.10 -7.09 -34.12
N LEU A 892 -6.26 -5.85 -33.65
CA LEU A 892 -5.83 -4.64 -34.35
C LEU A 892 -4.40 -4.23 -33.96
N LYS A 893 -4.02 -4.50 -32.72
CA LYS A 893 -2.70 -4.18 -32.17
C LYS A 893 -2.37 -5.04 -30.97
N GLN A 894 -1.15 -5.51 -30.87
CA GLN A 894 -0.62 -6.17 -29.69
C GLN A 894 0.79 -5.67 -29.39
N THR A 895 1.08 -5.31 -28.14
CA THR A 895 2.38 -4.75 -27.76
C THR A 895 2.72 -5.03 -26.31
N LEU A 896 3.98 -5.42 -26.10
CA LEU A 896 4.62 -5.42 -24.80
C LEU A 896 4.95 -3.98 -24.39
N LEU A 897 4.81 -3.64 -23.11
CA LEU A 897 5.07 -2.30 -22.58
C LEU A 897 6.25 -2.27 -21.60
N ASP A 898 7.13 -3.27 -21.61
CA ASP A 898 8.31 -3.32 -20.73
C ASP A 898 9.35 -2.27 -21.12
N SER A 899 9.51 -2.04 -22.42
CA SER A 899 10.40 -1.05 -23.00
C SER A 899 9.57 0.11 -23.54
N MET A 900 9.93 1.33 -23.15
CA MET A 900 9.13 2.51 -23.44
C MET A 900 10.01 3.66 -23.90
N GLN A 901 9.61 4.28 -25.01
CA GLN A 901 10.20 5.52 -25.49
C GLN A 901 9.47 6.72 -24.92
N SER A 902 10.20 7.65 -24.29
CA SER A 902 9.59 8.84 -23.66
C SER A 902 9.21 9.96 -24.66
N GLY A 903 9.48 9.77 -25.95
CA GLY A 903 9.13 10.70 -27.03
C GLY A 903 9.94 10.44 -28.30
N LYS A 904 9.49 11.00 -29.44
CA LYS A 904 10.16 10.85 -30.74
C LYS A 904 11.63 11.28 -30.66
N GLY A 905 12.54 10.43 -31.12
CA GLY A 905 13.99 10.69 -31.12
C GLY A 905 14.73 10.46 -29.81
N ARG A 906 14.05 9.94 -28.75
CA ARG A 906 14.71 9.53 -27.50
C ARG A 906 15.04 8.04 -27.52
N PRO A 907 16.07 7.58 -26.80
CA PRO A 907 16.32 6.16 -26.69
C PRO A 907 15.14 5.45 -26.03
N GLU A 908 14.87 4.24 -26.49
CA GLU A 908 13.98 3.31 -25.81
C GLU A 908 14.64 2.86 -24.49
N ILE A 909 13.84 2.74 -23.44
CA ILE A 909 14.33 2.34 -22.11
C ILE A 909 13.58 1.09 -21.67
N ASN A 910 14.32 0.01 -21.39
CA ASN A 910 13.79 -1.19 -20.76
C ASN A 910 13.51 -0.93 -19.26
N TYR A 911 12.25 -0.67 -18.92
CA TYR A 911 11.85 -0.37 -17.54
C TYR A 911 11.72 -1.63 -16.68
N LYS A 912 11.48 -2.80 -17.28
CA LYS A 912 11.50 -4.09 -16.57
C LYS A 912 12.87 -4.36 -15.97
N GLU A 913 13.92 -4.27 -16.78
CA GLU A 913 15.30 -4.43 -16.33
C GLU A 913 15.66 -3.39 -15.28
N LYS A 914 15.40 -2.09 -15.52
CA LYS A 914 15.67 -1.04 -14.54
C LYS A 914 14.96 -1.25 -13.20
N LEU A 915 13.72 -1.74 -13.21
CA LEU A 915 12.99 -2.04 -11.97
C LEU A 915 13.58 -3.25 -11.25
N GLN A 916 14.00 -4.28 -11.99
CA GLN A 916 14.67 -5.45 -11.44
C GLN A 916 16.05 -5.11 -10.85
N GLU A 917 16.87 -4.35 -11.57
CA GLU A 917 18.13 -3.80 -11.07
C GLU A 917 17.89 -3.00 -9.79
N LYS A 918 16.86 -2.15 -9.78
CA LYS A 918 16.54 -1.33 -8.61
C LYS A 918 16.13 -2.16 -7.40
N GLU A 919 15.38 -3.23 -7.62
CA GLU A 919 14.99 -4.19 -6.58
C GLU A 919 16.23 -4.90 -5.99
N ILE A 920 17.17 -5.34 -6.83
CA ILE A 920 18.45 -5.95 -6.41
C ILE A 920 19.32 -4.95 -5.65
N GLU A 921 19.49 -3.73 -6.17
CA GLU A 921 20.22 -2.65 -5.49
C GLU A 921 19.64 -2.34 -4.12
N ARG A 922 18.31 -2.34 -3.99
CA ARG A 922 17.62 -2.08 -2.72
C ARG A 922 17.82 -3.21 -1.72
N ASP A 923 17.78 -4.47 -2.16
CA ASP A 923 18.12 -5.61 -1.30
C ASP A 923 19.57 -5.54 -0.82
N LYS A 924 20.52 -5.28 -1.73
CA LYS A 924 21.92 -5.04 -1.40
C LYS A 924 22.09 -3.89 -0.42
N ALA A 925 21.46 -2.73 -0.67
CA ALA A 925 21.54 -1.56 0.19
C ALA A 925 20.95 -1.82 1.60
N ARG A 926 19.84 -2.56 1.70
CA ARG A 926 19.31 -2.96 3.01
C ARG A 926 20.28 -3.84 3.79
N LYS A 927 20.90 -4.80 3.10
CA LYS A 927 21.88 -5.72 3.70
C LYS A 927 23.19 -5.02 4.06
N SER A 928 23.58 -3.96 3.35
CA SER A 928 24.84 -3.23 3.56
C SER A 928 24.68 -1.91 4.32
N TRP A 929 23.49 -1.62 4.86
CA TRP A 929 23.10 -0.32 5.44
C TRP A 929 23.31 0.89 4.52
N GLY A 930 23.32 0.65 3.20
CA GLY A 930 23.37 1.72 2.21
C GLY A 930 22.04 2.48 2.11
N THR A 931 22.09 3.65 1.46
CA THR A 931 20.88 4.42 1.16
C THR A 931 19.94 3.62 0.26
N VAL A 932 18.79 3.22 0.80
CA VAL A 932 17.77 2.48 0.05
C VAL A 932 17.01 3.46 -0.85
N GLU A 933 17.45 3.55 -2.11
CA GLU A 933 16.82 4.42 -3.10
C GLU A 933 15.37 4.01 -3.39
N ASN A 934 14.52 4.99 -3.67
CA ASN A 934 13.08 4.76 -3.77
C ASN A 934 12.69 4.21 -5.15
N ILE A 935 12.18 2.98 -5.18
CA ILE A 935 11.67 2.33 -6.41
C ILE A 935 10.34 2.93 -6.86
N LYS A 936 9.62 3.61 -5.95
CA LYS A 936 8.29 4.17 -6.18
C LYS A 936 8.28 5.20 -7.33
N GLU A 937 9.26 6.09 -7.37
CA GLU A 937 9.38 7.16 -8.36
C GLU A 937 9.75 6.60 -9.74
N LEU A 938 10.61 5.57 -9.80
CA LEU A 938 10.92 4.88 -11.05
C LEU A 938 9.66 4.24 -11.66
N LYS A 939 8.83 3.58 -10.83
CA LYS A 939 7.52 3.08 -11.27
C LYS A 939 6.58 4.19 -11.73
N GLU A 940 6.54 5.32 -11.04
CA GLU A 940 5.74 6.48 -11.46
C GLU A 940 6.20 7.02 -12.83
N GLY A 941 7.51 7.09 -13.05
CA GLY A 941 8.09 7.48 -14.33
C GLY A 941 7.65 6.55 -15.46
N TYR A 942 7.88 5.25 -15.30
CA TYR A 942 7.42 4.21 -16.22
C TYR A 942 5.91 4.32 -16.53
N LEU A 943 5.08 4.28 -15.48
CA LEU A 943 3.62 4.29 -15.62
C LEU A 943 3.11 5.58 -16.26
N SER A 944 3.76 6.72 -16.05
CA SER A 944 3.36 7.98 -16.68
C SER A 944 3.46 7.93 -18.21
N ILE A 945 4.45 7.20 -18.75
CA ILE A 945 4.63 7.02 -20.20
C ILE A 945 3.59 6.03 -20.73
N VAL A 946 3.41 4.90 -20.04
CA VAL A 946 2.41 3.88 -20.40
C VAL A 946 1.00 4.45 -20.43
N ILE A 947 0.61 5.19 -19.40
CA ILE A 947 -0.72 5.80 -19.31
C ILE A 947 -0.93 6.83 -20.41
N HIS A 948 0.11 7.58 -20.79
CA HIS A 948 0.02 8.49 -21.93
C HIS A 948 -0.26 7.73 -23.23
N GLN A 949 0.45 6.63 -23.49
CA GLN A 949 0.23 5.82 -24.68
C GLN A 949 -1.16 5.18 -24.70
N ILE A 950 -1.61 4.57 -23.59
CA ILE A 950 -2.94 3.97 -23.49
C ILE A 950 -4.02 5.03 -23.70
N SER A 951 -3.93 6.18 -23.01
CA SER A 951 -4.93 7.25 -23.14
C SER A 951 -5.01 7.78 -24.57
N LYS A 952 -3.87 7.84 -25.27
CA LYS A 952 -3.81 8.24 -26.68
C LYS A 952 -4.48 7.18 -27.57
N LEU A 953 -4.14 5.91 -27.40
CA LEU A 953 -4.76 4.80 -28.14
C LEU A 953 -6.28 4.74 -27.93
N MET A 954 -6.75 4.94 -26.69
CA MET A 954 -8.17 4.98 -26.37
C MET A 954 -8.91 6.03 -27.20
N VAL A 955 -8.41 7.26 -27.24
CA VAL A 955 -9.07 8.37 -27.93
C VAL A 955 -8.95 8.24 -29.45
N GLU A 956 -7.79 7.85 -29.97
CA GLU A 956 -7.57 7.69 -31.42
C GLU A 956 -8.35 6.53 -32.04
N ASN A 957 -8.71 5.51 -31.25
CA ASN A 957 -9.37 4.29 -31.73
C ASN A 957 -10.76 4.07 -31.13
N ASN A 958 -11.35 5.07 -30.47
CA ASN A 958 -12.66 4.98 -29.80
C ASN A 958 -12.78 3.71 -28.93
N ALA A 959 -11.83 3.48 -28.04
CA ALA A 959 -11.69 2.21 -27.34
C ALA A 959 -11.97 2.25 -25.83
N ILE A 960 -12.72 1.25 -25.33
CA ILE A 960 -12.78 0.95 -23.89
C ILE A 960 -11.50 0.23 -23.44
N VAL A 961 -11.17 0.32 -22.15
CA VAL A 961 -10.06 -0.46 -21.56
C VAL A 961 -10.61 -1.47 -20.57
N VAL A 962 -10.08 -2.69 -20.63
CA VAL A 962 -10.52 -3.83 -19.84
C VAL A 962 -9.34 -4.39 -19.07
N LEU A 963 -9.51 -4.50 -17.76
CA LEU A 963 -8.52 -4.96 -16.80
C LEU A 963 -9.03 -6.20 -16.08
N GLU A 964 -8.14 -7.02 -15.55
CA GLU A 964 -8.57 -8.10 -14.67
C GLU A 964 -9.04 -7.60 -13.31
N ASP A 965 -10.05 -8.27 -12.78
CA ASP A 965 -10.55 -8.12 -11.43
C ASP A 965 -9.68 -8.90 -10.43
N LEU A 966 -8.47 -8.40 -10.18
CA LEU A 966 -7.55 -9.02 -9.22
C LEU A 966 -8.00 -8.74 -7.78
N ASN A 967 -8.31 -9.80 -7.03
CA ASN A 967 -8.73 -9.68 -5.64
C ASN A 967 -7.63 -9.05 -4.75
N ILE A 968 -8.05 -8.41 -3.65
CA ILE A 968 -7.15 -7.68 -2.74
C ILE A 968 -6.09 -8.63 -2.13
N GLY A 969 -6.45 -9.88 -1.85
CA GLY A 969 -5.54 -10.89 -1.30
C GLY A 969 -4.37 -11.20 -2.23
N PHE A 970 -4.64 -11.36 -3.53
CA PHE A 970 -3.66 -11.57 -4.58
C PHE A 970 -2.71 -10.37 -4.67
N LYS A 971 -3.27 -9.14 -4.79
CA LYS A 971 -2.47 -7.90 -4.81
C LYS A 971 -1.56 -7.80 -3.59
N ARG A 972 -2.06 -8.11 -2.39
CA ARG A 972 -1.26 -8.11 -1.13
C ARG A 972 -0.19 -9.19 -1.10
N GLY A 973 -0.49 -10.40 -1.56
CA GLY A 973 0.49 -11.49 -1.62
C GLY A 973 1.72 -11.16 -2.47
N ARG A 974 1.51 -10.36 -3.54
CA ARG A 974 2.57 -9.92 -4.47
C ARG A 974 3.26 -8.60 -4.07
N GLN A 975 2.86 -7.94 -2.98
CA GLN A 975 3.56 -6.73 -2.51
C GLN A 975 5.02 -6.98 -2.12
N LYS A 976 5.39 -8.24 -1.85
CA LYS A 976 6.78 -8.67 -1.62
C LYS A 976 7.66 -8.54 -2.86
N VAL A 977 7.07 -8.61 -4.06
CA VAL A 977 7.77 -8.39 -5.33
C VAL A 977 7.80 -6.89 -5.57
N GLU A 978 8.94 -6.26 -5.32
CA GLU A 978 9.04 -4.82 -5.29
C GLU A 978 8.93 -4.18 -6.66
N ARG A 979 9.12 -4.92 -7.75
CA ARG A 979 8.93 -4.39 -9.11
C ARG A 979 7.46 -4.28 -9.56
N GLN A 980 6.52 -4.94 -8.89
CA GLN A 980 5.10 -5.00 -9.32
C GLN A 980 4.45 -3.62 -9.49
N VAL A 981 3.61 -3.44 -10.52
CA VAL A 981 2.99 -2.14 -10.85
C VAL A 981 1.46 -2.12 -10.79
N TYR A 982 0.80 -3.25 -10.51
CA TYR A 982 -0.65 -3.49 -10.67
C TYR A 982 -1.56 -2.38 -10.13
N GLN A 983 -1.58 -2.19 -8.81
CA GLN A 983 -2.51 -1.26 -8.16
C GLN A 983 -2.20 0.20 -8.50
N LYS A 984 -0.92 0.50 -8.75
CA LYS A 984 -0.47 1.85 -9.05
C LYS A 984 -0.82 2.26 -10.47
N PHE A 985 -0.71 1.33 -11.40
CA PHE A 985 -1.18 1.48 -12.78
C PHE A 985 -2.67 1.82 -12.82
N GLU A 986 -3.52 1.01 -12.16
CA GLU A 986 -4.98 1.27 -12.07
C GLU A 986 -5.28 2.68 -11.56
N LYS A 987 -4.67 3.07 -10.42
CA LYS A 987 -4.93 4.39 -9.82
C LYS A 987 -4.52 5.52 -10.76
N MET A 988 -3.30 5.47 -11.29
CA MET A 988 -2.78 6.55 -12.14
C MET A 988 -3.54 6.65 -13.46
N LEU A 989 -4.03 5.54 -14.03
CA LEU A 989 -4.88 5.54 -15.21
C LEU A 989 -6.22 6.21 -14.91
N ILE A 990 -6.91 5.81 -13.83
CA ILE A 990 -8.18 6.45 -13.42
C ILE A 990 -7.99 7.94 -13.15
N ASP A 991 -6.97 8.32 -12.37
CA ASP A 991 -6.67 9.72 -12.05
C ASP A 991 -6.40 10.57 -13.31
N LYS A 992 -5.77 9.98 -14.34
CA LYS A 992 -5.51 10.65 -15.61
C LYS A 992 -6.76 10.79 -16.46
N LEU A 993 -7.59 9.75 -16.51
CA LEU A 993 -8.85 9.74 -17.26
C LEU A 993 -9.96 10.58 -16.60
N ASN A 994 -9.84 10.90 -15.31
CA ASN A 994 -10.72 11.86 -14.65
C ASN A 994 -10.61 13.27 -15.27
N PHE A 995 -9.42 13.63 -15.78
CA PHE A 995 -9.18 14.89 -16.48
C PHE A 995 -8.03 14.75 -17.49
N LEU A 996 -8.38 14.32 -18.70
CA LEU A 996 -7.45 13.99 -19.77
C LEU A 996 -7.30 15.18 -20.75
N VAL A 997 -6.14 15.83 -20.64
CA VAL A 997 -5.66 16.86 -21.58
C VAL A 997 -4.51 16.33 -22.42
N PHE A 998 -4.58 16.57 -23.72
CA PHE A 998 -3.49 16.46 -24.68
C PHE A 998 -2.91 17.85 -24.94
N LYS A 999 -1.60 18.01 -24.71
CA LYS A 999 -0.94 19.32 -24.79
C LYS A 999 -0.88 19.92 -26.19
N GLU A 1000 -1.11 19.11 -27.22
CA GLU A 1000 -1.15 19.53 -28.62
C GLU A 1000 -2.48 20.19 -29.00
N ASN A 1001 -3.57 19.87 -28.31
CA ASN A 1001 -4.90 20.33 -28.70
C ASN A 1001 -5.09 21.79 -28.29
N LYS A 1002 -5.86 22.55 -29.09
CA LYS A 1002 -6.19 23.93 -28.71
C LYS A 1002 -7.04 23.94 -27.43
N PRO A 1003 -6.98 25.00 -26.60
CA PRO A 1003 -7.67 25.03 -25.32
C PRO A 1003 -9.17 24.67 -25.36
N THR A 1004 -9.87 25.10 -26.41
CA THR A 1004 -11.33 24.99 -26.57
C THR A 1004 -11.80 23.79 -27.41
N GLU A 1005 -10.88 22.99 -27.94
CA GLU A 1005 -11.17 21.76 -28.68
C GLU A 1005 -11.27 20.57 -27.70
N PRO A 1006 -12.01 19.49 -28.03
CA PRO A 1006 -12.03 18.27 -27.23
C PRO A 1006 -10.61 17.75 -26.93
N GLY A 1007 -10.34 17.42 -25.66
CA GLY A 1007 -9.01 17.05 -25.19
C GLY A 1007 -8.07 18.23 -24.92
N GLY A 1008 -8.48 19.46 -25.21
CA GLY A 1008 -7.82 20.71 -24.79
C GLY A 1008 -8.02 21.01 -23.31
N VAL A 1009 -7.33 22.04 -22.78
CA VAL A 1009 -7.37 22.36 -21.34
C VAL A 1009 -8.74 22.84 -20.83
N LEU A 1010 -9.54 23.52 -21.66
CA LEU A 1010 -10.89 24.01 -21.30
C LEU A 1010 -12.00 23.00 -21.65
N LYS A 1011 -11.70 22.00 -22.48
CA LYS A 1011 -12.60 20.89 -22.84
C LYS A 1011 -11.89 19.53 -22.69
N ALA A 1012 -11.32 19.30 -21.51
CA ALA A 1012 -10.63 18.06 -21.21
C ALA A 1012 -11.61 16.88 -21.17
N TYR A 1013 -11.19 15.72 -21.68
CA TYR A 1013 -12.00 14.51 -21.58
C TYR A 1013 -12.10 14.04 -20.12
N GLN A 1014 -13.27 13.53 -19.76
CA GLN A 1014 -13.53 12.80 -18.52
C GLN A 1014 -14.07 11.42 -18.91
N LEU A 1015 -13.23 10.38 -18.83
CA LEU A 1015 -13.53 9.03 -19.32
C LEU A 1015 -13.70 8.01 -18.18
N THR A 1016 -13.56 8.44 -16.94
CA THR A 1016 -13.79 7.65 -15.72
C THR A 1016 -14.61 8.46 -14.74
N ASP A 1017 -15.33 7.79 -13.84
CA ASP A 1017 -15.96 8.47 -12.70
C ASP A 1017 -14.87 8.91 -11.70
N GLU A 1018 -15.17 9.90 -10.88
CA GLU A 1018 -14.26 10.43 -9.87
C GLU A 1018 -13.76 9.32 -8.93
N PHE A 1019 -12.44 9.17 -8.83
CA PHE A 1019 -11.84 8.15 -7.97
C PHE A 1019 -12.02 8.49 -6.49
N GLN A 1020 -12.86 7.74 -5.78
CA GLN A 1020 -13.01 7.87 -4.32
C GLN A 1020 -12.06 6.91 -3.58
N SER A 1021 -12.20 5.60 -3.84
CA SER A 1021 -11.33 4.55 -3.29
C SER A 1021 -11.49 3.27 -4.09
N PHE A 1022 -10.54 2.35 -3.96
CA PHE A 1022 -10.66 1.00 -4.54
C PHE A 1022 -11.82 0.19 -3.96
N GLU A 1023 -12.26 0.49 -2.73
CA GLU A 1023 -13.37 -0.22 -2.07
C GLU A 1023 -14.74 0.17 -2.65
N LYS A 1024 -14.87 1.41 -3.12
CA LYS A 1024 -16.08 1.91 -3.79
C LYS A 1024 -16.08 1.67 -5.29
N LEU A 1025 -14.98 1.17 -5.84
CA LEU A 1025 -14.85 0.87 -7.25
C LEU A 1025 -15.69 -0.36 -7.61
N SER A 1026 -16.58 -0.21 -8.59
CA SER A 1026 -17.41 -1.32 -9.09
C SER A 1026 -16.69 -2.10 -10.20
N LYS A 1027 -17.40 -2.99 -10.92
CA LYS A 1027 -16.88 -3.65 -12.13
C LYS A 1027 -16.73 -2.70 -13.33
N GLN A 1028 -17.18 -1.45 -13.20
CA GLN A 1028 -17.06 -0.40 -14.19
C GLN A 1028 -16.75 0.94 -13.52
N THR A 1029 -15.83 1.71 -14.09
CA THR A 1029 -15.70 3.16 -13.87
C THR A 1029 -15.52 3.84 -15.21
N GLY A 1030 -16.62 4.35 -15.75
CA GLY A 1030 -16.64 4.91 -17.09
C GLY A 1030 -16.27 3.91 -18.17
N PHE A 1031 -15.26 4.27 -18.97
CA PHE A 1031 -14.70 3.48 -20.06
C PHE A 1031 -13.71 2.41 -19.59
N LEU A 1032 -13.55 2.21 -18.27
CA LEU A 1032 -12.76 1.13 -17.69
C LEU A 1032 -13.65 0.02 -17.13
N PHE A 1033 -13.38 -1.22 -17.54
CA PHE A 1033 -14.09 -2.42 -17.11
C PHE A 1033 -13.17 -3.41 -16.39
N TYR A 1034 -13.72 -4.13 -15.40
CA TYR A 1034 -13.00 -5.16 -14.64
C TYR A 1034 -13.65 -6.53 -14.83
N VAL A 1035 -12.90 -7.48 -15.38
CA VAL A 1035 -13.39 -8.82 -15.74
C VAL A 1035 -12.67 -9.93 -14.96
N PRO A 1036 -13.30 -11.09 -14.70
CA PRO A 1036 -12.63 -12.19 -14.01
C PRO A 1036 -11.40 -12.72 -14.78
N SER A 1037 -10.29 -12.98 -14.08
CA SER A 1037 -9.05 -13.52 -14.67
C SER A 1037 -9.07 -15.03 -14.95
N TRP A 1038 -10.16 -15.73 -14.64
CA TRP A 1038 -10.24 -17.18 -14.84
C TRP A 1038 -10.13 -17.55 -16.33
N ASN A 1039 -9.16 -18.41 -16.67
CA ASN A 1039 -8.87 -18.89 -18.04
C ASN A 1039 -8.80 -17.78 -19.10
N THR A 1040 -7.96 -16.77 -18.84
CA THR A 1040 -7.55 -15.79 -19.85
C THR A 1040 -6.22 -16.15 -20.52
N SER A 1041 -5.21 -16.61 -19.77
CA SER A 1041 -3.91 -16.98 -20.37
C SER A 1041 -3.80 -18.46 -20.76
N LYS A 1042 -4.44 -19.37 -20.01
CA LYS A 1042 -4.35 -20.84 -20.19
C LYS A 1042 -5.53 -21.39 -21.01
N ILE A 1043 -5.69 -20.85 -22.21
CA ILE A 1043 -6.78 -21.18 -23.12
C ILE A 1043 -6.26 -21.10 -24.55
N ASP A 1044 -6.71 -22.00 -25.42
CA ASP A 1044 -6.41 -21.95 -26.84
C ASP A 1044 -7.22 -20.83 -27.51
N PRO A 1045 -6.60 -19.79 -28.10
CA PRO A 1045 -7.32 -18.70 -28.74
C PRO A 1045 -8.12 -19.13 -29.97
N ARG A 1046 -7.74 -20.23 -30.65
CA ARG A 1046 -8.42 -20.72 -31.86
C ARG A 1046 -9.64 -21.57 -31.56
N THR A 1047 -9.62 -22.39 -30.51
CA THR A 1047 -10.69 -23.37 -30.24
C THR A 1047 -11.46 -23.09 -28.95
N GLY A 1048 -10.89 -22.28 -28.04
CA GLY A 1048 -11.38 -22.08 -26.68
C GLY A 1048 -11.12 -23.27 -25.74
N PHE A 1049 -10.24 -24.20 -26.12
CA PHE A 1049 -9.88 -25.35 -25.28
C PHE A 1049 -9.18 -24.91 -23.99
N ILE A 1050 -9.51 -25.58 -22.88
CA ILE A 1050 -8.88 -25.43 -21.56
C ILE A 1050 -8.59 -26.81 -20.96
N ASP A 1051 -7.65 -26.92 -20.02
CA ASP A 1051 -7.51 -28.13 -19.20
C ASP A 1051 -8.69 -28.23 -18.21
N PHE A 1052 -9.60 -29.17 -18.48
CA PHE A 1052 -10.71 -29.53 -17.60
C PHE A 1052 -10.53 -30.92 -16.93
N LEU A 1053 -9.42 -31.62 -17.21
CA LEU A 1053 -9.23 -33.02 -16.81
C LEU A 1053 -8.46 -33.16 -15.48
N HIS A 1054 -7.55 -32.23 -15.18
CA HIS A 1054 -6.77 -32.14 -13.94
C HIS A 1054 -6.22 -33.49 -13.40
N PRO A 1055 -5.42 -34.22 -14.18
CA PRO A 1055 -4.87 -35.52 -13.79
C PRO A 1055 -4.04 -35.46 -12.50
N ALA A 1056 -4.33 -36.37 -11.57
CA ALA A 1056 -3.59 -36.57 -10.33
C ALA A 1056 -3.55 -38.06 -9.95
N TYR A 1057 -2.36 -38.58 -9.66
CA TYR A 1057 -2.20 -39.95 -9.18
C TYR A 1057 -2.40 -39.99 -7.66
N GLU A 1058 -3.25 -40.89 -7.19
CA GLU A 1058 -3.42 -41.22 -5.78
C GLU A 1058 -3.05 -42.69 -5.51
N ASN A 1059 -3.74 -43.59 -6.20
CA ASN A 1059 -3.49 -45.02 -6.22
C ASN A 1059 -3.91 -45.61 -7.58
N ILE A 1060 -3.61 -46.89 -7.80
CA ILE A 1060 -3.88 -47.58 -9.06
C ILE A 1060 -5.39 -47.60 -9.39
N GLU A 1061 -6.25 -47.92 -8.42
CA GLU A 1061 -7.70 -48.02 -8.64
C GLU A 1061 -8.30 -46.69 -9.11
N LYS A 1062 -7.95 -45.58 -8.44
CA LYS A 1062 -8.38 -44.24 -8.82
C LYS A 1062 -7.84 -43.83 -10.18
N ALA A 1063 -6.59 -44.20 -10.50
CA ALA A 1063 -6.02 -43.93 -11.82
C ALA A 1063 -6.79 -44.69 -12.92
N LYS A 1064 -7.14 -45.97 -12.70
CA LYS A 1064 -7.97 -46.75 -13.63
C LYS A 1064 -9.36 -46.16 -13.80
N GLN A 1065 -10.04 -45.82 -12.69
CA GLN A 1065 -11.35 -45.17 -12.73
C GLN A 1065 -11.31 -43.87 -13.53
N TRP A 1066 -10.24 -43.07 -13.37
CA TRP A 1066 -10.06 -41.84 -14.12
C TRP A 1066 -9.79 -42.08 -15.62
N ILE A 1067 -8.94 -43.04 -15.98
CA ILE A 1067 -8.68 -43.42 -17.39
C ILE A 1067 -9.94 -43.97 -18.06
N ASN A 1068 -10.76 -44.74 -17.34
CA ASN A 1068 -11.98 -45.33 -17.89
C ASN A 1068 -13.02 -44.30 -18.36
N LYS A 1069 -12.89 -43.03 -17.91
CA LYS A 1069 -13.77 -41.92 -18.32
C LYS A 1069 -13.52 -41.46 -19.77
N PHE A 1070 -12.38 -41.76 -20.38
CA PHE A 1070 -12.12 -41.44 -21.79
C PHE A 1070 -13.02 -42.26 -22.72
N ASP A 1071 -13.47 -41.65 -23.81
CA ASP A 1071 -14.24 -42.33 -24.85
C ASP A 1071 -13.34 -43.34 -25.58
N SER A 1072 -12.16 -42.89 -26.01
CA SER A 1072 -11.11 -43.74 -26.58
C SER A 1072 -9.74 -43.12 -26.41
N ILE A 1073 -8.70 -43.96 -26.37
CA ILE A 1073 -7.30 -43.57 -26.41
C ILE A 1073 -6.66 -44.31 -27.59
N ARG A 1074 -6.17 -43.60 -28.60
CA ARG A 1074 -5.65 -44.23 -29.83
C ARG A 1074 -4.31 -43.63 -30.23
N PHE A 1075 -3.57 -44.36 -31.06
CA PHE A 1075 -2.42 -43.81 -31.76
C PHE A 1075 -2.77 -43.59 -33.23
N ASN A 1076 -2.52 -42.39 -33.75
CA ASN A 1076 -2.76 -42.04 -35.14
C ASN A 1076 -1.43 -42.18 -35.90
N SER A 1077 -1.26 -43.31 -36.60
CA SER A 1077 -0.02 -43.62 -37.32
C SER A 1077 0.26 -42.67 -38.50
N LYS A 1078 -0.77 -42.05 -39.08
CA LYS A 1078 -0.62 -41.09 -40.17
C LYS A 1078 -0.04 -39.77 -39.68
N MET A 1079 -0.48 -39.31 -38.51
CA MET A 1079 -0.07 -38.03 -37.93
C MET A 1079 1.08 -38.16 -36.91
N ASP A 1080 1.41 -39.40 -36.53
CA ASP A 1080 2.41 -39.75 -35.51
C ASP A 1080 2.15 -39.08 -34.15
N TRP A 1081 0.95 -39.28 -33.59
CA TRP A 1081 0.59 -38.81 -32.24
C TRP A 1081 -0.43 -39.72 -31.54
N PHE A 1082 -0.60 -39.54 -30.23
CA PHE A 1082 -1.68 -40.18 -29.47
C PHE A 1082 -2.90 -39.24 -29.35
N GLU A 1083 -4.10 -39.80 -29.46
CA GLU A 1083 -5.39 -39.11 -29.38
C GLU A 1083 -6.18 -39.61 -28.16
N PHE A 1084 -6.57 -38.68 -27.30
CA PHE A 1084 -7.40 -38.91 -26.12
C PHE A 1084 -8.75 -38.23 -26.34
N THR A 1085 -9.78 -39.02 -26.65
CA THR A 1085 -11.14 -38.51 -26.86
C THR A 1085 -11.85 -38.40 -25.52
N ALA A 1086 -12.22 -37.18 -25.12
CA ALA A 1086 -12.81 -36.88 -23.83
C ALA A 1086 -14.11 -36.07 -23.95
N ASP A 1087 -15.21 -36.65 -23.48
CA ASP A 1087 -16.46 -35.95 -23.22
C ASP A 1087 -16.38 -35.17 -21.89
N THR A 1088 -16.63 -33.86 -21.95
CA THR A 1088 -16.61 -32.98 -20.77
C THR A 1088 -17.53 -33.44 -19.62
N ARG A 1089 -18.66 -34.10 -19.90
CA ARG A 1089 -19.60 -34.62 -18.88
C ARG A 1089 -19.02 -35.76 -18.06
N LYS A 1090 -18.12 -36.56 -18.63
CA LYS A 1090 -17.53 -37.73 -17.95
C LYS A 1090 -16.47 -37.33 -16.93
N PHE A 1091 -15.80 -36.21 -17.16
CA PHE A 1091 -14.68 -35.74 -16.33
C PHE A 1091 -15.05 -34.61 -15.37
N SER A 1092 -16.15 -33.90 -15.59
CA SER A 1092 -16.58 -32.81 -14.73
C SER A 1092 -17.93 -33.09 -14.11
N GLU A 1093 -17.93 -33.37 -12.80
CA GLU A 1093 -19.15 -33.33 -11.98
C GLU A 1093 -19.62 -31.87 -11.71
N ASN A 1094 -18.83 -30.87 -12.15
CA ASN A 1094 -19.08 -29.47 -11.89
C ASN A 1094 -19.99 -28.84 -12.97
N LEU A 1095 -21.08 -28.21 -12.52
CA LEU A 1095 -21.99 -27.31 -13.25
C LEU A 1095 -21.31 -26.06 -13.89
N MET A 1096 -19.98 -26.03 -13.93
CA MET A 1096 -19.15 -24.88 -14.32
C MET A 1096 -18.69 -24.95 -15.79
N LEU A 1097 -18.75 -26.12 -16.42
CA LEU A 1097 -18.48 -26.28 -17.85
C LEU A 1097 -19.76 -25.99 -18.65
N GLY A 1098 -19.63 -25.36 -19.82
CA GLY A 1098 -20.72 -24.95 -20.71
C GLY A 1098 -21.61 -26.09 -21.24
N LYS A 1099 -22.14 -25.91 -22.45
CA LYS A 1099 -22.76 -27.00 -23.23
C LYS A 1099 -21.78 -28.17 -23.38
N ASN A 1100 -22.30 -29.40 -23.41
CA ASN A 1100 -21.47 -30.58 -23.59
C ASN A 1100 -20.62 -30.49 -24.87
N ARG A 1101 -19.33 -30.81 -24.78
CA ARG A 1101 -18.41 -30.90 -25.91
C ARG A 1101 -17.50 -32.13 -25.77
N VAL A 1102 -17.24 -32.78 -26.90
CA VAL A 1102 -16.24 -33.84 -27.01
C VAL A 1102 -14.97 -33.23 -27.59
N TRP A 1103 -13.83 -33.50 -26.96
CA TRP A 1103 -12.53 -33.00 -27.37
C TRP A 1103 -11.62 -34.17 -27.74
N VAL A 1104 -10.88 -34.04 -28.85
CA VAL A 1104 -9.80 -34.95 -29.21
C VAL A 1104 -8.49 -34.26 -28.83
N ILE A 1105 -7.93 -34.68 -27.70
CA ILE A 1105 -6.67 -34.13 -27.16
C ILE A 1105 -5.54 -34.95 -27.75
N CYS A 1106 -4.62 -34.30 -28.44
CA CYS A 1106 -3.52 -34.94 -29.14
C CYS A 1106 -2.19 -34.67 -28.44
N THR A 1107 -1.27 -35.61 -28.50
CA THR A 1107 0.15 -35.32 -28.22
C THR A 1107 0.72 -34.50 -29.38
N THR A 1108 1.77 -33.74 -29.10
CA THR A 1108 2.43 -32.88 -30.07
C THR A 1108 3.88 -33.29 -30.21
N ASN A 1109 4.43 -33.20 -31.42
CA ASN A 1109 5.86 -33.42 -31.69
C ASN A 1109 6.73 -32.20 -31.33
N VAL A 1110 6.10 -31.16 -30.78
CA VAL A 1110 6.75 -30.01 -30.16
C VAL A 1110 7.08 -30.34 -28.70
N GLU A 1111 8.30 -30.00 -28.31
CA GLU A 1111 8.82 -30.22 -26.97
C GLU A 1111 8.00 -29.45 -25.91
N ARG A 1112 7.73 -30.11 -24.78
CA ARG A 1112 7.03 -29.52 -23.63
C ARG A 1112 7.97 -29.40 -22.45
N TYR A 1113 7.69 -28.46 -21.54
CA TYR A 1113 8.52 -28.16 -20.39
C TYR A 1113 7.79 -28.39 -19.06
N PHE A 1114 8.52 -28.87 -18.05
CA PHE A 1114 7.99 -29.08 -16.70
C PHE A 1114 9.06 -28.82 -15.64
N THR A 1115 8.64 -28.62 -14.38
CA THR A 1115 9.54 -28.34 -13.26
C THR A 1115 9.69 -29.50 -12.29
N SER A 1116 10.91 -29.79 -11.85
CA SER A 1116 11.23 -30.70 -10.74
C SER A 1116 11.95 -29.94 -9.60
N LYS A 1117 12.03 -30.54 -8.41
CA LYS A 1117 12.82 -30.00 -7.28
C LYS A 1117 14.13 -30.76 -7.13
N THR A 1118 15.24 -30.06 -6.91
CA THR A 1118 16.53 -30.68 -6.57
C THR A 1118 16.58 -31.08 -5.08
N ALA A 1119 17.62 -31.82 -4.68
CA ALA A 1119 17.87 -32.18 -3.27
C ALA A 1119 17.91 -30.95 -2.33
N ASN A 1120 18.32 -29.79 -2.87
CA ASN A 1120 18.38 -28.52 -2.14
C ASN A 1120 17.07 -27.71 -2.25
N SER A 1121 15.97 -28.35 -2.70
CA SER A 1121 14.66 -27.72 -2.93
C SER A 1121 14.63 -26.59 -3.97
N SER A 1122 15.66 -26.47 -4.82
CA SER A 1122 15.65 -25.51 -5.94
C SER A 1122 14.84 -26.05 -7.12
N ILE A 1123 14.26 -25.15 -7.94
CA ILE A 1123 13.43 -25.53 -9.09
C ILE A 1123 14.32 -25.75 -10.31
N GLN A 1124 14.20 -26.91 -10.94
CA GLN A 1124 14.84 -27.25 -12.21
C GLN A 1124 13.79 -27.35 -13.31
N TYR A 1125 14.08 -26.77 -14.48
CA TYR A 1125 13.24 -26.86 -15.67
C TYR A 1125 13.79 -27.97 -16.57
N ASN A 1126 12.91 -28.87 -17.00
CA ASN A 1126 13.24 -29.99 -17.86
C ASN A 1126 12.33 -29.96 -19.09
N SER A 1127 12.84 -30.48 -20.19
CA SER A 1127 12.09 -30.64 -21.43
C SER A 1127 11.74 -32.10 -21.68
N ILE A 1128 10.67 -32.35 -22.44
CA ILE A 1128 10.16 -33.70 -22.69
C ILE A 1128 9.42 -33.77 -24.04
N GLN A 1129 9.72 -34.81 -24.81
CA GLN A 1129 8.99 -35.19 -26.02
C GLN A 1129 7.91 -36.21 -25.64
N ILE A 1130 6.66 -35.75 -25.52
CA ILE A 1130 5.59 -36.56 -24.93
C ILE A 1130 5.21 -37.75 -25.81
N THR A 1131 5.12 -37.57 -27.13
CA THR A 1131 4.78 -38.67 -28.06
C THR A 1131 5.78 -39.83 -27.90
N GLU A 1132 7.07 -39.54 -27.89
CA GLU A 1132 8.13 -40.56 -27.72
C GLU A 1132 8.08 -41.22 -26.34
N LYS A 1133 7.86 -40.44 -25.27
CA LYS A 1133 7.72 -41.01 -23.93
C LYS A 1133 6.48 -41.89 -23.75
N LEU A 1134 5.40 -41.63 -24.48
CA LEU A 1134 4.25 -42.52 -24.51
C LEU A 1134 4.51 -43.77 -25.36
N LYS A 1135 5.25 -43.67 -26.48
CA LYS A 1135 5.70 -44.85 -27.24
C LYS A 1135 6.57 -45.77 -26.36
N GLU A 1136 7.52 -45.20 -25.61
CA GLU A 1136 8.33 -45.94 -24.62
C GLU A 1136 7.46 -46.59 -23.53
N LEU A 1137 6.51 -45.84 -22.96
CA LEU A 1137 5.62 -46.34 -21.89
C LEU A 1137 4.68 -47.45 -22.37
N PHE A 1138 4.29 -47.42 -23.65
CA PHE A 1138 3.39 -48.38 -24.28
C PHE A 1138 4.11 -49.45 -25.10
N VAL A 1139 5.41 -49.68 -24.87
CA VAL A 1139 6.18 -50.70 -25.61
C VAL A 1139 5.52 -52.10 -25.57
N ASP A 1140 4.89 -52.46 -24.45
CA ASP A 1140 4.18 -53.73 -24.27
C ASP A 1140 2.69 -53.66 -24.66
N ILE A 1141 2.23 -52.57 -25.29
CA ILE A 1141 0.86 -52.39 -25.74
C ILE A 1141 0.90 -52.18 -27.27
N PRO A 1142 0.18 -52.97 -28.08
CA PRO A 1142 0.25 -52.89 -29.54
C PRO A 1142 -0.44 -51.62 -30.06
N PHE A 1143 0.19 -50.46 -29.92
CA PHE A 1143 -0.43 -49.17 -30.24
C PHE A 1143 -0.42 -48.83 -31.74
N SER A 1144 0.50 -49.40 -32.52
CA SER A 1144 0.71 -49.07 -33.93
C SER A 1144 -0.45 -49.42 -34.86
N ASN A 1145 -1.35 -50.31 -34.44
CA ASN A 1145 -2.50 -50.77 -35.22
C ASN A 1145 -3.72 -49.82 -35.18
N GLY A 1146 -3.64 -48.71 -34.42
CA GLY A 1146 -4.69 -47.70 -34.30
C GLY A 1146 -5.90 -48.11 -33.47
N GLN A 1147 -5.86 -49.25 -32.79
CA GLN A 1147 -6.94 -49.70 -31.90
C GLN A 1147 -7.05 -48.84 -30.63
N ASP A 1148 -8.18 -48.93 -29.95
CA ASP A 1148 -8.37 -48.28 -28.64
C ASP A 1148 -7.48 -48.96 -27.59
N LEU A 1149 -6.54 -48.19 -27.04
CA LEU A 1149 -5.57 -48.62 -26.03
C LEU A 1149 -6.17 -48.67 -24.63
N LYS A 1150 -7.35 -48.08 -24.42
CA LYS A 1150 -7.99 -48.00 -23.11
C LYS A 1150 -8.17 -49.37 -22.41
N PRO A 1151 -8.63 -50.45 -23.07
CA PRO A 1151 -8.75 -51.76 -22.43
C PRO A 1151 -7.40 -52.32 -21.94
N GLU A 1152 -6.34 -52.18 -22.73
CA GLU A 1152 -5.00 -52.66 -22.36
C GLU A 1152 -4.39 -51.83 -21.22
N ILE A 1153 -4.58 -50.51 -21.24
CA ILE A 1153 -4.16 -49.62 -20.14
C ILE A 1153 -4.85 -50.01 -18.83
N LEU A 1154 -6.15 -50.34 -18.86
CA LEU A 1154 -6.91 -50.72 -17.66
C LEU A 1154 -6.50 -52.09 -17.08
N ARG A 1155 -5.86 -52.96 -17.86
CA ARG A 1155 -5.31 -54.25 -17.39
C ARG A 1155 -4.00 -54.11 -16.63
N LYS A 1156 -3.22 -53.02 -16.83
CA LYS A 1156 -1.97 -52.79 -16.10
C LYS A 1156 -2.22 -52.66 -14.58
N ASN A 1157 -1.31 -53.18 -13.77
CA ASN A 1157 -1.35 -53.12 -12.29
C ASN A 1157 -0.04 -52.57 -11.71
N ASP A 1158 0.55 -51.57 -12.37
CA ASP A 1158 1.81 -50.96 -11.93
C ASP A 1158 1.62 -49.47 -11.57
N ALA A 1159 1.99 -49.13 -10.34
CA ALA A 1159 1.94 -47.76 -9.83
C ALA A 1159 2.90 -46.82 -10.59
N VAL A 1160 4.06 -47.31 -11.04
CA VAL A 1160 5.04 -46.51 -11.79
C VAL A 1160 4.50 -46.17 -13.18
N PHE A 1161 3.91 -47.14 -13.87
CA PHE A 1161 3.20 -46.94 -15.13
C PHE A 1161 2.12 -45.85 -15.02
N PHE A 1162 1.19 -45.96 -14.07
CA PHE A 1162 0.10 -44.97 -13.93
C PHE A 1162 0.61 -43.58 -13.51
N LYS A 1163 1.61 -43.49 -12.63
CA LYS A 1163 2.26 -42.22 -12.29
C LYS A 1163 2.84 -41.54 -13.53
N SER A 1164 3.50 -42.31 -14.39
CA SER A 1164 4.12 -41.82 -15.62
C SER A 1164 3.08 -41.40 -16.65
N LEU A 1165 2.07 -42.24 -16.91
CA LEU A 1165 0.97 -41.95 -17.84
C LEU A 1165 0.23 -40.66 -17.46
N LEU A 1166 -0.19 -40.53 -16.20
CA LEU A 1166 -0.91 -39.34 -15.73
C LEU A 1166 -0.03 -38.09 -15.78
N PHE A 1167 1.28 -38.23 -15.53
CA PHE A 1167 2.24 -37.13 -15.70
C PHE A 1167 2.38 -36.69 -17.18
N TYR A 1168 2.45 -37.62 -18.13
CA TYR A 1168 2.53 -37.29 -19.56
C TYR A 1168 1.24 -36.64 -20.07
N ILE A 1169 0.06 -37.14 -19.68
CA ILE A 1169 -1.23 -36.51 -20.01
C ILE A 1169 -1.31 -35.11 -19.39
N LYS A 1170 -0.92 -34.95 -18.11
CA LYS A 1170 -0.85 -33.63 -17.46
C LYS A 1170 0.02 -32.63 -18.22
N THR A 1171 1.16 -33.10 -18.72
CA THR A 1171 2.11 -32.25 -19.45
C THR A 1171 1.58 -31.87 -20.84
N THR A 1172 0.86 -32.79 -21.51
CA THR A 1172 0.13 -32.53 -22.77
C THR A 1172 -0.95 -31.47 -22.59
N LEU A 1173 -1.67 -31.51 -21.47
CA LEU A 1173 -2.73 -30.55 -21.15
C LEU A 1173 -2.21 -29.17 -20.70
N SER A 1174 -0.91 -29.04 -20.42
CA SER A 1174 -0.34 -27.74 -20.08
C SER A 1174 -0.25 -26.85 -21.32
N LEU A 1175 -1.19 -25.92 -21.50
CA LEU A 1175 -1.17 -25.03 -22.67
C LEU A 1175 0.00 -24.04 -22.64
N ARG A 1176 0.21 -23.38 -21.49
CA ARG A 1176 1.32 -22.42 -21.32
C ARG A 1176 2.61 -23.19 -21.06
N GLN A 1177 3.61 -22.97 -21.91
CA GLN A 1177 4.89 -23.65 -21.89
C GLN A 1177 6.01 -22.64 -21.59
N ASN A 1178 6.91 -22.98 -20.66
CA ASN A 1178 8.00 -22.10 -20.25
C ASN A 1178 9.30 -22.90 -20.03
N ASN A 1179 10.38 -22.50 -20.70
CA ASN A 1179 11.66 -23.21 -20.63
C ASN A 1179 12.57 -22.80 -19.46
N GLY A 1180 12.14 -21.85 -18.62
CA GLY A 1180 12.90 -21.37 -17.45
C GLY A 1180 14.13 -20.53 -17.77
N LYS A 1181 14.41 -20.27 -19.06
CA LYS A 1181 15.48 -19.37 -19.51
C LYS A 1181 15.06 -17.91 -19.37
N LYS A 1182 15.97 -16.98 -19.62
CA LYS A 1182 15.72 -15.53 -19.57
C LYS A 1182 16.43 -14.86 -20.75
N GLY A 1183 15.95 -13.69 -21.17
CA GLY A 1183 16.54 -12.96 -22.29
C GLY A 1183 16.14 -13.57 -23.63
N GLU A 1184 17.04 -13.59 -24.59
CA GLU A 1184 16.75 -14.02 -25.98
C GLU A 1184 16.43 -15.53 -26.10
N GLU A 1185 16.94 -16.36 -25.18
CA GLU A 1185 16.62 -17.80 -25.13
C GLU A 1185 15.25 -18.09 -24.47
N GLU A 1186 14.56 -17.07 -23.97
CA GLU A 1186 13.35 -17.23 -23.17
C GLU A 1186 12.14 -17.64 -24.03
N LYS A 1187 11.58 -18.82 -23.77
CA LYS A 1187 10.35 -19.29 -24.42
C LYS A 1187 9.19 -19.26 -23.42
N ASP A 1188 8.12 -18.52 -23.75
CA ASP A 1188 6.84 -18.53 -23.02
C ASP A 1188 5.68 -18.41 -23.98
N PHE A 1189 5.20 -19.56 -24.39
CA PHE A 1189 4.32 -19.70 -25.52
C PHE A 1189 3.09 -20.51 -25.13
N ILE A 1190 2.07 -20.43 -25.97
CA ILE A 1190 0.88 -21.28 -25.87
C ILE A 1190 1.00 -22.37 -26.91
N LEU A 1191 0.86 -23.62 -26.47
CA LEU A 1191 0.80 -24.80 -27.31
C LEU A 1191 -0.48 -25.57 -27.03
N SER A 1192 -1.43 -25.49 -27.95
CA SER A 1192 -2.70 -26.22 -27.85
C SER A 1192 -2.49 -27.71 -28.12
N PRO A 1193 -3.08 -28.60 -27.32
CA PRO A 1193 -3.14 -30.02 -27.62
C PRO A 1193 -4.37 -30.39 -28.48
N VAL A 1194 -5.08 -29.42 -29.05
CA VAL A 1194 -6.28 -29.66 -29.88
C VAL A 1194 -6.09 -28.98 -31.23
N VAL A 1195 -6.52 -29.67 -32.30
CA VAL A 1195 -6.52 -29.12 -33.66
C VAL A 1195 -7.73 -28.21 -33.91
N ASP A 1196 -7.52 -27.15 -34.68
CA ASP A 1196 -8.60 -26.29 -35.18
C ASP A 1196 -9.41 -26.98 -36.32
N SER A 1197 -10.41 -26.28 -36.85
CA SER A 1197 -11.24 -26.78 -37.97
C SER A 1197 -10.45 -27.03 -39.26
N LYS A 1198 -9.22 -26.53 -39.36
CA LYS A 1198 -8.28 -26.76 -40.47
C LYS A 1198 -7.25 -27.85 -40.15
N GLY A 1199 -7.38 -28.54 -39.02
CA GLY A 1199 -6.50 -29.64 -38.62
C GLY A 1199 -5.15 -29.20 -38.07
N ARG A 1200 -4.99 -27.95 -37.61
CA ARG A 1200 -3.71 -27.42 -37.10
C ARG A 1200 -3.77 -27.12 -35.61
N PHE A 1201 -2.69 -27.42 -34.88
CA PHE A 1201 -2.54 -26.96 -33.50
C PHE A 1201 -2.23 -25.46 -33.47
N PHE A 1202 -2.75 -24.76 -32.47
CA PHE A 1202 -2.26 -23.43 -32.16
C PHE A 1202 -0.90 -23.52 -31.45
N ASN A 1203 0.12 -22.88 -32.02
CA ASN A 1203 1.43 -22.69 -31.43
C ASN A 1203 1.81 -21.21 -31.54
N SER A 1204 1.91 -20.49 -30.42
CA SER A 1204 2.17 -19.05 -30.47
C SER A 1204 3.57 -18.70 -31.01
N LEU A 1205 4.51 -19.66 -31.04
CA LEU A 1205 5.81 -19.47 -31.69
C LEU A 1205 5.71 -19.31 -33.22
N GLU A 1206 4.59 -19.73 -33.80
CA GLU A 1206 4.28 -19.69 -35.24
C GLU A 1206 3.07 -18.79 -35.53
N ALA A 1207 2.61 -18.00 -34.54
CA ALA A 1207 1.43 -17.14 -34.66
C ALA A 1207 1.68 -15.98 -35.61
N SER A 1208 0.69 -15.68 -36.45
CA SER A 1208 0.63 -14.48 -37.28
C SER A 1208 0.25 -13.24 -36.46
N ASP A 1209 0.31 -12.05 -37.06
CA ASP A 1209 0.06 -10.77 -36.36
C ASP A 1209 -1.38 -10.61 -35.85
N ASP A 1210 -2.33 -11.35 -36.42
CA ASP A 1210 -3.74 -11.41 -36.04
C ASP A 1210 -4.03 -12.42 -34.91
N GLU A 1211 -3.00 -13.17 -34.48
CA GLU A 1211 -3.09 -14.16 -33.40
C GLU A 1211 -2.20 -13.76 -32.21
N PRO A 1212 -2.49 -14.22 -30.97
CA PRO A 1212 -1.65 -13.92 -29.83
C PRO A 1212 -0.23 -14.50 -29.97
N LYS A 1213 0.80 -13.64 -29.91
CA LYS A 1213 2.21 -14.04 -30.13
C LYS A 1213 2.84 -14.83 -28.98
N ASP A 1214 2.33 -14.65 -27.76
CA ASP A 1214 2.87 -15.30 -26.56
C ASP A 1214 1.76 -15.49 -25.50
N ALA A 1215 2.13 -16.08 -24.37
CA ALA A 1215 1.17 -16.39 -23.32
C ALA A 1215 0.57 -15.16 -22.61
N ASP A 1216 1.30 -14.05 -22.56
CA ASP A 1216 0.81 -12.80 -21.94
C ASP A 1216 -0.04 -12.01 -22.95
N ALA A 1217 0.31 -12.03 -24.25
CA ALA A 1217 -0.56 -11.58 -25.33
C ALA A 1217 -1.89 -12.33 -25.32
N ASN A 1218 -1.85 -13.65 -25.12
CA ASN A 1218 -3.04 -14.48 -25.02
C ASN A 1218 -3.93 -14.08 -23.83
N GLY A 1219 -3.30 -13.78 -22.69
CA GLY A 1219 -3.98 -13.21 -21.52
C GLY A 1219 -4.71 -11.91 -21.84
N ALA A 1220 -4.01 -10.94 -22.44
CA ALA A 1220 -4.56 -9.64 -22.81
C ALA A 1220 -5.68 -9.74 -23.85
N TYR A 1221 -5.53 -10.64 -24.83
CA TYR A 1221 -6.54 -10.93 -25.85
C TYR A 1221 -7.84 -11.44 -25.22
N HIS A 1222 -7.77 -12.45 -24.33
CA HIS A 1222 -8.96 -12.98 -23.68
C HIS A 1222 -9.57 -12.02 -22.64
N ILE A 1223 -8.77 -11.14 -22.02
CA ILE A 1223 -9.28 -10.03 -21.22
C ILE A 1223 -10.12 -9.10 -22.11
N ALA A 1224 -9.64 -8.75 -23.31
CA ALA A 1224 -10.39 -7.94 -24.27
C ALA A 1224 -11.68 -8.65 -24.73
N LEU A 1225 -11.63 -9.96 -25.01
CA LEU A 1225 -12.81 -10.76 -25.37
C LEU A 1225 -13.87 -10.79 -24.25
N LYS A 1226 -13.48 -10.82 -22.98
CA LYS A 1226 -14.44 -10.64 -21.87
C LYS A 1226 -15.00 -9.23 -21.81
N GLY A 1227 -14.24 -8.24 -22.24
CA GLY A 1227 -14.76 -6.89 -22.52
C GLY A 1227 -15.84 -6.87 -23.59
N LEU A 1228 -15.65 -7.65 -24.66
CA LEU A 1228 -16.64 -7.80 -25.72
C LEU A 1228 -17.94 -8.39 -25.16
N MET A 1229 -17.86 -9.38 -24.27
CA MET A 1229 -19.05 -9.89 -23.56
C MET A 1229 -19.77 -8.80 -22.77
N ASN A 1230 -19.06 -7.84 -22.14
CA ASN A 1230 -19.72 -6.72 -21.45
C ASN A 1230 -20.51 -5.84 -22.43
N LEU A 1231 -19.99 -5.60 -23.65
CA LEU A 1231 -20.73 -4.87 -24.68
C LEU A 1231 -21.98 -5.64 -25.14
N LEU A 1232 -21.89 -6.97 -25.28
CA LEU A 1232 -23.06 -7.81 -25.58
C LEU A 1232 -24.12 -7.74 -24.47
N VAL A 1233 -23.70 -7.82 -23.20
CA VAL A 1233 -24.60 -7.63 -22.04
C VAL A 1233 -25.28 -6.26 -22.08
N LEU A 1234 -24.57 -5.20 -22.45
CA LEU A 1234 -25.18 -3.86 -22.60
C LEU A 1234 -26.23 -3.81 -23.70
N ASN A 1235 -25.96 -4.45 -24.85
CA ASN A 1235 -26.88 -4.48 -25.98
C ASN A 1235 -28.21 -5.19 -25.62
N GLU A 1236 -28.15 -6.19 -24.76
CA GLU A 1236 -29.30 -6.94 -24.24
C GLU A 1236 -29.97 -6.27 -23.02
N THR A 1237 -29.29 -5.34 -22.34
CA THR A 1237 -29.81 -4.69 -21.13
C THR A 1237 -30.91 -3.69 -21.47
N LYS A 1238 -32.10 -3.86 -20.85
CA LYS A 1238 -33.22 -2.89 -20.92
C LYS A 1238 -32.81 -1.51 -20.40
N GLU A 1239 -33.38 -0.44 -20.97
CA GLU A 1239 -33.00 0.95 -20.67
C GLU A 1239 -33.07 1.30 -19.18
N GLU A 1240 -34.15 0.91 -18.51
CA GLU A 1240 -34.36 1.07 -17.06
C GLU A 1240 -33.23 0.47 -16.19
N ASN A 1241 -32.48 -0.51 -16.72
CA ASN A 1241 -31.41 -1.22 -16.02
C ASN A 1241 -29.99 -0.79 -16.44
N LEU A 1242 -29.84 0.15 -17.39
CA LEU A 1242 -28.52 0.60 -17.87
C LEU A 1242 -27.67 1.29 -16.80
N SER A 1243 -28.31 1.77 -15.73
CA SER A 1243 -27.61 2.34 -14.57
C SER A 1243 -26.85 1.29 -13.75
N ARG A 1244 -27.24 0.00 -13.86
CA ARG A 1244 -26.67 -1.13 -13.12
C ARG A 1244 -26.71 -2.45 -13.93
N PRO A 1245 -25.97 -2.56 -15.06
CA PRO A 1245 -25.94 -3.79 -15.83
C PRO A 1245 -25.34 -4.96 -15.04
N LYS A 1246 -25.73 -6.19 -15.38
CA LYS A 1246 -25.28 -7.41 -14.70
C LYS A 1246 -23.93 -7.87 -15.25
N TRP A 1247 -22.84 -7.23 -14.82
CA TRP A 1247 -21.45 -7.53 -15.24
C TRP A 1247 -20.89 -8.90 -14.83
N LYS A 1248 -21.69 -9.79 -14.23
CA LYS A 1248 -21.20 -11.05 -13.68
C LYS A 1248 -21.04 -12.08 -14.79
N ILE A 1249 -19.85 -12.15 -15.38
CA ILE A 1249 -19.45 -13.22 -16.31
C ILE A 1249 -19.17 -14.49 -15.48
N LYS A 1250 -20.01 -15.52 -15.62
CA LYS A 1250 -19.73 -16.84 -15.01
C LYS A 1250 -18.75 -17.61 -15.90
N ASN A 1251 -18.05 -18.58 -15.31
CA ASN A 1251 -17.12 -19.44 -16.05
C ASN A 1251 -17.82 -20.21 -17.19
N LYS A 1252 -19.06 -20.64 -16.95
CA LYS A 1252 -19.90 -21.29 -17.95
C LYS A 1252 -20.15 -20.39 -19.16
N ASP A 1253 -20.65 -19.18 -18.92
CA ASP A 1253 -20.97 -18.19 -19.96
C ASP A 1253 -19.71 -17.81 -20.77
N TRP A 1254 -18.55 -17.72 -20.11
CA TRP A 1254 -17.27 -17.49 -20.78
C TRP A 1254 -16.90 -18.61 -21.75
N LEU A 1255 -16.99 -19.87 -21.31
CA LEU A 1255 -16.67 -21.03 -22.16
C LEU A 1255 -17.63 -21.15 -23.34
N GLU A 1256 -18.93 -20.95 -23.12
CA GLU A 1256 -19.92 -20.97 -24.21
C GLU A 1256 -19.61 -19.90 -25.26
N PHE A 1257 -19.29 -18.68 -24.83
CA PHE A 1257 -18.92 -17.59 -25.72
C PHE A 1257 -17.70 -17.92 -26.60
N VAL A 1258 -16.59 -18.38 -26.00
CA VAL A 1258 -15.36 -18.69 -26.78
C VAL A 1258 -15.52 -19.94 -27.63
N TRP A 1259 -16.36 -20.90 -27.24
CA TRP A 1259 -16.61 -22.10 -28.03
C TRP A 1259 -17.52 -21.84 -29.23
N GLU A 1260 -18.51 -20.96 -29.11
CA GLU A 1260 -19.42 -20.61 -30.20
C GLU A 1260 -18.77 -19.65 -31.20
N ARG A 1261 -17.97 -18.69 -30.72
CA ARG A 1261 -17.23 -17.72 -31.55
C ARG A 1261 -16.25 -18.38 -32.52
N ASN A 1262 -15.68 -19.50 -32.12
CA ASN A 1262 -14.61 -20.21 -32.83
C ASN A 1262 -15.12 -21.43 -33.64
N ARG A 1263 -16.44 -21.51 -33.86
CA ARG A 1263 -17.04 -22.39 -34.87
C ARG A 1263 -16.94 -21.71 -36.23
#